data_AF-A0A2S8YGU8-F1
#
_entry.id   AF-A0A2S8YGU8-F1
#
_cell.length_a   1.000
_cell.length_b   1.000
_cell.length_c   1.000
_cell.angle_alpha   90.00
_cell.angle_beta   90.00
_cell.angle_gamma   90.00
#
_symmetry.space_group_name_H-M   'P 1'
#
loop_
_entity.id
_entity.type
_entity.pdbx_description
1 polymer ?
#
loop_
_entity_poly.entity_id
_entity_poly.type
_entity_poly.pdbx_seq_one_letter_code
_entity_poly.pdbx_strand_id
1 'polypeptide(L)'
;MKRSTRLSSPQRLALTPLFLAIALAAGDAMAPHELFADELPQGGQVISGQGAINQSGSTLQIDTSTPRTGINWQKFSIGPDNKVHIQQPDGTSVTLNRVIGSDPSKIMGVLTSNGQVLLLNPNGIWFGPNSRVSTSALLASAGVITDEQAREFANGGKLDIQLKGLVRNDGKISVFDNGTVALLGAQVENAGVIQARKGQVNLATGPKATLDFHGDGLISLAVDGSPAEANSVDPSLKGGVSNSGQIEVGEGVVAMSAQRAAKHLDSVISVGGAVIADSVSNQGGTIVLGNAEQTQVSGNLSAKGRDGGQISVLGDRVTLASGAQVDVSGSAGNGGTALIGGSFQGKGLEQAAQATRVEKGAQLKADGAREGGKVVVWSSGSTEFAGKASAKGGIKGGVVETSGKRLSVTRDAAVDASGGAQSGLWLLDPDRIDIVEVPTGDNVSNAVIANSLANNDVRIEARERINVNAPIVAPVVGSGKTLALIASGTVGSVTDYDSQGSGTALDKAKRNDSGSVHINAPILLKDGNLYVAATGDVRLNDLSTPADSGAAAYGKRAIIDVGNGTIWIKTANTASVIQDANTALIGSKVAVQGASVLLDSSLNHAGILAGQASNGVFHFNQTNASGATTTGTVVAPYSGESMSGVSAQQIKYVGYQDVTASPASGVDSPVNVTLEQGGQRFDYLVFEAAGFVDRNGQPIDPNILMNYLDSSDYLVNGLSFTDSHGDHWKLMPDTGKTSLTRVEKNGVEVGDLPVGFALDAYKGVVMVAKDPRNGTDAGWGVDDYAIGGAMNQGEIQHNSQDGTSEQLLVALGDKVTRVDGVLAWLMNDQAWAQPKDGKAPSGPLLERARVHFLETQDASADAVKLNANQAKLAVQIDDASRQYGDANPTFSHGPLVLANPADSNTQAVQALDQYVGEQLGDPRFALGLTPQTNATQRSDVGRYAISGTASTGDFVNQRYQTQVRDGVLSITPAPLTVTARDQSKVYGDSDPHLGYDMSGQKFDETPDQLLNGGALARAGAGTRAGENVGQYQIGQGELRSTSGNYSLTFKDGVLTITPAPLVIRADDKTKVQGQADPALTHSVEGLKYNDSVAVGLKRDPGEAVGPYAIRQNGIDAGANYQVTFYDGTLTITGPMVPPDVPVDVPGDVPGDVPAPANLPDPSDSAAPPTPPQPRAEGVAISAQAPGSERCTALESPSAVVANYSVTPAVARTYDVQLVCKPRAYGDKQDRLPDVSDVLTYANGLLKDGKFQIPDWNRSVIPRHLEQPQKGGK
;
A
#
# COMPACT_ATOMS: atom_id res chain seq x y z
N MET A 1 13.89 -42.39 6.88
CA MET A 1 13.11 -43.66 6.75
C MET A 1 12.43 -43.68 5.38
N LYS A 2 11.94 -44.83 4.87
CA LYS A 2 11.31 -44.94 3.54
C LYS A 2 9.78 -45.12 3.61
N ARG A 3 9.03 -44.31 2.84
CA ARG A 3 7.68 -44.51 2.23
C ARG A 3 7.04 -43.13 1.98
N SER A 4 6.27 -42.88 0.92
CA SER A 4 6.28 -43.43 -0.45
C SER A 4 5.56 -42.42 -1.35
N THR A 5 6.07 -42.13 -2.54
CA THR A 5 5.41 -41.22 -3.50
C THR A 5 4.29 -41.89 -4.27
N ARG A 6 3.31 -41.09 -4.74
CA ARG A 6 2.59 -41.26 -6.01
C ARG A 6 1.80 -40.00 -6.37
N LEU A 7 1.87 -39.58 -7.64
CA LEU A 7 0.92 -38.66 -8.25
C LEU A 7 -0.31 -39.44 -8.73
N SER A 8 -1.42 -38.75 -8.96
CA SER A 8 -2.57 -39.27 -9.70
C SER A 8 -3.22 -38.16 -10.54
N SER A 9 -3.58 -38.50 -11.78
CA SER A 9 -4.02 -37.60 -12.85
C SER A 9 -5.53 -37.26 -12.75
N PRO A 10 -6.09 -36.31 -13.53
CA PRO A 10 -7.45 -35.82 -13.30
C PRO A 10 -8.53 -36.85 -13.65
N GLN A 11 -9.66 -36.79 -12.93
CA GLN A 11 -10.80 -37.67 -13.15
C GLN A 11 -11.57 -37.32 -14.43
N ARG A 12 -12.11 -38.34 -15.09
CA ARG A 12 -12.88 -38.25 -16.34
C ARG A 12 -14.37 -38.03 -16.06
N LEU A 13 -15.09 -37.51 -17.05
CA LEU A 13 -16.54 -37.60 -17.10
C LEU A 13 -16.99 -39.07 -17.01
N ALA A 14 -18.05 -39.33 -16.24
CA ALA A 14 -18.81 -40.58 -16.26
C ALA A 14 -20.13 -40.35 -17.01
N LEU A 15 -20.47 -41.24 -17.95
CA LEU A 15 -21.57 -41.03 -18.89
C LEU A 15 -22.21 -42.38 -19.26
N THR A 16 -23.32 -42.73 -18.60
CA THR A 16 -24.07 -43.99 -18.76
C THR A 16 -25.44 -43.89 -18.07
N PRO A 17 -26.49 -44.62 -18.52
CA PRO A 17 -26.80 -44.97 -19.91
C PRO A 17 -28.30 -44.80 -20.26
N LEU A 18 -28.63 -44.93 -21.55
CA LEU A 18 -30.00 -45.03 -22.08
C LEU A 18 -30.59 -46.43 -21.82
N PHE A 19 -31.92 -46.53 -21.59
CA PHE A 19 -32.67 -47.80 -21.67
C PHE A 19 -34.04 -47.61 -22.35
N LEU A 20 -34.50 -48.66 -23.05
CA LEU A 20 -35.74 -48.71 -23.85
C LEU A 20 -36.26 -50.17 -23.88
N ALA A 21 -37.53 -50.36 -24.25
CA ALA A 21 -38.36 -51.59 -24.23
C ALA A 21 -38.97 -51.93 -22.85
N ILE A 22 -40.27 -52.23 -22.61
CA ILE A 22 -41.52 -52.58 -23.35
C ILE A 22 -42.02 -53.99 -22.95
N ALA A 23 -43.13 -54.04 -22.18
CA ALA A 23 -44.23 -55.03 -22.18
C ALA A 23 -45.22 -54.67 -21.04
N LEU A 24 -46.51 -54.33 -21.24
CA LEU A 24 -47.69 -55.08 -21.76
C LEU A 24 -48.41 -55.99 -20.73
N ALA A 25 -49.55 -55.53 -20.17
CA ALA A 25 -50.85 -56.25 -20.09
C ALA A 25 -51.87 -55.54 -19.15
N ALA A 26 -53.17 -55.72 -19.46
CA ALA A 26 -54.38 -55.28 -18.73
C ALA A 26 -54.61 -53.74 -18.58
N GLY A 27 -55.84 -53.23 -18.69
CA GLY A 27 -57.09 -53.87 -19.13
C GLY A 27 -58.34 -53.05 -18.77
N ASP A 28 -59.13 -52.69 -19.78
CA ASP A 28 -60.39 -51.90 -19.72
C ASP A 28 -60.28 -50.45 -19.16
N ALA A 29 -61.03 -49.46 -19.65
CA ALA A 29 -62.00 -49.44 -20.75
C ALA A 29 -61.76 -48.21 -21.66
N MET A 30 -61.97 -48.37 -22.97
CA MET A 30 -61.85 -47.27 -23.93
C MET A 30 -63.14 -46.42 -23.95
N ALA A 31 -63.06 -45.20 -23.42
CA ALA A 31 -63.89 -44.11 -23.96
C ALA A 31 -63.36 -43.73 -25.36
N PRO A 32 -64.20 -43.24 -26.30
CA PRO A 32 -63.71 -42.72 -27.55
C PRO A 32 -62.78 -41.53 -27.31
N HIS A 33 -61.56 -41.56 -27.84
CA HIS A 33 -60.80 -40.34 -28.03
C HIS A 33 -61.49 -39.52 -29.12
N GLU A 34 -62.26 -38.51 -28.72
CA GLU A 34 -62.49 -37.38 -29.61
C GLU A 34 -61.12 -36.76 -29.94
N LEU A 35 -60.87 -36.54 -31.23
CA LEU A 35 -59.66 -35.84 -31.66
C LEU A 35 -59.82 -34.38 -31.20
N PHE A 36 -59.01 -33.97 -30.21
CA PHE A 36 -58.92 -32.56 -29.83
C PHE A 36 -58.44 -31.76 -31.04
N ALA A 37 -59.36 -31.05 -31.67
CA ALA A 37 -59.11 -30.24 -32.86
C ALA A 37 -58.09 -29.12 -32.57
N ASP A 38 -57.35 -28.75 -33.62
CA ASP A 38 -56.22 -27.82 -33.60
C ASP A 38 -56.52 -26.54 -32.78
N GLU A 39 -55.96 -26.41 -31.57
CA GLU A 39 -56.31 -25.31 -30.68
C GLU A 39 -55.89 -23.95 -31.26
N LEU A 40 -56.87 -23.17 -31.69
CA LEU A 40 -56.81 -21.71 -31.85
C LEU A 40 -57.72 -21.06 -30.79
N PRO A 41 -57.61 -19.74 -30.54
CA PRO A 41 -58.51 -19.03 -29.63
C PRO A 41 -60.00 -19.18 -29.99
N GLN A 42 -60.85 -19.36 -28.98
CA GLN A 42 -62.27 -19.71 -29.14
C GLN A 42 -63.21 -18.75 -28.40
N GLY A 43 -64.39 -18.52 -28.99
CA GLY A 43 -65.44 -17.70 -28.40
C GLY A 43 -65.10 -16.21 -28.28
N GLY A 44 -64.29 -15.70 -29.22
CA GLY A 44 -63.88 -14.29 -29.26
C GLY A 44 -65.05 -13.34 -29.51
N GLN A 45 -65.20 -12.33 -28.67
CA GLN A 45 -66.21 -11.27 -28.79
C GLN A 45 -65.57 -9.91 -28.52
N VAL A 46 -65.68 -8.98 -29.48
CA VAL A 46 -65.25 -7.59 -29.29
C VAL A 46 -66.22 -6.91 -28.32
N ILE A 47 -65.68 -6.36 -27.22
CA ILE A 47 -66.44 -5.72 -26.12
C ILE A 47 -66.13 -4.22 -25.97
N SER A 48 -65.08 -3.73 -26.63
CA SER A 48 -64.65 -2.33 -26.62
C SER A 48 -63.87 -2.04 -27.90
N GLY A 49 -64.08 -0.86 -28.51
CA GLY A 49 -63.51 -0.54 -29.82
C GLY A 49 -64.16 -1.32 -30.98
N GLN A 50 -63.41 -1.57 -32.05
CA GLN A 50 -63.84 -2.26 -33.26
C GLN A 50 -62.76 -3.20 -33.81
N GLY A 51 -63.18 -4.37 -34.27
CA GLY A 51 -62.35 -5.30 -35.02
C GLY A 51 -63.11 -6.50 -35.55
N ALA A 52 -62.46 -7.29 -36.40
CA ALA A 52 -62.96 -8.55 -36.96
C ALA A 52 -62.05 -9.71 -36.53
N ILE A 53 -62.63 -10.92 -36.47
CA ILE A 53 -61.95 -12.15 -36.07
C ILE A 53 -62.20 -13.19 -37.17
N ASN A 54 -61.16 -13.56 -37.90
CA ASN A 54 -61.23 -14.32 -39.15
C ASN A 54 -60.33 -15.56 -39.08
N GLN A 55 -60.90 -16.77 -39.06
CA GLN A 55 -60.12 -18.02 -39.07
C GLN A 55 -59.95 -18.56 -40.50
N SER A 56 -58.72 -19.00 -40.83
CA SER A 56 -58.39 -19.68 -42.07
C SER A 56 -57.41 -20.83 -41.78
N GLY A 57 -57.94 -22.05 -41.70
CA GLY A 57 -57.18 -23.25 -41.31
C GLY A 57 -56.54 -23.10 -39.93
N SER A 58 -55.23 -23.35 -39.85
CA SER A 58 -54.38 -23.20 -38.65
C SER A 58 -54.01 -21.75 -38.32
N THR A 59 -54.50 -20.76 -39.08
CA THR A 59 -54.27 -19.32 -38.81
C THR A 59 -55.54 -18.61 -38.36
N LEU A 60 -55.46 -17.88 -37.26
CA LEU A 60 -56.47 -16.89 -36.84
C LEU A 60 -55.92 -15.48 -37.09
N GLN A 61 -56.64 -14.72 -37.91
CA GLN A 61 -56.41 -13.30 -38.16
C GLN A 61 -57.37 -12.49 -37.26
N ILE A 62 -56.86 -11.42 -36.63
CA ILE A 62 -57.64 -10.46 -35.85
C ILE A 62 -57.31 -9.07 -36.40
N ASP A 63 -58.28 -8.41 -37.02
CA ASP A 63 -58.11 -7.14 -37.71
C ASP A 63 -58.81 -6.03 -36.92
N THR A 64 -58.07 -5.15 -36.23
CA THR A 64 -58.65 -4.06 -35.42
C THR A 64 -58.57 -2.71 -36.12
N SER A 65 -59.61 -1.88 -35.95
CA SER A 65 -59.73 -0.56 -36.61
C SER A 65 -59.71 0.63 -35.64
N THR A 66 -59.77 0.38 -34.33
CA THR A 66 -59.64 1.41 -33.28
C THR A 66 -58.29 1.34 -32.55
N PRO A 67 -57.69 2.48 -32.14
CA PRO A 67 -56.39 2.52 -31.46
C PRO A 67 -56.31 1.71 -30.16
N ARG A 68 -57.45 1.48 -29.50
CA ARG A 68 -57.57 0.54 -28.38
C ARG A 68 -58.79 -0.35 -28.64
N THR A 69 -58.62 -1.67 -28.52
CA THR A 69 -59.66 -2.66 -28.79
C THR A 69 -59.66 -3.74 -27.70
N GLY A 70 -60.83 -4.05 -27.13
CA GLY A 70 -61.01 -5.07 -26.09
C GLY A 70 -61.80 -6.26 -26.61
N ILE A 71 -61.31 -7.48 -26.38
CA ILE A 71 -61.88 -8.75 -26.84
C ILE A 71 -61.94 -9.73 -25.66
N ASN A 72 -63.16 -10.18 -25.31
CA ASN A 72 -63.35 -11.32 -24.40
C ASN A 72 -63.18 -12.63 -25.18
N TRP A 73 -62.60 -13.65 -24.56
CA TRP A 73 -62.39 -14.99 -25.11
C TRP A 73 -62.85 -16.05 -24.12
N GLN A 74 -63.52 -17.11 -24.58
CA GLN A 74 -63.78 -18.28 -23.74
C GLN A 74 -62.49 -19.07 -23.50
N LYS A 75 -61.62 -19.14 -24.52
CA LYS A 75 -60.29 -19.76 -24.45
C LYS A 75 -59.32 -19.03 -25.37
N PHE A 76 -58.09 -18.81 -24.93
CA PHE A 76 -57.02 -18.26 -25.76
C PHE A 76 -55.78 -19.15 -25.67
N SER A 77 -55.72 -20.16 -26.53
CA SER A 77 -54.59 -21.08 -26.71
C SER A 77 -54.17 -21.11 -28.18
N ILE A 78 -52.93 -21.47 -28.45
CA ILE A 78 -52.36 -21.59 -29.80
C ILE A 78 -51.55 -22.89 -29.85
N GLY A 79 -52.07 -23.92 -30.51
CA GLY A 79 -51.38 -25.19 -30.74
C GLY A 79 -50.05 -25.04 -31.49
N PRO A 80 -49.15 -26.04 -31.46
CA PRO A 80 -47.77 -25.92 -31.93
C PRO A 80 -47.66 -25.51 -33.41
N ASP A 81 -48.54 -26.03 -34.27
CA ASP A 81 -48.57 -25.75 -35.71
C ASP A 81 -49.51 -24.57 -36.09
N ASN A 82 -50.10 -23.92 -35.09
CA ASN A 82 -51.08 -22.85 -35.27
C ASN A 82 -50.46 -21.44 -35.14
N LYS A 83 -51.10 -20.46 -35.78
CA LYS A 83 -50.70 -19.04 -35.77
C LYS A 83 -51.87 -18.13 -35.40
N VAL A 84 -51.62 -17.15 -34.55
CA VAL A 84 -52.46 -15.95 -34.40
C VAL A 84 -51.72 -14.74 -34.96
N HIS A 85 -52.41 -13.93 -35.75
CA HIS A 85 -51.92 -12.65 -36.24
C HIS A 85 -52.93 -11.53 -35.93
N ILE A 86 -52.48 -10.50 -35.21
CA ILE A 86 -53.28 -9.33 -34.84
C ILE A 86 -52.79 -8.14 -35.65
N GLN A 87 -53.54 -7.75 -36.68
CA GLN A 87 -53.31 -6.55 -37.48
C GLN A 87 -54.04 -5.38 -36.82
N GLN A 88 -53.29 -4.36 -36.42
CA GLN A 88 -53.77 -3.16 -35.73
C GLN A 88 -53.52 -1.91 -36.59
N PRO A 89 -54.15 -0.75 -36.32
CA PRO A 89 -53.97 0.46 -37.12
C PRO A 89 -52.52 0.93 -37.23
N ASP A 90 -51.77 0.89 -36.12
CA ASP A 90 -50.37 1.33 -36.05
C ASP A 90 -49.58 0.57 -34.95
N GLY A 91 -48.32 0.97 -34.75
CA GLY A 91 -47.42 0.37 -33.75
C GLY A 91 -47.73 0.72 -32.29
N THR A 92 -48.48 1.79 -32.06
CA THR A 92 -48.90 2.29 -30.74
C THR A 92 -50.26 1.74 -30.31
N SER A 93 -51.04 1.21 -31.25
CA SER A 93 -52.36 0.63 -31.04
C SER A 93 -52.31 -0.60 -30.13
N VAL A 94 -53.34 -0.78 -29.30
CA VAL A 94 -53.36 -1.78 -28.21
C VAL A 94 -54.59 -2.69 -28.30
N THR A 95 -54.35 -4.01 -28.38
CA THR A 95 -55.43 -5.02 -28.34
C THR A 95 -55.40 -5.82 -27.05
N LEU A 96 -56.44 -5.66 -26.23
CA LEU A 96 -56.70 -6.39 -24.99
C LEU A 96 -57.46 -7.68 -25.26
N ASN A 97 -56.82 -8.82 -25.00
CA ASN A 97 -57.42 -10.15 -25.05
C ASN A 97 -57.63 -10.65 -23.62
N ARG A 98 -58.89 -10.75 -23.19
CA ARG A 98 -59.27 -11.17 -21.83
C ARG A 98 -59.95 -12.54 -21.86
N VAL A 99 -59.37 -13.53 -21.21
CA VAL A 99 -60.01 -14.85 -21.05
C VAL A 99 -61.01 -14.80 -19.91
N ILE A 100 -62.23 -15.26 -20.17
CA ILE A 100 -63.35 -15.33 -19.21
C ILE A 100 -63.79 -16.77 -18.90
N GLY A 101 -63.27 -17.77 -19.61
CA GLY A 101 -63.41 -19.19 -19.26
C GLY A 101 -62.40 -19.64 -18.21
N SER A 102 -62.42 -20.94 -17.88
CA SER A 102 -61.58 -21.57 -16.85
C SER A 102 -60.22 -22.10 -17.35
N ASP A 103 -59.98 -22.12 -18.66
CA ASP A 103 -58.77 -22.73 -19.24
C ASP A 103 -57.56 -21.77 -19.16
N PRO A 104 -56.38 -22.25 -18.73
CA PRO A 104 -55.13 -21.49 -18.83
C PRO A 104 -54.68 -21.35 -20.29
N SER A 105 -54.07 -20.21 -20.61
CA SER A 105 -53.65 -19.89 -21.98
C SER A 105 -52.37 -20.63 -22.37
N LYS A 106 -52.50 -21.67 -23.20
CA LYS A 106 -51.39 -22.48 -23.70
C LYS A 106 -50.93 -21.95 -25.06
N ILE A 107 -49.84 -21.18 -25.08
CA ILE A 107 -49.23 -20.64 -26.29
C ILE A 107 -48.07 -21.56 -26.69
N MET A 108 -48.32 -22.48 -27.62
CA MET A 108 -47.34 -23.46 -28.12
C MET A 108 -46.82 -23.08 -29.52
N GLY A 109 -47.66 -22.46 -30.35
CA GLY A 109 -47.32 -21.99 -31.70
C GLY A 109 -46.91 -20.52 -31.77
N VAL A 110 -47.41 -19.81 -32.79
CA VAL A 110 -46.95 -18.46 -33.17
C VAL A 110 -47.99 -17.38 -32.85
N LEU A 111 -47.58 -16.30 -32.19
CA LEU A 111 -48.37 -15.08 -31.98
C LEU A 111 -47.64 -13.87 -32.60
N THR A 112 -48.32 -13.11 -33.45
CA THR A 112 -47.71 -12.00 -34.20
C THR A 112 -48.59 -10.75 -34.24
N SER A 113 -48.03 -9.55 -34.06
CA SER A 113 -48.75 -8.29 -34.27
C SER A 113 -47.82 -7.18 -34.77
N ASN A 114 -48.37 -6.20 -35.49
CA ASN A 114 -47.70 -4.94 -35.78
C ASN A 114 -47.91 -3.86 -34.69
N GLY A 115 -48.71 -4.15 -33.66
CA GLY A 115 -49.02 -3.26 -32.53
C GLY A 115 -48.79 -3.92 -31.17
N GLN A 116 -49.33 -3.33 -30.11
CA GLN A 116 -49.21 -3.80 -28.73
C GLN A 116 -50.27 -4.85 -28.39
N VAL A 117 -49.90 -5.92 -27.68
CA VAL A 117 -50.81 -7.02 -27.33
C VAL A 117 -50.87 -7.21 -25.81
N LEU A 118 -52.08 -7.14 -25.27
CA LEU A 118 -52.41 -7.50 -23.90
C LEU A 118 -53.10 -8.87 -23.90
N LEU A 119 -52.66 -9.77 -23.03
CA LEU A 119 -53.28 -11.06 -22.77
C LEU A 119 -53.49 -11.22 -21.26
N LEU A 120 -54.75 -11.20 -20.83
CA LEU A 120 -55.15 -11.37 -19.44
C LEU A 120 -55.88 -12.71 -19.29
N ASN A 121 -55.36 -13.61 -18.46
CA ASN A 121 -56.01 -14.88 -18.12
C ASN A 121 -55.73 -15.25 -16.65
N PRO A 122 -56.70 -15.08 -15.72
CA PRO A 122 -56.46 -15.33 -14.30
C PRO A 122 -56.14 -16.80 -13.96
N ASN A 123 -56.47 -17.75 -14.85
CA ASN A 123 -56.14 -19.16 -14.70
C ASN A 123 -54.66 -19.48 -15.03
N GLY A 124 -53.93 -18.51 -15.59
CA GLY A 124 -52.51 -18.62 -15.94
C GLY A 124 -52.23 -18.56 -17.44
N ILE A 125 -50.96 -18.27 -17.78
CA ILE A 125 -50.46 -18.14 -19.15
C ILE A 125 -49.15 -18.91 -19.26
N TRP A 126 -49.04 -19.80 -20.25
CA TRP A 126 -47.85 -20.60 -20.51
C TRP A 126 -47.42 -20.52 -21.97
N PHE A 127 -46.26 -19.92 -22.23
CA PHE A 127 -45.56 -19.93 -23.51
C PHE A 127 -44.62 -21.14 -23.55
N GLY A 128 -44.95 -22.17 -24.32
CA GLY A 128 -44.20 -23.44 -24.37
C GLY A 128 -42.90 -23.35 -25.18
N PRO A 129 -42.01 -24.37 -25.10
CA PRO A 129 -40.63 -24.30 -25.62
C PRO A 129 -40.46 -23.92 -27.09
N ASN A 130 -41.41 -24.31 -27.96
CA ASN A 130 -41.35 -24.02 -29.40
C ASN A 130 -42.04 -22.70 -29.80
N SER A 131 -42.73 -22.05 -28.84
CA SER A 131 -43.59 -20.90 -29.13
C SER A 131 -42.81 -19.66 -29.51
N ARG A 132 -43.42 -18.81 -30.34
CA ARG A 132 -42.81 -17.58 -30.85
C ARG A 132 -43.78 -16.42 -30.77
N VAL A 133 -43.45 -15.38 -30.01
CA VAL A 133 -44.22 -14.14 -29.91
C VAL A 133 -43.42 -13.00 -30.56
N SER A 134 -44.05 -12.22 -31.44
CA SER A 134 -43.46 -11.04 -32.08
C SER A 134 -44.48 -9.90 -32.19
N THR A 135 -44.30 -8.83 -31.41
CA THR A 135 -45.25 -7.70 -31.31
C THR A 135 -44.50 -6.37 -31.11
N SER A 136 -45.20 -5.22 -31.11
CA SER A 136 -44.58 -3.92 -30.74
C SER A 136 -44.40 -3.80 -29.22
N ALA A 137 -45.34 -4.36 -28.46
CA ALA A 137 -45.22 -4.60 -27.02
C ALA A 137 -46.06 -5.83 -26.63
N LEU A 138 -45.76 -6.45 -25.50
CA LEU A 138 -46.51 -7.58 -24.93
C LEU A 138 -46.73 -7.36 -23.43
N LEU A 139 -47.98 -7.43 -22.97
CA LEU A 139 -48.29 -7.60 -21.55
C LEU A 139 -49.08 -8.89 -21.38
N ALA A 140 -48.47 -9.88 -20.71
CA ALA A 140 -49.11 -11.15 -20.38
C ALA A 140 -49.31 -11.19 -18.86
N SER A 141 -50.58 -11.17 -18.43
CA SER A 141 -50.95 -11.06 -17.02
C SER A 141 -51.85 -12.21 -16.58
N ALA A 142 -51.39 -13.00 -15.61
CA ALA A 142 -52.21 -14.01 -14.94
C ALA A 142 -53.10 -13.36 -13.86
N GLY A 143 -54.01 -12.49 -14.29
CA GLY A 143 -54.83 -11.65 -13.42
C GLY A 143 -56.18 -11.27 -14.02
N VAL A 144 -57.00 -10.59 -13.22
CA VAL A 144 -58.38 -10.22 -13.55
C VAL A 144 -58.62 -8.72 -13.41
N ILE A 145 -59.37 -8.16 -14.37
CA ILE A 145 -59.95 -6.81 -14.35
C ILE A 145 -61.48 -6.91 -14.29
N THR A 146 -62.14 -5.85 -13.84
CA THR A 146 -63.60 -5.75 -13.87
C THR A 146 -64.13 -5.72 -15.31
N ASP A 147 -65.39 -6.13 -15.50
CA ASP A 147 -66.05 -6.03 -16.82
C ASP A 147 -66.19 -4.57 -17.28
N GLU A 148 -66.28 -3.61 -16.35
CA GLU A 148 -66.41 -2.19 -16.69
C GLU A 148 -65.13 -1.64 -17.29
N GLN A 149 -63.98 -1.87 -16.65
CA GLN A 149 -62.66 -1.53 -17.23
C GLN A 149 -62.44 -2.19 -18.59
N ALA A 150 -62.95 -3.41 -18.80
CA ALA A 150 -62.85 -4.12 -20.07
C ALA A 150 -63.72 -3.49 -21.19
N ARG A 151 -64.86 -2.86 -20.83
CA ARG A 151 -65.71 -2.07 -21.75
C ARG A 151 -65.17 -0.67 -21.98
N GLU A 152 -64.68 0.00 -20.94
CA GLU A 152 -64.14 1.36 -20.99
C GLU A 152 -62.75 1.43 -21.62
N PHE A 153 -62.07 0.29 -21.83
CA PHE A 153 -60.69 0.23 -22.33
C PHE A 153 -60.43 1.11 -23.57
N ALA A 154 -61.33 1.13 -24.55
CA ALA A 154 -61.19 1.99 -25.74
C ALA A 154 -61.08 3.49 -25.39
N ASN A 155 -61.79 3.95 -24.35
CA ASN A 155 -61.86 5.34 -23.92
C ASN A 155 -60.77 5.65 -22.87
N GLY A 156 -60.81 4.96 -21.72
CA GLY A 156 -59.96 5.26 -20.56
C GLY A 156 -58.57 4.66 -20.63
N GLY A 157 -58.41 3.47 -21.20
CA GLY A 157 -57.14 2.73 -21.29
C GLY A 157 -56.62 2.15 -19.96
N LYS A 158 -56.78 2.87 -18.85
CA LYS A 158 -56.32 2.47 -17.51
C LYS A 158 -56.93 1.13 -17.05
N LEU A 159 -56.08 0.22 -16.56
CA LEU A 159 -56.46 -1.07 -16.01
C LEU A 159 -55.87 -1.28 -14.60
N ASP A 160 -56.72 -1.67 -13.65
CA ASP A 160 -56.33 -2.13 -12.32
C ASP A 160 -56.51 -3.66 -12.26
N ILE A 161 -55.41 -4.40 -12.38
CA ILE A 161 -55.39 -5.85 -12.53
C ILE A 161 -55.10 -6.53 -11.18
N GLN A 162 -55.99 -7.37 -10.68
CA GLN A 162 -55.68 -8.25 -9.54
C GLN A 162 -54.90 -9.47 -10.04
N LEU A 163 -53.67 -9.69 -9.55
CA LEU A 163 -52.82 -10.80 -10.00
C LEU A 163 -53.10 -12.08 -9.19
N LYS A 164 -53.21 -13.24 -9.84
CA LYS A 164 -53.69 -14.49 -9.20
C LYS A 164 -53.02 -15.79 -9.63
N GLY A 165 -52.59 -15.90 -10.89
CA GLY A 165 -52.06 -17.15 -11.45
C GLY A 165 -50.56 -17.10 -11.79
N LEU A 166 -50.09 -18.15 -12.47
CA LEU A 166 -48.74 -18.28 -13.01
C LEU A 166 -48.63 -17.67 -14.42
N VAL A 167 -47.59 -16.88 -14.68
CA VAL A 167 -47.10 -16.60 -16.04
C VAL A 167 -45.75 -17.28 -16.24
N ARG A 168 -45.67 -18.21 -17.21
CA ARG A 168 -44.45 -18.97 -17.51
C ARG A 168 -44.06 -18.83 -18.98
N ASN A 169 -42.78 -18.52 -19.25
CA ASN A 169 -42.18 -18.56 -20.57
C ASN A 169 -41.05 -19.59 -20.65
N ASP A 170 -41.24 -20.65 -21.44
CA ASP A 170 -40.19 -21.55 -21.93
C ASP A 170 -39.81 -21.26 -23.40
N GLY A 171 -40.61 -20.47 -24.11
CA GLY A 171 -40.43 -20.16 -25.55
C GLY A 171 -39.65 -18.88 -25.84
N LYS A 172 -39.79 -18.35 -27.06
CA LYS A 172 -39.18 -17.06 -27.46
C LYS A 172 -40.22 -15.95 -27.58
N ILE A 173 -40.09 -14.94 -26.72
CA ILE A 173 -40.76 -13.65 -26.81
C ILE A 173 -39.80 -12.63 -27.42
N SER A 174 -40.28 -11.82 -28.36
CA SER A 174 -39.52 -10.69 -28.91
C SER A 174 -40.42 -9.52 -29.23
N VAL A 175 -39.95 -8.31 -28.96
CA VAL A 175 -40.63 -7.08 -29.35
C VAL A 175 -39.73 -6.21 -30.24
N PHE A 176 -40.35 -5.27 -30.96
CA PHE A 176 -39.61 -4.29 -31.76
C PHE A 176 -38.76 -3.35 -30.89
N ASP A 177 -37.82 -2.64 -31.50
CA ASP A 177 -36.92 -1.72 -30.80
C ASP A 177 -37.71 -0.66 -30.01
N ASN A 178 -37.29 -0.41 -28.76
CA ASN A 178 -37.96 0.41 -27.74
C ASN A 178 -39.29 -0.16 -27.20
N GLY A 179 -39.69 -1.38 -27.59
CA GLY A 179 -40.90 -2.05 -27.11
C GLY A 179 -40.81 -2.61 -25.68
N THR A 180 -41.96 -2.83 -25.05
CA THR A 180 -42.05 -3.35 -23.67
C THR A 180 -42.56 -4.79 -23.63
N VAL A 181 -41.96 -5.62 -22.78
CA VAL A 181 -42.50 -6.92 -22.34
C VAL A 181 -42.81 -6.86 -20.85
N ALA A 182 -44.05 -7.17 -20.46
CA ALA A 182 -44.46 -7.26 -19.06
C ALA A 182 -45.09 -8.64 -18.79
N LEU A 183 -44.51 -9.41 -17.86
CA LEU A 183 -45.06 -10.69 -17.38
C LEU A 183 -45.48 -10.51 -15.91
N LEU A 184 -46.78 -10.60 -15.64
CA LEU A 184 -47.39 -10.23 -14.35
C LEU A 184 -48.21 -11.38 -13.77
N GLY A 185 -48.04 -11.73 -12.50
CA GLY A 185 -48.80 -12.82 -11.90
C GLY A 185 -48.71 -12.89 -10.37
N ALA A 186 -49.28 -13.94 -9.79
CA ALA A 186 -48.93 -14.33 -8.43
C ALA A 186 -47.56 -15.04 -8.38
N GLN A 187 -47.16 -15.67 -9.48
CA GLN A 187 -45.82 -16.24 -9.73
C GLN A 187 -45.43 -15.98 -11.19
N VAL A 188 -44.15 -15.69 -11.45
CA VAL A 188 -43.61 -15.43 -12.80
C VAL A 188 -42.33 -16.23 -13.04
N GLU A 189 -42.24 -16.90 -14.19
CA GLU A 189 -41.10 -17.76 -14.55
C GLU A 189 -40.63 -17.51 -15.99
N ASN A 190 -39.34 -17.25 -16.20
CA ASN A 190 -38.70 -17.27 -17.50
C ASN A 190 -37.58 -18.33 -17.57
N ALA A 191 -37.84 -19.41 -18.29
CA ALA A 191 -36.84 -20.41 -18.70
C ALA A 191 -36.45 -20.27 -20.19
N GLY A 192 -37.28 -19.56 -20.98
CA GLY A 192 -37.05 -19.27 -22.39
C GLY A 192 -36.24 -18.00 -22.66
N VAL A 193 -36.51 -17.34 -23.79
CA VAL A 193 -35.82 -16.13 -24.24
C VAL A 193 -36.78 -14.95 -24.35
N ILE A 194 -36.43 -13.81 -23.77
CA ILE A 194 -37.12 -12.52 -23.95
C ILE A 194 -36.13 -11.53 -24.59
N GLN A 195 -36.53 -10.89 -25.69
CA GLN A 195 -35.68 -9.92 -26.42
C GLN A 195 -36.45 -8.61 -26.68
N ALA A 196 -36.00 -7.50 -26.10
CA ALA A 196 -36.65 -6.18 -26.16
C ALA A 196 -35.60 -5.07 -26.30
N ARG A 197 -35.04 -4.93 -27.51
CA ARG A 197 -33.87 -4.08 -27.79
C ARG A 197 -34.18 -2.60 -27.55
N LYS A 198 -33.36 -1.90 -26.77
CA LYS A 198 -33.60 -0.52 -26.29
C LYS A 198 -34.92 -0.35 -25.51
N GLY A 199 -35.57 -1.46 -25.17
CA GLY A 199 -36.91 -1.52 -24.63
C GLY A 199 -36.92 -1.80 -23.14
N GLN A 200 -38.04 -2.34 -22.65
CA GLN A 200 -38.22 -2.67 -21.24
C GLN A 200 -38.68 -4.12 -21.05
N VAL A 201 -38.16 -4.80 -20.03
CA VAL A 201 -38.66 -6.11 -19.59
C VAL A 201 -39.00 -6.06 -18.10
N ASN A 202 -40.29 -6.15 -17.79
CA ASN A 202 -40.83 -6.09 -16.43
C ASN A 202 -41.37 -7.46 -16.03
N LEU A 203 -40.77 -8.10 -15.02
CA LEU A 203 -41.26 -9.35 -14.43
C LEU A 203 -41.74 -9.06 -13.00
N ALA A 204 -43.04 -9.20 -12.73
CA ALA A 204 -43.56 -8.78 -11.42
C ALA A 204 -44.62 -9.69 -10.79
N THR A 205 -44.50 -9.88 -9.48
CA THR A 205 -45.59 -10.35 -8.61
C THR A 205 -45.98 -9.30 -7.58
N GLY A 206 -47.24 -9.34 -7.18
CA GLY A 206 -47.88 -8.48 -6.18
C GLY A 206 -49.38 -8.73 -6.14
N PRO A 207 -50.13 -8.13 -5.21
CA PRO A 207 -51.58 -8.35 -5.11
C PRO A 207 -52.35 -7.64 -6.25
N LYS A 208 -51.80 -6.53 -6.76
CA LYS A 208 -52.36 -5.69 -7.80
C LYS A 208 -51.27 -5.17 -8.73
N ALA A 209 -51.58 -5.02 -10.02
CA ALA A 209 -50.85 -4.17 -10.94
C ALA A 209 -51.76 -3.05 -11.47
N THR A 210 -51.27 -1.82 -11.48
CA THR A 210 -51.92 -0.65 -12.08
C THR A 210 -51.20 -0.31 -13.38
N LEU A 211 -51.97 -0.13 -14.46
CA LEU A 211 -51.48 0.09 -15.82
C LEU A 211 -52.19 1.29 -16.44
N ASP A 212 -51.45 2.22 -17.04
CA ASP A 212 -52.02 3.38 -17.75
C ASP A 212 -51.39 3.59 -19.14
N PHE A 213 -52.17 4.16 -20.05
CA PHE A 213 -51.89 4.40 -21.48
C PHE A 213 -52.31 5.82 -21.90
N HIS A 214 -52.04 6.84 -21.08
CA HIS A 214 -52.40 8.23 -21.41
C HIS A 214 -51.64 8.76 -22.64
N GLY A 215 -52.06 9.93 -23.15
CA GLY A 215 -51.81 10.39 -24.52
C GLY A 215 -50.38 10.76 -24.91
N ASP A 216 -49.37 10.49 -24.08
CA ASP A 216 -47.95 10.56 -24.45
C ASP A 216 -47.43 9.25 -25.07
N GLY A 217 -48.23 8.16 -25.00
CA GLY A 217 -47.90 6.85 -25.57
C GLY A 217 -47.07 5.96 -24.65
N LEU A 218 -46.90 6.33 -23.38
CA LEU A 218 -45.97 5.67 -22.47
C LEU A 218 -46.69 4.77 -21.46
N ILE A 219 -46.26 3.50 -21.39
CA ILE A 219 -46.79 2.53 -20.41
C ILE A 219 -46.21 2.85 -19.03
N SER A 220 -47.07 3.24 -18.10
CA SER A 220 -46.74 3.21 -16.67
C SER A 220 -47.28 1.93 -16.04
N LEU A 221 -46.44 1.25 -15.25
CA LEU A 221 -46.75 0.03 -14.54
C LEU A 221 -46.34 0.19 -13.07
N ALA A 222 -47.32 0.18 -12.17
CA ALA A 222 -47.10 0.13 -10.73
C ALA A 222 -47.61 -1.20 -10.16
N VAL A 223 -46.92 -1.75 -9.17
CA VAL A 223 -47.34 -2.97 -8.45
C VAL A 223 -47.34 -2.62 -6.97
N ASP A 224 -48.52 -2.69 -6.35
CA ASP A 224 -48.80 -2.04 -5.07
C ASP A 224 -49.89 -2.75 -4.25
N GLY A 225 -50.03 -2.35 -2.97
CA GLY A 225 -51.07 -2.83 -2.06
C GLY A 225 -50.63 -3.94 -1.09
N SER A 226 -51.50 -4.27 -0.13
CA SER A 226 -51.26 -5.31 0.88
C SER A 226 -51.51 -6.73 0.33
N PRO A 227 -50.73 -7.76 0.73
CA PRO A 227 -50.95 -9.14 0.29
C PRO A 227 -52.35 -9.64 0.63
N ALA A 228 -53.03 -10.24 -0.35
CA ALA A 228 -54.40 -10.72 -0.19
C ALA A 228 -54.49 -11.97 0.71
N GLU A 229 -55.72 -12.32 1.13
CA GLU A 229 -55.95 -13.51 1.96
C GLU A 229 -55.55 -14.80 1.24
N ALA A 230 -55.19 -15.83 2.02
CA ALA A 230 -54.55 -17.05 1.50
C ALA A 230 -55.39 -17.86 0.48
N ASN A 231 -56.70 -17.62 0.38
CA ASN A 231 -57.62 -18.25 -0.57
C ASN A 231 -57.89 -17.42 -1.84
N SER A 232 -57.16 -16.32 -2.05
CA SER A 232 -57.33 -15.43 -3.22
C SER A 232 -56.60 -15.89 -4.49
N VAL A 233 -55.71 -16.87 -4.37
CA VAL A 233 -54.80 -17.42 -5.38
C VAL A 233 -54.74 -18.95 -5.26
N ASP A 234 -54.19 -19.63 -6.26
CA ASP A 234 -54.01 -21.10 -6.23
C ASP A 234 -52.95 -21.52 -5.18
N PRO A 235 -53.27 -22.42 -4.23
CA PRO A 235 -52.37 -22.81 -3.14
C PRO A 235 -51.21 -23.74 -3.55
N SER A 236 -51.13 -24.13 -4.83
CA SER A 236 -49.96 -24.83 -5.39
C SER A 236 -48.86 -23.89 -5.90
N LEU A 237 -49.16 -22.60 -6.01
CA LEU A 237 -48.17 -21.57 -6.35
C LEU A 237 -47.20 -21.36 -5.18
N LYS A 238 -45.96 -21.03 -5.52
CA LYS A 238 -44.91 -20.64 -4.57
C LYS A 238 -44.85 -19.13 -4.40
N GLY A 239 -45.07 -18.39 -5.49
CA GLY A 239 -44.90 -16.95 -5.54
C GLY A 239 -43.56 -16.52 -6.14
N GLY A 240 -43.37 -15.20 -6.25
CA GLY A 240 -42.12 -14.58 -6.68
C GLY A 240 -41.80 -14.70 -8.18
N VAL A 241 -40.59 -14.27 -8.52
CA VAL A 241 -40.07 -14.13 -9.89
C VAL A 241 -38.82 -15.01 -10.07
N SER A 242 -38.78 -15.81 -11.13
CA SER A 242 -37.58 -16.58 -11.49
C SER A 242 -37.14 -16.38 -12.94
N ASN A 243 -35.83 -16.27 -13.15
CA ASN A 243 -35.20 -16.29 -14.46
C ASN A 243 -34.09 -17.35 -14.49
N SER A 244 -34.37 -18.48 -15.14
CA SER A 244 -33.38 -19.51 -15.53
C SER A 244 -32.99 -19.44 -17.01
N GLY A 245 -33.77 -18.71 -17.81
CA GLY A 245 -33.53 -18.47 -19.24
C GLY A 245 -32.69 -17.22 -19.53
N GLN A 246 -32.95 -16.58 -20.67
CA GLN A 246 -32.25 -15.36 -21.11
C GLN A 246 -33.21 -14.18 -21.28
N ILE A 247 -32.78 -13.00 -20.83
CA ILE A 247 -33.41 -11.71 -21.10
C ILE A 247 -32.37 -10.80 -21.75
N GLU A 248 -32.70 -10.18 -22.89
CA GLU A 248 -31.80 -9.31 -23.65
C GLU A 248 -32.49 -7.99 -24.04
N VAL A 249 -31.99 -6.86 -23.54
CA VAL A 249 -32.55 -5.52 -23.81
C VAL A 249 -31.58 -4.54 -24.47
N GLY A 250 -30.28 -4.86 -24.54
CA GLY A 250 -29.27 -3.89 -24.98
C GLY A 250 -29.21 -2.68 -24.03
N GLU A 251 -29.11 -1.46 -24.54
CA GLU A 251 -29.20 -0.22 -23.73
C GLU A 251 -30.59 0.08 -23.12
N GLY A 252 -31.47 -0.92 -23.02
CA GLY A 252 -32.79 -0.84 -22.39
C GLY A 252 -32.78 -1.13 -20.89
N VAL A 253 -33.96 -1.46 -20.34
CA VAL A 253 -34.17 -1.69 -18.90
C VAL A 253 -34.76 -3.09 -18.63
N VAL A 254 -34.27 -3.76 -17.58
CA VAL A 254 -34.93 -4.94 -16.98
C VAL A 254 -35.29 -4.63 -15.53
N ALA A 255 -36.55 -4.82 -15.14
CA ALA A 255 -37.00 -4.71 -13.76
C ALA A 255 -37.65 -6.00 -13.28
N MET A 256 -37.31 -6.44 -12.06
CA MET A 256 -37.94 -7.58 -11.39
C MET A 256 -38.40 -7.19 -9.98
N SER A 257 -39.66 -7.51 -9.66
CA SER A 257 -40.33 -7.15 -8.40
C SER A 257 -41.11 -8.35 -7.85
N ALA A 258 -40.82 -8.81 -6.63
CA ALA A 258 -41.40 -10.04 -6.08
C ALA A 258 -42.26 -9.82 -4.83
N GLN A 259 -43.21 -8.89 -4.91
CA GLN A 259 -44.15 -8.64 -3.81
C GLN A 259 -45.11 -9.83 -3.63
N ARG A 260 -45.46 -10.16 -2.38
CA ARG A 260 -46.39 -11.27 -2.07
C ARG A 260 -47.80 -10.95 -2.59
N ALA A 261 -48.31 -11.72 -3.54
CA ALA A 261 -49.70 -11.56 -4.02
C ALA A 261 -50.74 -11.99 -2.97
N ALA A 262 -50.43 -13.06 -2.21
CA ALA A 262 -51.22 -13.50 -1.07
C ALA A 262 -50.30 -13.85 0.11
N LYS A 263 -50.82 -13.79 1.35
CA LYS A 263 -50.05 -13.95 2.59
C LYS A 263 -49.21 -15.23 2.71
N HIS A 264 -49.60 -16.32 2.02
CA HIS A 264 -48.89 -17.60 2.06
C HIS A 264 -47.79 -17.75 1.00
N LEU A 265 -47.75 -16.88 -0.01
CA LEU A 265 -46.79 -16.96 -1.12
C LEU A 265 -45.46 -16.30 -0.76
N ASP A 266 -44.36 -16.90 -1.19
CA ASP A 266 -42.99 -16.40 -1.02
C ASP A 266 -42.73 -15.09 -1.78
N SER A 267 -41.77 -14.31 -1.27
CA SER A 267 -41.32 -13.03 -1.82
C SER A 267 -39.88 -13.15 -2.28
N VAL A 268 -39.68 -13.88 -3.38
CA VAL A 268 -38.36 -14.30 -3.86
C VAL A 268 -38.12 -13.82 -5.29
N ILE A 269 -36.95 -13.22 -5.55
CA ILE A 269 -36.35 -13.12 -6.88
C ILE A 269 -35.23 -14.15 -6.98
N SER A 270 -35.25 -14.99 -8.02
CA SER A 270 -34.20 -15.99 -8.27
C SER A 270 -33.67 -15.90 -9.71
N VAL A 271 -32.41 -15.52 -9.88
CA VAL A 271 -31.75 -15.42 -11.19
C VAL A 271 -30.62 -16.44 -11.31
N GLY A 272 -30.90 -17.57 -11.94
CA GLY A 272 -29.91 -18.58 -12.35
C GLY A 272 -29.50 -18.48 -13.82
N GLY A 273 -30.30 -17.80 -14.64
CA GLY A 273 -30.06 -17.57 -16.06
C GLY A 273 -29.24 -16.31 -16.36
N ALA A 274 -29.46 -15.74 -17.55
CA ALA A 274 -28.79 -14.52 -18.01
C ALA A 274 -29.77 -13.34 -18.13
N VAL A 275 -29.32 -12.15 -17.70
CA VAL A 275 -29.99 -10.86 -17.92
C VAL A 275 -28.96 -9.91 -18.52
N ILE A 276 -29.21 -9.43 -19.74
CA ILE A 276 -28.23 -8.76 -20.60
C ILE A 276 -28.77 -7.41 -21.08
N ALA A 277 -28.22 -6.34 -20.53
CA ALA A 277 -28.38 -4.95 -20.91
C ALA A 277 -27.08 -4.36 -21.51
N ASP A 278 -26.33 -5.18 -22.27
CA ASP A 278 -25.05 -4.80 -22.86
C ASP A 278 -25.22 -3.86 -24.08
N SER A 279 -24.43 -2.79 -24.13
CA SER A 279 -24.29 -1.91 -25.30
C SER A 279 -22.89 -2.03 -25.92
N VAL A 280 -22.73 -1.54 -27.16
CA VAL A 280 -21.45 -1.59 -27.91
C VAL A 280 -20.94 -0.19 -28.29
N SER A 281 -21.85 0.76 -28.56
CA SER A 281 -21.49 2.14 -28.93
C SER A 281 -21.75 3.16 -27.83
N ASN A 282 -22.66 2.86 -26.91
CA ASN A 282 -23.23 3.81 -25.95
C ASN A 282 -23.01 3.28 -24.51
N GLN A 283 -23.64 3.92 -23.52
CA GLN A 283 -23.70 3.38 -22.16
C GLN A 283 -24.43 2.02 -22.14
N GLY A 284 -24.05 1.13 -21.23
CA GLY A 284 -24.86 -0.05 -20.88
C GLY A 284 -26.22 0.35 -20.32
N GLY A 285 -27.21 -0.55 -20.44
CA GLY A 285 -28.56 -0.32 -19.90
C GLY A 285 -28.66 -0.53 -18.39
N THR A 286 -29.89 -0.76 -17.90
CA THR A 286 -30.19 -0.84 -16.47
C THR A 286 -30.87 -2.15 -16.09
N ILE A 287 -30.42 -2.79 -15.01
CA ILE A 287 -31.08 -3.97 -14.41
C ILE A 287 -31.42 -3.64 -12.95
N VAL A 288 -32.67 -3.81 -12.54
CA VAL A 288 -33.13 -3.63 -11.16
C VAL A 288 -33.88 -4.86 -10.68
N LEU A 289 -33.41 -5.45 -9.58
CA LEU A 289 -34.10 -6.50 -8.81
C LEU A 289 -34.44 -5.91 -7.44
N GLY A 290 -35.68 -6.00 -6.97
CA GLY A 290 -36.08 -5.42 -5.67
C GLY A 290 -37.50 -5.78 -5.23
N ASN A 291 -38.02 -5.09 -4.21
CA ASN A 291 -39.37 -5.31 -3.65
C ASN A 291 -39.61 -6.79 -3.28
N ALA A 292 -38.59 -7.41 -2.68
CA ALA A 292 -38.56 -8.83 -2.34
C ALA A 292 -38.02 -9.02 -0.91
N GLU A 293 -38.52 -10.02 -0.19
CA GLU A 293 -37.90 -10.43 1.08
C GLU A 293 -36.54 -11.10 0.84
N GLN A 294 -36.39 -11.81 -0.29
CA GLN A 294 -35.13 -12.47 -0.67
C GLN A 294 -34.83 -12.30 -2.16
N THR A 295 -33.61 -11.87 -2.48
CA THR A 295 -33.09 -11.82 -3.85
C THR A 295 -31.83 -12.66 -3.97
N GLN A 296 -31.90 -13.75 -4.73
CA GLN A 296 -30.80 -14.68 -4.96
C GLN A 296 -30.35 -14.65 -6.42
N VAL A 297 -29.05 -14.43 -6.65
CA VAL A 297 -28.44 -14.50 -7.98
C VAL A 297 -27.36 -15.58 -7.96
N SER A 298 -27.40 -16.46 -8.96
CA SER A 298 -26.37 -17.48 -9.24
C SER A 298 -25.93 -17.49 -10.71
N GLY A 299 -26.69 -16.84 -11.59
CA GLY A 299 -26.38 -16.65 -13.01
C GLY A 299 -25.64 -15.34 -13.30
N ASN A 300 -25.94 -14.77 -14.48
CA ASN A 300 -25.21 -13.62 -15.03
C ASN A 300 -26.12 -12.39 -15.20
N LEU A 301 -25.73 -11.28 -14.57
CA LEU A 301 -26.28 -9.94 -14.78
C LEU A 301 -25.21 -9.10 -15.49
N SER A 302 -25.52 -8.57 -16.67
CA SER A 302 -24.55 -7.84 -17.49
C SER A 302 -25.16 -6.57 -18.05
N ALA A 303 -24.50 -5.44 -17.84
CA ALA A 303 -24.85 -4.12 -18.37
C ALA A 303 -23.58 -3.36 -18.77
N LYS A 304 -22.73 -4.01 -19.58
CA LYS A 304 -21.50 -3.41 -20.11
C LYS A 304 -21.83 -2.38 -21.20
N GLY A 305 -20.89 -1.51 -21.52
CA GLY A 305 -21.05 -0.60 -22.65
C GLY A 305 -19.72 -0.06 -23.19
N ARG A 306 -19.79 1.00 -24.00
CA ARG A 306 -18.68 1.95 -24.17
C ARG A 306 -18.29 2.48 -22.80
N ASP A 307 -19.30 2.93 -22.08
CA ASP A 307 -19.33 3.28 -20.66
C ASP A 307 -20.29 2.32 -19.95
N GLY A 308 -20.04 1.98 -18.69
CA GLY A 308 -20.83 0.99 -17.99
C GLY A 308 -22.25 1.46 -17.63
N GLY A 309 -23.19 0.51 -17.65
CA GLY A 309 -24.58 0.70 -17.22
C GLY A 309 -24.76 0.58 -15.71
N GLN A 310 -25.98 0.22 -15.29
CA GLN A 310 -26.34 0.09 -13.88
C GLN A 310 -26.97 -1.27 -13.56
N ILE A 311 -26.57 -1.89 -12.45
CA ILE A 311 -27.20 -3.10 -11.91
C ILE A 311 -27.48 -2.89 -10.41
N SER A 312 -28.75 -2.96 -10.01
CA SER A 312 -29.19 -2.92 -8.62
C SER A 312 -29.82 -4.26 -8.22
N VAL A 313 -29.30 -4.88 -7.17
CA VAL A 313 -29.76 -6.17 -6.62
C VAL A 313 -30.17 -5.94 -5.17
N LEU A 314 -31.46 -5.70 -4.95
CA LEU A 314 -32.05 -5.24 -3.69
C LEU A 314 -33.07 -6.26 -3.14
N GLY A 315 -33.50 -6.06 -1.90
CA GLY A 315 -34.43 -6.91 -1.16
C GLY A 315 -34.04 -6.98 0.32
N ASP A 316 -34.90 -7.49 1.19
CA ASP A 316 -34.60 -7.53 2.64
C ASP A 316 -33.42 -8.45 2.97
N ARG A 317 -33.18 -9.48 2.15
CA ARG A 317 -31.97 -10.31 2.17
C ARG A 317 -31.46 -10.52 0.74
N VAL A 318 -30.18 -10.25 0.51
CA VAL A 318 -29.54 -10.41 -0.80
C VAL A 318 -28.45 -11.47 -0.74
N THR A 319 -28.39 -12.35 -1.75
CA THR A 319 -27.33 -13.37 -1.86
C THR A 319 -26.84 -13.48 -3.30
N LEU A 320 -25.56 -13.14 -3.52
CA LEU A 320 -24.81 -13.52 -4.72
C LEU A 320 -24.10 -14.84 -4.43
N ALA A 321 -24.56 -15.92 -5.05
CA ALA A 321 -24.00 -17.25 -4.89
C ALA A 321 -22.67 -17.41 -5.64
N SER A 322 -21.91 -18.46 -5.32
CA SER A 322 -20.55 -18.73 -5.84
C SER A 322 -20.37 -18.75 -7.37
N GLY A 323 -21.43 -18.93 -8.15
CA GLY A 323 -21.41 -18.83 -9.62
C GLY A 323 -21.76 -17.45 -10.20
N ALA A 324 -22.23 -16.51 -9.37
CA ALA A 324 -22.82 -15.25 -9.81
C ALA A 324 -21.80 -14.32 -10.49
N GLN A 325 -22.24 -13.70 -11.58
CA GLN A 325 -21.48 -12.67 -12.30
C GLN A 325 -22.32 -11.42 -12.44
N VAL A 326 -21.75 -10.28 -12.03
CA VAL A 326 -22.33 -8.94 -12.15
C VAL A 326 -21.30 -8.08 -12.87
N ASP A 327 -21.58 -7.66 -14.11
CA ASP A 327 -20.62 -6.94 -14.96
C ASP A 327 -21.21 -5.66 -15.55
N VAL A 328 -20.71 -4.51 -15.07
CA VAL A 328 -21.03 -3.15 -15.54
C VAL A 328 -19.81 -2.47 -16.14
N SER A 329 -18.90 -3.23 -16.76
CA SER A 329 -17.63 -2.68 -17.26
C SER A 329 -17.79 -1.77 -18.50
N GLY A 330 -16.97 -0.71 -18.57
CA GLY A 330 -16.89 0.24 -19.68
C GLY A 330 -15.70 -0.04 -20.60
N SER A 331 -15.97 -0.50 -21.82
CA SER A 331 -14.95 -0.98 -22.77
C SER A 331 -14.07 0.10 -23.41
N ALA A 332 -14.49 1.37 -23.42
CA ALA A 332 -13.74 2.48 -24.01
C ALA A 332 -13.85 3.81 -23.23
N GLY A 333 -14.71 3.87 -22.22
CA GLY A 333 -14.89 5.01 -21.32
C GLY A 333 -14.82 4.59 -19.86
N ASN A 334 -15.82 4.96 -19.06
CA ASN A 334 -15.83 4.76 -17.62
C ASN A 334 -16.61 3.49 -17.21
N GLY A 335 -16.22 2.87 -16.09
CA GLY A 335 -16.99 1.77 -15.49
C GLY A 335 -18.34 2.23 -14.92
N GLY A 336 -19.31 1.31 -14.87
CA GLY A 336 -20.68 1.56 -14.44
C GLY A 336 -20.89 1.42 -12.94
N THR A 337 -22.14 1.22 -12.51
CA THR A 337 -22.51 1.09 -11.08
C THR A 337 -23.22 -0.22 -10.78
N ALA A 338 -22.68 -0.99 -9.83
CA ALA A 338 -23.31 -2.18 -9.25
C ALA A 338 -23.67 -1.92 -7.78
N LEU A 339 -24.96 -2.01 -7.41
CA LEU A 339 -25.47 -1.85 -6.05
C LEU A 339 -26.05 -3.17 -5.55
N ILE A 340 -25.44 -3.79 -4.54
CA ILE A 340 -25.83 -5.10 -4.00
C ILE A 340 -26.23 -4.93 -2.53
N GLY A 341 -27.52 -5.15 -2.25
CA GLY A 341 -28.11 -5.00 -0.92
C GLY A 341 -28.34 -3.56 -0.44
N GLY A 342 -27.80 -2.56 -1.14
CA GLY A 342 -28.09 -1.16 -0.82
C GLY A 342 -27.27 -0.16 -1.61
N SER A 343 -27.54 1.11 -1.30
CA SER A 343 -26.84 2.29 -1.81
C SER A 343 -25.51 2.53 -1.08
N PHE A 344 -24.68 3.43 -1.62
CA PHE A 344 -23.37 3.76 -1.04
C PHE A 344 -23.51 4.33 0.38
N GLN A 345 -22.80 3.74 1.35
CA GLN A 345 -22.94 3.97 2.79
C GLN A 345 -24.39 3.84 3.32
N GLY A 346 -25.32 3.26 2.55
CA GLY A 346 -26.75 3.23 2.86
C GLY A 346 -27.46 4.59 2.82
N LYS A 347 -26.87 5.62 2.19
CA LYS A 347 -27.37 7.01 2.21
C LYS A 347 -28.29 7.38 1.03
N GLY A 348 -28.44 6.49 0.05
CA GLY A 348 -29.35 6.65 -1.09
C GLY A 348 -30.79 6.19 -0.80
N LEU A 349 -31.68 6.37 -1.78
CA LEU A 349 -33.12 6.05 -1.67
C LEU A 349 -33.45 4.56 -1.96
N GLU A 350 -32.45 3.78 -2.38
CA GLU A 350 -32.58 2.36 -2.70
C GLU A 350 -32.88 1.50 -1.45
N GLN A 351 -33.70 0.44 -1.60
CA GLN A 351 -34.06 -0.47 -0.51
C GLN A 351 -32.81 -1.05 0.19
N ALA A 352 -32.68 -0.72 1.47
CA ALA A 352 -31.66 -1.23 2.37
C ALA A 352 -31.96 -2.68 2.80
N ALA A 353 -31.15 -3.64 2.36
CA ALA A 353 -31.19 -5.01 2.87
C ALA A 353 -30.86 -5.06 4.37
N GLN A 354 -31.43 -6.03 5.08
CA GLN A 354 -31.08 -6.37 6.46
C GLN A 354 -29.83 -7.28 6.51
N ALA A 355 -29.63 -8.10 5.47
CA ALA A 355 -28.44 -8.92 5.33
C ALA A 355 -28.03 -9.10 3.86
N THR A 356 -26.73 -9.02 3.58
CA THR A 356 -26.15 -9.15 2.24
C THR A 356 -25.00 -10.14 2.24
N ARG A 357 -25.09 -11.18 1.41
CA ARG A 357 -24.08 -12.25 1.29
C ARG A 357 -23.51 -12.30 -0.12
N VAL A 358 -22.18 -12.28 -0.23
CA VAL A 358 -21.46 -12.49 -1.49
C VAL A 358 -20.50 -13.66 -1.31
N GLU A 359 -20.87 -14.81 -1.87
CA GLU A 359 -20.15 -16.07 -1.68
C GLU A 359 -18.80 -16.13 -2.42
N LYS A 360 -17.94 -17.03 -1.94
CA LYS A 360 -16.68 -17.39 -2.57
C LYS A 360 -16.89 -17.84 -4.02
N GLY A 361 -16.35 -17.06 -4.96
CA GLY A 361 -16.42 -17.31 -6.41
C GLY A 361 -17.25 -16.30 -7.17
N ALA A 362 -18.19 -15.61 -6.50
CA ALA A 362 -18.98 -14.54 -7.10
C ALA A 362 -18.06 -13.40 -7.61
N GLN A 363 -18.40 -12.82 -8.76
CA GLN A 363 -17.62 -11.75 -9.39
C GLN A 363 -18.49 -10.51 -9.64
N LEU A 364 -17.99 -9.36 -9.20
CA LEU A 364 -18.57 -8.04 -9.40
C LEU A 364 -17.53 -7.17 -10.14
N LYS A 365 -17.88 -6.60 -11.28
CA LYS A 365 -16.95 -5.84 -12.13
C LYS A 365 -17.55 -4.51 -12.56
N ALA A 366 -16.81 -3.44 -12.31
CA ALA A 366 -17.04 -2.10 -12.82
C ALA A 366 -15.73 -1.53 -13.39
N ASP A 367 -14.99 -2.37 -14.14
CA ASP A 367 -13.73 -1.96 -14.77
C ASP A 367 -14.01 -0.95 -15.90
N GLY A 368 -13.14 0.06 -16.06
CA GLY A 368 -13.26 1.08 -17.10
C GLY A 368 -11.95 1.31 -17.85
N ALA A 369 -12.02 1.52 -19.16
CA ALA A 369 -10.85 1.88 -19.97
C ALA A 369 -10.22 3.23 -19.56
N ARG A 370 -10.99 4.13 -18.94
CA ARG A 370 -10.53 5.44 -18.43
C ARG A 370 -10.60 5.50 -16.91
N GLU A 371 -11.80 5.54 -16.36
CA GLU A 371 -12.03 5.62 -14.91
C GLU A 371 -12.80 4.38 -14.45
N GLY A 372 -12.38 3.79 -13.33
CA GLY A 372 -13.11 2.70 -12.70
C GLY A 372 -14.46 3.17 -12.18
N GLY A 373 -15.46 2.29 -12.29
CA GLY A 373 -16.82 2.54 -11.84
C GLY A 373 -17.00 2.33 -10.34
N LYS A 374 -18.20 1.87 -9.97
CA LYS A 374 -18.61 1.71 -8.57
C LYS A 374 -19.19 0.33 -8.31
N VAL A 375 -18.68 -0.36 -7.29
CA VAL A 375 -19.26 -1.60 -6.75
C VAL A 375 -19.59 -1.37 -5.29
N VAL A 376 -20.85 -1.53 -4.91
CA VAL A 376 -21.31 -1.42 -3.52
C VAL A 376 -21.89 -2.76 -3.08
N VAL A 377 -21.41 -3.27 -1.95
CA VAL A 377 -22.01 -4.40 -1.22
C VAL A 377 -22.34 -3.89 0.19
N TRP A 378 -23.62 -3.66 0.46
CA TRP A 378 -24.06 -2.97 1.68
C TRP A 378 -25.26 -3.67 2.34
N SER A 379 -25.42 -3.48 3.65
CA SER A 379 -26.67 -3.80 4.37
C SER A 379 -26.83 -2.96 5.64
N SER A 380 -28.09 -2.76 6.05
CA SER A 380 -28.48 -2.10 7.31
C SER A 380 -28.28 -2.96 8.56
N GLY A 381 -27.84 -4.21 8.40
CA GLY A 381 -27.65 -5.19 9.46
C GLY A 381 -26.31 -5.93 9.35
N SER A 382 -26.23 -7.01 8.57
CA SER A 382 -25.00 -7.82 8.45
C SER A 382 -24.59 -8.13 7.00
N THR A 383 -23.39 -7.70 6.63
CA THR A 383 -22.78 -7.96 5.32
C THR A 383 -21.66 -9.00 5.43
N GLU A 384 -21.69 -10.04 4.60
CA GLU A 384 -20.62 -11.04 4.48
C GLU A 384 -20.06 -11.07 3.05
N PHE A 385 -18.76 -10.83 2.92
CA PHE A 385 -18.06 -10.76 1.64
C PHE A 385 -16.91 -11.80 1.54
N ALA A 386 -17.04 -12.69 0.56
CA ALA A 386 -16.05 -13.69 0.18
C ALA A 386 -15.81 -13.74 -1.35
N GLY A 387 -16.51 -12.92 -2.12
CA GLY A 387 -16.38 -12.83 -3.58
C GLY A 387 -15.24 -11.92 -4.04
N LYS A 388 -15.29 -11.56 -5.33
CA LYS A 388 -14.32 -10.66 -5.95
C LYS A 388 -15.00 -9.41 -6.48
N ALA A 389 -14.47 -8.25 -6.15
CA ALA A 389 -14.93 -6.96 -6.69
C ALA A 389 -13.76 -6.25 -7.40
N SER A 390 -13.96 -5.81 -8.64
CA SER A 390 -13.01 -4.93 -9.32
C SER A 390 -13.68 -3.68 -9.87
N ALA A 391 -12.96 -2.57 -9.78
CA ALA A 391 -13.35 -1.26 -10.30
C ALA A 391 -12.10 -0.54 -10.81
N LYS A 392 -11.35 -1.18 -11.71
CA LYS A 392 -10.07 -0.64 -12.21
C LYS A 392 -10.27 0.45 -13.24
N GLY A 393 -9.32 1.38 -13.38
CA GLY A 393 -9.33 2.38 -14.44
C GLY A 393 -7.98 2.60 -15.12
N GLY A 394 -7.96 2.80 -16.44
CA GLY A 394 -6.74 3.12 -17.17
C GLY A 394 -6.03 4.43 -16.73
N ILE A 395 -6.78 5.35 -16.12
CA ILE A 395 -6.31 6.63 -15.59
C ILE A 395 -6.52 6.69 -14.07
N LYS A 396 -7.77 6.47 -13.61
CA LYS A 396 -8.15 6.61 -12.21
C LYS A 396 -8.92 5.37 -11.73
N GLY A 397 -8.51 4.79 -10.61
CA GLY A 397 -9.23 3.68 -9.99
C GLY A 397 -10.61 4.10 -9.47
N GLY A 398 -11.56 3.18 -9.52
CA GLY A 398 -12.93 3.40 -9.09
C GLY A 398 -13.12 3.25 -7.58
N VAL A 399 -14.35 2.94 -7.18
CA VAL A 399 -14.72 2.74 -5.76
C VAL A 399 -15.35 1.36 -5.57
N VAL A 400 -14.79 0.58 -4.66
CA VAL A 400 -15.42 -0.62 -4.09
C VAL A 400 -15.81 -0.33 -2.65
N GLU A 401 -17.06 -0.60 -2.27
CA GLU A 401 -17.52 -0.57 -0.89
C GLU A 401 -17.99 -1.97 -0.47
N THR A 402 -17.55 -2.43 0.70
CA THR A 402 -18.07 -3.67 1.34
C THR A 402 -18.34 -3.38 2.81
N SER A 403 -19.56 -2.96 3.13
CA SER A 403 -19.90 -2.24 4.37
C SER A 403 -21.27 -2.65 4.91
N GLY A 404 -21.66 -2.07 6.05
CA GLY A 404 -22.90 -2.37 6.76
C GLY A 404 -22.63 -2.61 8.24
N LYS A 405 -23.62 -2.34 9.09
CA LYS A 405 -23.47 -2.20 10.56
C LYS A 405 -22.57 -3.26 11.20
N ARG A 406 -22.76 -4.52 10.82
CA ARG A 406 -21.86 -5.63 11.11
C ARG A 406 -21.28 -6.17 9.80
N LEU A 407 -19.98 -6.39 9.75
CA LEU A 407 -19.25 -6.70 8.53
C LEU A 407 -18.32 -7.90 8.73
N SER A 408 -18.40 -8.88 7.84
CA SER A 408 -17.46 -9.99 7.73
C SER A 408 -16.78 -9.97 6.36
N VAL A 409 -15.44 -9.87 6.33
CA VAL A 409 -14.65 -9.98 5.09
C VAL A 409 -13.67 -11.14 5.23
N THR A 410 -13.97 -12.22 4.52
CA THR A 410 -13.21 -13.47 4.61
C THR A 410 -11.89 -13.39 3.83
N ARG A 411 -10.92 -14.23 4.20
CA ARG A 411 -9.65 -14.42 3.47
C ARG A 411 -9.76 -14.86 2.00
N ASP A 412 -10.95 -15.26 1.55
CA ASP A 412 -11.21 -15.63 0.15
C ASP A 412 -11.65 -14.42 -0.71
N ALA A 413 -11.95 -13.29 -0.09
CA ALA A 413 -12.27 -12.04 -0.76
C ALA A 413 -11.07 -11.47 -1.53
N ALA A 414 -11.35 -10.79 -2.64
CA ALA A 414 -10.37 -9.98 -3.35
C ALA A 414 -10.99 -8.68 -3.85
N VAL A 415 -10.28 -7.57 -3.64
CA VAL A 415 -10.68 -6.24 -4.11
C VAL A 415 -9.54 -5.64 -4.95
N ASP A 416 -9.92 -5.03 -6.08
CA ASP A 416 -8.98 -4.36 -6.99
C ASP A 416 -9.63 -3.11 -7.59
N ALA A 417 -9.33 -1.97 -7.00
CA ALA A 417 -9.67 -0.64 -7.52
C ALA A 417 -8.42 0.08 -8.07
N SER A 418 -7.49 -0.65 -8.70
CA SER A 418 -6.26 -0.06 -9.23
C SER A 418 -6.49 0.96 -10.35
N GLY A 419 -5.58 1.93 -10.45
CA GLY A 419 -5.64 2.98 -11.46
C GLY A 419 -4.26 3.40 -11.95
N GLY A 420 -4.15 3.75 -13.24
CA GLY A 420 -2.87 3.99 -13.91
C GLY A 420 -2.11 5.26 -13.50
N ALA A 421 -2.83 6.30 -13.06
CA ALA A 421 -2.26 7.59 -12.62
C ALA A 421 -2.84 8.07 -11.27
N GLN A 422 -4.05 7.66 -10.92
CA GLN A 422 -4.67 7.89 -9.62
C GLN A 422 -5.19 6.58 -9.05
N SER A 423 -4.84 6.32 -7.79
CA SER A 423 -5.34 5.20 -6.99
C SER A 423 -6.86 5.28 -6.83
N GLY A 424 -7.55 4.14 -6.87
CA GLY A 424 -8.95 4.03 -6.46
C GLY A 424 -9.09 3.70 -4.99
N LEU A 425 -10.31 3.43 -4.55
CA LEU A 425 -10.67 3.26 -3.14
C LEU A 425 -11.35 1.91 -2.88
N TRP A 426 -10.91 1.22 -1.83
CA TRP A 426 -11.74 0.26 -1.10
C TRP A 426 -12.21 0.89 0.22
N LEU A 427 -13.53 0.97 0.41
CA LEU A 427 -14.19 1.47 1.62
C LEU A 427 -14.79 0.33 2.44
N LEU A 428 -14.49 0.33 3.74
CA LEU A 428 -15.18 -0.42 4.79
C LEU A 428 -15.82 0.59 5.76
N ASP A 429 -17.11 0.44 6.07
CA ASP A 429 -17.87 1.33 6.97
C ASP A 429 -18.93 0.54 7.80
N PRO A 430 -18.51 -0.29 8.77
CA PRO A 430 -19.37 -0.88 9.80
C PRO A 430 -19.50 0.02 11.05
N ASP A 431 -20.36 -0.37 12.00
CA ASP A 431 -20.41 0.30 13.30
C ASP A 431 -19.14 -0.01 14.12
N ARG A 432 -18.67 -1.26 14.12
CA ARG A 432 -17.42 -1.69 14.79
C ARG A 432 -16.64 -2.68 13.92
N ILE A 433 -15.31 -2.65 13.97
CA ILE A 433 -14.45 -3.56 13.19
C ILE A 433 -13.28 -4.13 14.01
N ASP A 434 -13.13 -5.46 13.97
CA ASP A 434 -11.94 -6.19 14.42
C ASP A 434 -11.20 -6.74 13.19
N ILE A 435 -9.94 -6.30 13.00
CA ILE A 435 -9.06 -6.79 11.94
C ILE A 435 -8.21 -7.93 12.49
N VAL A 436 -8.33 -9.13 11.90
CA VAL A 436 -7.80 -10.39 12.44
C VAL A 436 -7.16 -11.26 11.35
N GLU A 437 -6.38 -12.27 11.76
CA GLU A 437 -5.79 -13.25 10.82
C GLU A 437 -6.84 -14.22 10.27
N VAL A 438 -7.68 -14.78 11.15
CA VAL A 438 -8.74 -15.74 10.82
C VAL A 438 -10.09 -15.13 11.15
N PRO A 439 -10.81 -14.53 10.19
CA PRO A 439 -12.11 -13.92 10.45
C PRO A 439 -13.18 -14.99 10.73
N THR A 440 -13.90 -14.80 11.84
CA THR A 440 -15.05 -15.60 12.27
C THR A 440 -16.10 -14.67 12.86
N GLY A 441 -17.32 -14.66 12.30
CA GLY A 441 -18.30 -13.63 12.64
C GLY A 441 -17.95 -12.27 12.02
N ASP A 442 -18.24 -11.20 12.73
CA ASP A 442 -18.23 -9.81 12.23
C ASP A 442 -16.81 -9.19 12.22
N ASN A 443 -15.86 -9.91 11.61
CA ASN A 443 -14.43 -9.59 11.57
C ASN A 443 -13.91 -9.47 10.13
N VAL A 444 -12.82 -8.71 9.94
CA VAL A 444 -12.16 -8.48 8.63
C VAL A 444 -10.76 -9.09 8.59
N SER A 445 -10.40 -9.75 7.48
CA SER A 445 -9.06 -10.32 7.30
C SER A 445 -7.98 -9.27 7.04
N ASN A 446 -6.95 -9.25 7.89
CA ASN A 446 -5.72 -8.46 7.71
C ASN A 446 -5.05 -8.67 6.35
N ALA A 447 -5.03 -9.91 5.85
CA ALA A 447 -4.38 -10.29 4.59
C ALA A 447 -5.08 -9.69 3.37
N VAL A 448 -6.41 -9.52 3.42
CA VAL A 448 -7.15 -8.87 2.31
C VAL A 448 -6.87 -7.36 2.30
N ILE A 449 -6.75 -6.71 3.47
CA ILE A 449 -6.30 -5.31 3.58
C ILE A 449 -4.89 -5.15 2.99
N ALA A 450 -3.93 -5.97 3.44
CA ALA A 450 -2.55 -5.91 2.97
C ALA A 450 -2.42 -6.15 1.44
N ASN A 451 -3.17 -7.11 0.90
CA ASN A 451 -3.19 -7.38 -0.56
C ASN A 451 -3.84 -6.24 -1.35
N SER A 452 -4.92 -5.64 -0.85
CA SER A 452 -5.60 -4.52 -1.53
C SER A 452 -4.74 -3.24 -1.56
N LEU A 453 -3.91 -3.00 -0.54
CA LEU A 453 -2.97 -1.87 -0.46
C LEU A 453 -1.86 -1.89 -1.54
N ALA A 454 -1.63 -3.02 -2.22
CA ALA A 454 -0.79 -3.05 -3.42
C ALA A 454 -1.48 -2.36 -4.62
N ASN A 455 -2.81 -2.44 -4.70
CA ASN A 455 -3.61 -2.05 -5.87
C ASN A 455 -4.26 -0.67 -5.71
N ASN A 456 -4.82 -0.37 -4.54
CA ASN A 456 -5.66 0.79 -4.26
C ASN A 456 -5.47 1.31 -2.83
N ASP A 457 -6.05 2.47 -2.51
CA ASP A 457 -6.13 2.94 -1.13
C ASP A 457 -7.19 2.15 -0.38
N VAL A 458 -7.04 2.05 0.95
CA VAL A 458 -8.00 1.36 1.82
C VAL A 458 -8.42 2.31 2.93
N ARG A 459 -9.71 2.64 2.98
CA ARG A 459 -10.33 3.47 4.02
C ARG A 459 -11.23 2.59 4.86
N ILE A 460 -10.98 2.61 6.16
CA ILE A 460 -11.75 1.90 7.17
C ILE A 460 -12.37 2.96 8.07
N GLU A 461 -13.66 3.18 7.91
CA GLU A 461 -14.49 3.96 8.82
C GLU A 461 -15.11 3.03 9.87
N ALA A 462 -15.34 3.53 11.09
CA ALA A 462 -16.15 2.86 12.10
C ALA A 462 -16.84 3.88 13.02
N ARG A 463 -18.07 3.59 13.45
CA ARG A 463 -18.82 4.46 14.39
C ARG A 463 -18.44 4.26 15.86
N GLU A 464 -17.98 3.07 16.23
CA GLU A 464 -17.59 2.73 17.60
C GLU A 464 -16.08 2.56 17.69
N ARG A 465 -15.49 1.64 16.93
CA ARG A 465 -14.06 1.31 17.07
C ARG A 465 -13.45 0.58 15.90
N ILE A 466 -12.17 0.86 15.69
CA ILE A 466 -11.25 0.07 14.87
C ILE A 466 -10.24 -0.61 15.80
N ASN A 467 -10.15 -1.95 15.76
CA ASN A 467 -9.08 -2.70 16.43
C ASN A 467 -8.21 -3.44 15.40
N VAL A 468 -6.90 -3.15 15.39
CA VAL A 468 -5.91 -3.86 14.58
C VAL A 468 -5.32 -4.98 15.42
N ASN A 469 -5.98 -6.15 15.44
CA ASN A 469 -5.65 -7.30 16.29
C ASN A 469 -4.73 -8.34 15.61
N ALA A 470 -4.36 -8.14 14.35
CA ALA A 470 -3.43 -8.98 13.61
C ALA A 470 -2.54 -8.15 12.67
N PRO A 471 -1.31 -8.61 12.34
CA PRO A 471 -0.35 -7.81 11.58
C PRO A 471 -0.87 -7.44 10.18
N ILE A 472 -0.81 -6.16 9.80
CA ILE A 472 -1.03 -5.69 8.43
C ILE A 472 0.36 -5.47 7.82
N VAL A 473 0.82 -6.41 6.99
CA VAL A 473 2.16 -6.38 6.39
C VAL A 473 2.06 -6.27 4.88
N ALA A 474 2.35 -5.08 4.35
CA ALA A 474 2.37 -4.77 2.92
C ALA A 474 3.82 -4.47 2.47
N PRO A 475 4.57 -5.49 1.98
CA PRO A 475 5.96 -5.31 1.53
C PRO A 475 6.07 -4.60 0.16
N VAL A 476 4.95 -4.45 -0.55
CA VAL A 476 4.83 -3.69 -1.79
C VAL A 476 3.58 -2.82 -1.68
N VAL A 477 3.71 -1.63 -1.10
CA VAL A 477 2.69 -0.58 -1.24
C VAL A 477 3.01 0.20 -2.52
N GLY A 478 2.03 0.35 -3.40
CA GLY A 478 2.21 1.21 -4.58
C GLY A 478 2.48 2.64 -4.14
N SER A 479 3.52 3.27 -4.70
CA SER A 479 4.10 4.52 -4.18
C SER A 479 3.07 5.58 -3.78
N GLY A 480 3.00 5.91 -2.49
CA GLY A 480 2.12 6.94 -1.95
C GLY A 480 0.69 6.50 -1.58
N LYS A 481 0.30 5.24 -1.77
CA LYS A 481 -1.00 4.73 -1.30
C LYS A 481 -1.15 4.81 0.22
N THR A 482 -2.38 4.91 0.68
CA THR A 482 -2.73 5.16 2.09
C THR A 482 -3.63 4.07 2.66
N LEU A 483 -3.30 3.61 3.87
CA LEU A 483 -4.25 3.01 4.79
C LEU A 483 -4.82 4.12 5.67
N ALA A 484 -6.13 4.36 5.60
CA ALA A 484 -6.84 5.32 6.43
C ALA A 484 -7.72 4.59 7.45
N LEU A 485 -7.48 4.83 8.74
CA LEU A 485 -8.28 4.33 9.87
C LEU A 485 -9.03 5.53 10.48
N ILE A 486 -10.35 5.53 10.40
CA ILE A 486 -11.21 6.66 10.78
C ILE A 486 -12.29 6.18 11.74
N ALA A 487 -12.12 6.40 13.04
CA ALA A 487 -13.14 6.11 14.04
C ALA A 487 -13.89 7.39 14.40
N SER A 488 -15.17 7.48 14.03
CA SER A 488 -16.02 8.67 14.21
C SER A 488 -17.22 8.30 15.09
N GLY A 489 -17.04 8.44 16.40
CA GLY A 489 -17.97 7.91 17.38
C GLY A 489 -18.35 8.85 18.51
N THR A 490 -19.39 8.40 19.20
CA THR A 490 -20.03 8.96 20.39
C THR A 490 -19.07 8.91 21.58
N VAL A 491 -18.17 9.88 21.71
CA VAL A 491 -17.17 9.98 22.80
C VAL A 491 -17.86 10.42 24.10
N GLY A 492 -18.34 9.46 24.89
CA GLY A 492 -18.92 9.77 26.20
C GLY A 492 -17.85 9.97 27.29
N SER A 493 -18.33 10.40 28.46
CA SER A 493 -17.56 11.03 29.55
C SER A 493 -16.09 10.63 29.71
N VAL A 494 -15.19 11.54 29.36
CA VAL A 494 -13.78 11.52 29.82
C VAL A 494 -13.74 11.72 31.33
N THR A 495 -13.42 10.66 32.08
CA THR A 495 -13.28 10.72 33.54
C THR A 495 -11.81 10.94 33.93
N ASP A 496 -11.47 12.17 34.32
CA ASP A 496 -10.25 12.62 34.98
C ASP A 496 -8.91 12.02 34.48
N TYR A 497 -8.17 12.82 33.71
CA TYR A 497 -6.74 12.61 33.45
C TYR A 497 -5.91 12.95 34.72
N ASP A 498 -6.05 12.14 35.77
CA ASP A 498 -5.27 12.24 37.01
C ASP A 498 -3.80 11.88 36.76
N SER A 499 -2.98 12.91 36.56
CA SER A 499 -1.54 12.81 36.38
C SER A 499 -0.74 12.62 37.68
N GLN A 500 -1.38 12.30 38.81
CA GLN A 500 -0.76 12.15 40.14
C GLN A 500 -1.07 10.81 40.84
N GLY A 501 -2.04 10.02 40.37
CA GLY A 501 -2.47 8.76 41.00
C GLY A 501 -1.52 7.57 40.79
N SER A 502 -1.09 6.93 41.88
CA SER A 502 -0.13 5.80 41.87
C SER A 502 -0.75 4.42 41.53
N GLY A 503 -1.37 4.31 40.35
CA GLY A 503 -1.86 3.04 39.79
C GLY A 503 -1.82 3.03 38.26
N THR A 504 -1.93 1.86 37.63
CA THR A 504 -1.92 1.72 36.16
C THR A 504 -3.17 2.35 35.54
N ALA A 505 -3.01 3.53 34.91
CA ALA A 505 -4.11 4.31 34.34
C ALA A 505 -4.97 3.53 33.33
N LEU A 506 -4.36 2.58 32.61
CA LEU A 506 -4.97 1.75 31.56
C LEU A 506 -6.20 0.94 32.04
N ASP A 507 -6.30 0.60 33.33
CA ASP A 507 -7.42 -0.20 33.86
C ASP A 507 -8.71 0.60 34.11
N LYS A 508 -8.63 1.93 34.26
CA LYS A 508 -9.81 2.76 34.58
C LYS A 508 -10.57 3.26 33.34
N ALA A 509 -9.90 3.42 32.20
CA ALA A 509 -10.46 3.97 30.96
C ALA A 509 -11.42 3.02 30.19
N LYS A 510 -11.96 1.98 30.84
CA LYS A 510 -12.67 0.85 30.21
C LYS A 510 -14.19 1.05 30.05
N ARG A 511 -14.70 2.30 30.05
CA ARG A 511 -16.15 2.58 29.96
C ARG A 511 -16.60 3.67 28.99
N ASN A 512 -15.70 4.43 28.39
CA ASN A 512 -16.01 5.02 27.08
C ASN A 512 -14.84 4.81 26.14
N ASP A 513 -15.14 4.17 25.02
CA ASP A 513 -14.18 3.50 24.14
C ASP A 513 -14.82 3.43 22.74
N SER A 514 -15.33 4.60 22.36
CA SER A 514 -16.19 4.90 21.22
C SER A 514 -15.52 6.02 20.43
N GLY A 515 -15.53 5.91 19.10
CA GLY A 515 -14.68 6.71 18.24
C GLY A 515 -13.18 6.42 18.39
N SER A 516 -12.78 5.31 19.05
CA SER A 516 -11.37 5.00 19.36
C SER A 516 -10.71 4.12 18.28
N VAL A 517 -9.37 4.18 18.23
CA VAL A 517 -8.54 3.29 17.40
C VAL A 517 -7.50 2.59 18.27
N HIS A 518 -7.60 1.27 18.38
CA HIS A 518 -6.64 0.44 19.11
C HIS A 518 -5.76 -0.33 18.12
N ILE A 519 -4.46 -0.12 18.20
CA ILE A 519 -3.47 -0.84 17.41
C ILE A 519 -2.77 -1.81 18.36
N ASN A 520 -3.00 -3.11 18.13
CA ASN A 520 -2.57 -4.22 19.00
C ASN A 520 -1.56 -5.15 18.31
N ALA A 521 -1.23 -4.87 17.05
CA ALA A 521 -0.37 -5.66 16.18
C ALA A 521 0.34 -4.74 15.15
N PRO A 522 1.37 -5.23 14.44
CA PRO A 522 2.14 -4.42 13.49
C PRO A 522 1.33 -3.88 12.30
N ILE A 523 1.69 -2.68 11.84
CA ILE A 523 1.24 -2.06 10.59
C ILE A 523 2.50 -1.67 9.81
N LEU A 524 2.93 -2.54 8.90
CA LEU A 524 4.18 -2.42 8.16
C LEU A 524 3.86 -2.15 6.69
N LEU A 525 4.04 -0.90 6.25
CA LEU A 525 3.58 -0.38 4.96
C LEU A 525 4.77 0.19 4.18
N LYS A 526 5.50 -0.66 3.44
CA LYS A 526 6.75 -0.23 2.79
C LYS A 526 6.52 0.88 1.77
N ASP A 527 6.95 2.10 2.13
CA ASP A 527 6.79 3.34 1.37
C ASP A 527 5.33 3.73 1.06
N GLY A 528 4.40 3.23 1.90
CA GLY A 528 3.00 3.63 1.97
C GLY A 528 2.77 4.75 2.99
N ASN A 529 1.52 5.16 3.18
CA ASN A 529 1.14 6.13 4.21
C ASN A 529 0.14 5.52 5.20
N LEU A 530 0.20 5.96 6.46
CA LEU A 530 -0.81 5.67 7.48
C LEU A 530 -1.48 6.98 7.91
N TYR A 531 -2.80 7.04 7.79
CA TYR A 531 -3.61 8.14 8.31
C TYR A 531 -4.57 7.57 9.36
N VAL A 532 -4.53 8.12 10.58
CA VAL A 532 -5.44 7.79 11.67
C VAL A 532 -6.18 9.04 12.09
N ALA A 533 -7.51 8.97 12.07
CA ALA A 533 -8.38 9.97 12.68
C ALA A 533 -9.32 9.27 13.65
N ALA A 534 -9.46 9.81 14.86
CA ALA A 534 -10.33 9.28 15.90
C ALA A 534 -11.09 10.45 16.54
N THR A 535 -12.30 10.24 17.02
CA THR A 535 -12.90 11.15 18.00
C THR A 535 -12.46 10.78 19.41
N GLY A 536 -12.40 9.48 19.72
CA GLY A 536 -11.84 8.94 20.97
C GLY A 536 -10.31 8.74 20.90
N ASP A 537 -9.76 8.04 21.90
CA ASP A 537 -8.31 7.79 22.00
C ASP A 537 -7.74 6.98 20.82
N VAL A 538 -6.50 7.28 20.45
CA VAL A 538 -5.64 6.38 19.65
C VAL A 538 -4.63 5.72 20.58
N ARG A 539 -4.67 4.38 20.69
CA ARG A 539 -3.79 3.63 21.59
C ARG A 539 -2.90 2.64 20.84
N LEU A 540 -1.59 2.73 21.09
CA LEU A 540 -0.55 1.85 20.57
C LEU A 540 -0.15 0.87 21.68
N ASN A 541 -0.66 -0.36 21.67
CA ASN A 541 -0.60 -1.26 22.81
C ASN A 541 0.50 -2.35 22.67
N ASP A 542 1.02 -2.85 23.81
CA ASP A 542 1.84 -4.07 23.90
C ASP A 542 1.04 -5.18 24.58
N LEU A 543 0.46 -6.08 23.78
CA LEU A 543 -0.26 -7.27 24.26
C LEU A 543 0.63 -8.51 24.37
N SER A 544 1.96 -8.36 24.29
CA SER A 544 2.90 -9.47 24.51
C SER A 544 3.01 -9.82 26.00
N THR A 545 3.06 -11.12 26.28
CA THR A 545 3.22 -11.64 27.65
C THR A 545 4.67 -12.06 27.90
N PRO A 546 5.11 -12.26 29.16
CA PRO A 546 6.44 -12.82 29.46
C PRO A 546 6.71 -14.23 28.91
N ALA A 547 5.70 -14.90 28.34
CA ALA A 547 5.86 -16.18 27.63
C ALA A 547 6.08 -15.99 26.11
N ASP A 548 5.80 -14.81 25.56
CA ASP A 548 6.04 -14.46 24.16
C ASP A 548 7.49 -13.99 23.98
N SER A 549 8.12 -14.37 22.86
CA SER A 549 9.49 -13.95 22.54
C SER A 549 9.72 -13.88 21.03
N GLY A 550 10.69 -13.06 20.62
CA GLY A 550 10.98 -12.80 19.20
C GLY A 550 9.74 -12.38 18.42
N ALA A 551 9.56 -12.93 17.22
CA ALA A 551 8.43 -12.64 16.34
C ALA A 551 7.05 -12.83 16.99
N ALA A 552 6.90 -13.75 17.96
CA ALA A 552 5.62 -13.96 18.65
C ALA A 552 5.26 -12.81 19.62
N ALA A 553 6.27 -12.13 20.19
CA ALA A 553 6.06 -10.91 20.97
C ALA A 553 5.82 -9.70 20.05
N TYR A 554 6.64 -9.53 19.00
CA TYR A 554 6.49 -8.43 18.06
C TYR A 554 5.14 -8.45 17.30
N GLY A 555 4.61 -9.63 16.99
CA GLY A 555 3.27 -9.79 16.38
C GLY A 555 2.09 -9.34 17.27
N LYS A 556 2.32 -9.08 18.57
CA LYS A 556 1.33 -8.59 19.56
C LYS A 556 1.59 -7.15 20.02
N ARG A 557 2.37 -6.39 19.26
CA ARG A 557 2.75 -5.01 19.57
C ARG A 557 2.31 -4.07 18.47
N ALA A 558 1.90 -2.87 18.83
CA ALA A 558 1.84 -1.76 17.89
C ALA A 558 3.25 -1.45 17.35
N ILE A 559 3.57 -1.96 16.17
CA ILE A 559 4.80 -1.65 15.44
C ILE A 559 4.37 -1.04 14.12
N ILE A 560 4.35 0.28 14.06
CA ILE A 560 4.00 1.03 12.87
C ILE A 560 5.29 1.43 12.17
N ASP A 561 5.48 0.97 10.94
CA ASP A 561 6.62 1.34 10.10
C ASP A 561 6.15 1.59 8.66
N VAL A 562 6.35 2.82 8.18
CA VAL A 562 5.96 3.25 6.84
C VAL A 562 7.16 3.51 5.91
N GLY A 563 8.38 3.19 6.35
CA GLY A 563 9.60 3.54 5.63
C GLY A 563 9.69 5.04 5.31
N ASN A 564 9.79 5.39 4.01
CA ASN A 564 9.88 6.78 3.57
C ASN A 564 8.53 7.53 3.61
N GLY A 565 7.44 6.85 3.95
CA GLY A 565 6.09 7.40 4.00
C GLY A 565 5.83 8.42 5.11
N THR A 566 4.57 8.88 5.18
CA THR A 566 4.05 9.75 6.23
C THR A 566 3.11 8.98 7.15
N ILE A 567 3.29 9.18 8.46
CA ILE A 567 2.31 8.83 9.48
C ILE A 567 1.62 10.12 9.93
N TRP A 568 0.29 10.11 9.93
CA TRP A 568 -0.54 11.19 10.45
C TRP A 568 -1.56 10.63 11.44
N ILE A 569 -1.58 11.12 12.68
CA ILE A 569 -2.51 10.70 13.73
C ILE A 569 -3.20 11.94 14.31
N LYS A 570 -4.53 11.95 14.40
CA LYS A 570 -5.27 12.97 15.14
C LYS A 570 -6.45 12.38 15.93
N THR A 571 -6.67 12.91 17.14
CA THR A 571 -7.87 12.68 17.96
C THR A 571 -8.72 13.95 18.06
N ALA A 572 -9.87 13.91 18.75
CA ALA A 572 -10.56 15.13 19.18
C ALA A 572 -9.74 15.88 20.26
N ASN A 573 -10.10 17.14 20.52
CA ASN A 573 -9.37 18.02 21.45
C ASN A 573 -9.45 17.57 22.94
N THR A 574 -10.30 16.59 23.27
CA THR A 574 -10.46 15.95 24.59
C THR A 574 -9.81 14.56 24.69
N ALA A 575 -9.57 13.89 23.57
CA ALA A 575 -9.03 12.53 23.51
C ALA A 575 -7.52 12.52 23.20
N SER A 576 -6.80 11.47 23.60
CA SER A 576 -5.33 11.45 23.59
C SER A 576 -4.72 10.38 22.68
N VAL A 577 -3.47 10.60 22.28
CA VAL A 577 -2.64 9.61 21.59
C VAL A 577 -1.68 8.99 22.60
N ILE A 578 -1.82 7.69 22.88
CA ILE A 578 -1.17 6.99 24.01
C ILE A 578 -0.37 5.79 23.51
N GLN A 579 0.82 5.57 24.07
CA GLN A 579 1.74 4.51 23.67
C GLN A 579 2.28 3.68 24.85
N ASP A 580 2.12 2.36 24.77
CA ASP A 580 2.75 1.39 25.67
C ASP A 580 4.26 1.27 25.41
N ALA A 581 5.01 0.84 26.42
CA ALA A 581 6.42 0.46 26.26
C ALA A 581 6.61 -0.67 25.23
N ASN A 582 7.80 -0.76 24.62
CA ASN A 582 8.17 -1.74 23.59
C ASN A 582 7.43 -1.67 22.24
N THR A 583 6.42 -0.79 22.09
CA THR A 583 5.80 -0.46 20.81
C THR A 583 6.65 0.55 20.02
N ALA A 584 6.33 0.81 18.75
CA ALA A 584 7.10 1.74 17.92
C ALA A 584 6.27 2.45 16.84
N LEU A 585 6.66 3.70 16.56
CA LEU A 585 6.16 4.58 15.50
C LEU A 585 7.34 5.05 14.63
N ILE A 586 7.44 4.57 13.39
CA ILE A 586 8.61 4.74 12.52
C ILE A 586 8.19 5.28 11.14
N GLY A 587 8.69 6.46 10.75
CA GLY A 587 8.51 7.01 9.41
C GLY A 587 9.37 8.24 9.12
N SER A 588 9.55 8.57 7.84
CA SER A 588 10.31 9.78 7.46
C SER A 588 9.63 11.06 7.94
N LYS A 589 8.29 11.06 8.03
CA LYS A 589 7.45 12.16 8.50
C LYS A 589 6.39 11.64 9.45
N VAL A 590 6.29 12.26 10.62
CA VAL A 590 5.32 11.90 11.66
C VAL A 590 4.61 13.16 12.13
N ALA A 591 3.28 13.19 12.04
CA ALA A 591 2.43 14.25 12.58
C ALA A 591 1.44 13.67 13.59
N VAL A 592 1.31 14.30 14.77
CA VAL A 592 0.46 13.79 15.85
C VAL A 592 -0.30 14.92 16.56
N GLN A 593 -1.62 14.80 16.66
CA GLN A 593 -2.49 15.76 17.35
C GLN A 593 -3.42 15.07 18.35
N GLY A 594 -3.66 15.72 19.49
CA GLY A 594 -4.69 15.33 20.46
C GLY A 594 -4.70 16.21 21.69
N ALA A 595 -5.54 15.90 22.68
CA ALA A 595 -5.55 16.56 23.99
C ALA A 595 -4.16 16.50 24.65
N SER A 596 -3.65 15.28 24.82
CA SER A 596 -2.24 14.98 25.12
C SER A 596 -1.70 13.95 24.13
N VAL A 597 -0.38 13.98 23.94
CA VAL A 597 0.37 13.04 23.12
C VAL A 597 1.46 12.42 24.00
N LEU A 598 1.40 11.10 24.19
CA LEU A 598 2.25 10.33 25.10
C LEU A 598 2.99 9.25 24.31
N LEU A 599 4.00 9.65 23.54
CA LEU A 599 4.78 8.76 22.67
C LEU A 599 6.16 8.48 23.29
N ASP A 600 6.16 7.92 24.50
CA ASP A 600 7.34 7.80 25.36
C ASP A 600 8.27 6.59 25.03
N SER A 601 7.97 5.79 24.00
CA SER A 601 8.83 4.67 23.57
C SER A 601 10.11 5.11 22.87
N SER A 602 11.29 4.70 23.35
CA SER A 602 12.57 4.98 22.69
C SER A 602 12.75 4.27 21.35
N LEU A 603 11.86 3.34 20.98
CA LEU A 603 11.91 2.59 19.72
C LEU A 603 11.32 3.36 18.53
N ASN A 604 10.63 4.48 18.78
CA ASN A 604 10.11 5.38 17.75
C ASN A 604 11.24 5.98 16.88
N HIS A 605 10.88 6.50 15.71
CA HIS A 605 11.74 7.33 14.87
C HIS A 605 10.91 8.23 13.95
N ALA A 606 11.18 9.53 14.00
CA ALA A 606 10.64 10.52 13.08
C ALA A 606 11.79 11.30 12.43
N GLY A 607 11.94 11.18 11.10
CA GLY A 607 12.90 11.99 10.35
C GLY A 607 12.55 13.50 10.38
N ILE A 608 11.26 13.79 10.30
CA ILE A 608 10.65 15.09 10.61
C ILE A 608 9.44 14.84 11.51
N LEU A 609 9.45 15.43 12.70
CA LEU A 609 8.32 15.44 13.63
C LEU A 609 7.53 16.75 13.51
N ALA A 610 6.21 16.64 13.45
CA ALA A 610 5.27 17.72 13.71
C ALA A 610 4.28 17.28 14.81
N GLY A 611 3.77 18.21 15.62
CA GLY A 611 2.83 17.83 16.68
C GLY A 611 2.13 18.96 17.42
N GLN A 612 0.96 18.66 17.97
CA GLN A 612 0.18 19.59 18.78
C GLN A 612 -0.59 18.87 19.88
N ALA A 613 -0.33 19.24 21.15
CA ALA A 613 -1.23 18.95 22.25
C ALA A 613 -2.20 20.12 22.46
N SER A 614 -3.51 19.89 22.34
CA SER A 614 -4.55 20.93 22.44
C SER A 614 -4.91 21.32 23.88
N ASN A 615 -4.72 20.42 24.84
CA ASN A 615 -4.86 20.70 26.27
C ASN A 615 -4.12 19.65 27.11
N GLY A 616 -2.82 19.86 27.34
CA GLY A 616 -2.00 18.94 28.13
C GLY A 616 -0.53 18.93 27.71
N VAL A 617 0.04 17.73 27.54
CA VAL A 617 1.47 17.53 27.27
C VAL A 617 1.72 16.88 25.92
N PHE A 618 2.88 17.21 25.33
CA PHE A 618 3.40 16.53 24.14
C PHE A 618 4.74 15.87 24.48
N HIS A 619 4.72 14.56 24.73
CA HIS A 619 5.92 13.74 24.89
C HIS A 619 6.20 12.96 23.60
N PHE A 620 7.44 13.03 23.13
CA PHE A 620 7.94 12.15 22.08
C PHE A 620 9.38 11.73 22.40
N ASN A 621 9.54 10.46 22.73
CA ASN A 621 10.84 9.78 22.84
C ASN A 621 11.12 9.05 21.53
N GLN A 622 12.40 8.93 21.15
CA GLN A 622 12.81 8.19 19.95
C GLN A 622 14.29 7.78 19.97
N THR A 623 14.67 7.01 18.94
CA THR A 623 16.06 6.72 18.60
C THR A 623 16.40 7.29 17.21
N ASN A 624 17.53 8.00 17.11
CA ASN A 624 18.08 8.49 15.85
C ASN A 624 19.61 8.67 15.88
N ALA A 625 20.22 8.82 14.70
CA ALA A 625 21.67 8.90 14.53
C ALA A 625 22.29 10.17 15.15
N SER A 626 21.56 11.29 15.15
CA SER A 626 22.03 12.58 15.67
C SER A 626 22.01 12.67 17.20
N GLY A 627 21.11 11.93 17.87
CA GLY A 627 20.80 12.12 19.29
C GLY A 627 19.93 13.36 19.55
N ALA A 628 19.21 13.86 18.54
CA ALA A 628 18.37 15.06 18.64
C ALA A 628 17.10 14.92 17.79
N THR A 629 15.94 15.32 18.33
CA THR A 629 14.67 15.28 17.59
C THR A 629 14.59 16.42 16.58
N THR A 630 14.49 16.09 15.29
CA THR A 630 14.25 17.05 14.21
C THR A 630 12.75 17.35 14.11
N THR A 631 12.38 18.63 14.21
CA THR A 631 11.01 19.10 13.97
C THR A 631 10.91 19.89 12.66
N GLY A 632 9.71 19.98 12.09
CA GLY A 632 9.49 20.69 10.83
C GLY A 632 8.04 20.59 10.36
N THR A 633 7.80 20.81 9.07
CA THR A 633 6.45 20.73 8.48
C THR A 633 6.18 19.34 7.89
N VAL A 634 5.05 18.75 8.28
CA VAL A 634 4.48 17.53 7.72
C VAL A 634 3.15 17.87 7.06
N VAL A 635 2.81 17.15 5.98
CA VAL A 635 1.54 17.28 5.24
C VAL A 635 0.91 15.90 5.12
N ALA A 636 -0.37 15.78 5.46
CA ALA A 636 -1.15 14.57 5.31
C ALA A 636 -1.38 14.24 3.82
N PRO A 637 -0.87 13.12 3.28
CA PRO A 637 -1.11 12.75 1.88
C PRO A 637 -2.58 12.44 1.57
N TYR A 638 -3.37 12.19 2.62
CA TYR A 638 -4.78 11.81 2.56
C TYR A 638 -5.74 13.00 2.57
N SER A 639 -5.55 13.94 3.49
CA SER A 639 -6.46 15.09 3.71
C SER A 639 -5.89 16.42 3.20
N GLY A 640 -4.60 16.50 2.87
CA GLY A 640 -3.92 17.76 2.53
C GLY A 640 -3.64 18.68 3.73
N GLU A 641 -4.07 18.29 4.94
CA GLU A 641 -3.80 19.01 6.19
C GLU A 641 -2.28 19.14 6.43
N SER A 642 -1.84 20.23 7.07
CA SER A 642 -0.42 20.46 7.35
C SER A 642 -0.18 20.96 8.76
N MET A 643 0.93 20.55 9.35
CA MET A 643 1.30 20.82 10.74
C MET A 643 2.80 21.13 10.79
N SER A 644 3.23 22.08 11.60
CA SER A 644 4.64 22.52 11.64
C SER A 644 5.14 22.75 13.05
N GLY A 645 6.33 22.23 13.33
CA GLY A 645 6.94 22.27 14.66
C GLY A 645 6.21 21.37 15.65
N VAL A 646 6.52 21.53 16.94
CA VAL A 646 5.83 20.84 18.04
C VAL A 646 5.38 21.88 19.06
N SER A 647 4.12 21.82 19.48
CA SER A 647 3.57 22.72 20.51
C SER A 647 2.65 21.99 21.49
N ALA A 648 2.43 22.60 22.66
CA ALA A 648 1.47 22.15 23.65
C ALA A 648 0.75 23.35 24.28
N GLN A 649 -0.57 23.28 24.36
CA GLN A 649 -1.43 24.28 25.00
C GLN A 649 -1.94 23.78 26.36
N GLN A 650 -2.24 24.71 27.26
CA GLN A 650 -3.02 24.48 28.48
C GLN A 650 -4.29 25.32 28.43
N ILE A 651 -5.45 24.74 28.77
CA ILE A 651 -6.69 25.49 28.91
C ILE A 651 -6.72 26.19 30.27
N LYS A 652 -6.90 27.51 30.24
CA LYS A 652 -7.06 28.39 31.41
C LYS A 652 -8.48 28.91 31.50
N TYR A 653 -9.08 28.81 32.68
CA TYR A 653 -10.39 29.38 32.97
C TYR A 653 -10.35 30.93 32.98
N VAL A 654 -11.27 31.58 32.26
CA VAL A 654 -11.40 33.06 32.19
C VAL A 654 -12.59 33.56 33.01
N GLY A 655 -13.70 32.82 33.04
CA GLY A 655 -14.88 33.17 33.82
C GLY A 655 -16.15 32.46 33.33
N TYR A 656 -17.32 33.00 33.69
CA TYR A 656 -18.61 32.53 33.21
C TYR A 656 -19.64 33.65 33.14
N GLN A 657 -20.68 33.43 32.33
CA GLN A 657 -21.87 34.26 32.18
C GLN A 657 -23.11 33.37 32.36
N ASP A 658 -23.96 33.69 33.35
CA ASP A 658 -25.27 33.07 33.49
C ASP A 658 -26.25 33.72 32.49
N VAL A 659 -27.02 32.91 31.78
CA VAL A 659 -28.05 33.32 30.82
C VAL A 659 -29.37 32.70 31.28
N THR A 660 -30.29 33.54 31.74
CA THR A 660 -31.58 33.11 32.30
C THR A 660 -32.71 33.36 31.31
N ALA A 661 -33.67 32.44 31.25
CA ALA A 661 -34.88 32.61 30.48
C ALA A 661 -35.72 33.83 30.91
N SER A 662 -36.49 34.38 29.98
CA SER A 662 -37.48 35.42 30.32
C SER A 662 -38.75 34.76 30.87
N PRO A 663 -39.52 35.42 31.79
CA PRO A 663 -40.87 34.99 32.13
C PRO A 663 -41.87 34.90 30.96
N ALA A 664 -41.47 35.35 29.76
CA ALA A 664 -42.22 35.20 28.51
C ALA A 664 -41.56 34.23 27.50
N SER A 665 -40.47 33.55 27.87
CA SER A 665 -39.86 32.49 27.05
C SER A 665 -40.73 31.23 27.03
N GLY A 666 -40.55 30.40 26.00
CA GLY A 666 -41.28 29.16 25.74
C GLY A 666 -40.72 28.48 24.48
N VAL A 667 -41.08 27.22 24.24
CA VAL A 667 -40.49 26.32 23.22
C VAL A 667 -40.20 26.95 21.84
N ASP A 668 -41.08 27.85 21.35
CA ASP A 668 -40.95 28.49 20.03
C ASP A 668 -40.20 29.84 20.04
N SER A 669 -39.59 30.24 21.16
CA SER A 669 -38.95 31.56 21.37
C SER A 669 -37.47 31.43 21.79
N PRO A 670 -36.54 31.22 20.83
CA PRO A 670 -35.11 31.11 21.14
C PRO A 670 -34.52 32.41 21.70
N VAL A 671 -33.65 32.26 22.70
CA VAL A 671 -32.94 33.34 23.39
C VAL A 671 -31.67 33.70 22.63
N ASN A 672 -31.64 34.88 22.02
CA ASN A 672 -30.43 35.44 21.43
C ASN A 672 -29.55 36.03 22.55
N VAL A 673 -28.27 35.67 22.58
CA VAL A 673 -27.32 36.07 23.63
C VAL A 673 -26.01 36.57 23.04
N THR A 674 -25.49 37.68 23.55
CA THR A 674 -24.08 38.06 23.36
C THR A 674 -23.27 37.48 24.51
N LEU A 675 -22.25 36.69 24.18
CA LEU A 675 -21.35 36.00 25.10
C LEU A 675 -20.00 36.74 25.11
N GLU A 676 -19.72 37.49 26.18
CA GLU A 676 -18.49 38.28 26.31
C GLU A 676 -18.04 38.40 27.78
N GLN A 677 -16.78 38.09 28.07
CA GLN A 677 -16.24 38.09 29.44
C GLN A 677 -15.38 39.34 29.69
N GLY A 678 -16.03 40.51 29.78
CA GLY A 678 -15.39 41.77 30.17
C GLY A 678 -14.24 42.22 29.25
N GLY A 679 -14.32 41.89 27.96
CA GLY A 679 -13.27 42.18 26.96
C GLY A 679 -12.01 41.30 27.06
N GLN A 680 -12.01 40.26 27.90
CA GLN A 680 -10.99 39.21 27.83
C GLN A 680 -11.10 38.42 26.51
N ARG A 681 -10.00 37.81 26.08
CA ARG A 681 -10.00 36.87 24.97
C ARG A 681 -10.26 35.44 25.46
N PHE A 682 -10.96 34.68 24.63
CA PHE A 682 -11.26 33.26 24.83
C PHE A 682 -11.39 32.58 23.46
N ASP A 683 -11.10 31.29 23.42
CA ASP A 683 -11.22 30.42 22.24
C ASP A 683 -11.94 29.10 22.57
N TYR A 684 -12.32 28.90 23.83
CA TYR A 684 -13.18 27.81 24.28
C TYR A 684 -14.39 28.37 25.03
N LEU A 685 -15.58 27.84 24.70
CA LEU A 685 -16.82 28.00 25.45
C LEU A 685 -17.25 26.66 26.02
N VAL A 686 -17.88 26.66 27.18
CA VAL A 686 -18.53 25.48 27.76
C VAL A 686 -19.92 25.87 28.22
N PHE A 687 -20.93 25.35 27.52
CA PHE A 687 -22.35 25.54 27.78
C PHE A 687 -22.81 24.47 28.78
N GLU A 688 -22.96 24.86 30.04
CA GLU A 688 -23.50 24.05 31.14
C GLU A 688 -24.97 24.43 31.37
N ALA A 689 -25.81 23.50 31.83
CA ALA A 689 -27.11 23.84 32.41
C ALA A 689 -27.02 23.90 33.94
N ALA A 690 -27.72 24.86 34.56
CA ALA A 690 -27.66 25.10 35.98
C ALA A 690 -29.07 25.27 36.57
N GLY A 691 -29.28 24.71 37.76
CA GLY A 691 -30.60 24.68 38.41
C GLY A 691 -31.36 26.01 38.41
N PHE A 692 -32.67 25.88 38.20
CA PHE A 692 -33.65 26.96 38.03
C PHE A 692 -33.47 28.16 38.96
N VAL A 693 -33.86 29.33 38.46
CA VAL A 693 -33.92 30.57 39.24
C VAL A 693 -35.32 31.19 39.23
N ASP A 694 -35.60 32.00 40.25
CA ASP A 694 -36.81 32.79 40.32
C ASP A 694 -36.73 34.05 39.41
N ARG A 695 -37.81 34.85 39.40
CA ARG A 695 -37.87 36.10 38.63
C ARG A 695 -36.80 37.15 39.01
N ASN A 696 -36.11 36.97 40.13
CA ASN A 696 -35.05 37.84 40.65
C ASN A 696 -33.65 37.21 40.50
N GLY A 697 -33.53 36.12 39.71
CA GLY A 697 -32.28 35.39 39.50
C GLY A 697 -31.79 34.60 40.72
N GLN A 698 -32.63 34.40 41.74
CA GLN A 698 -32.26 33.64 42.93
C GLN A 698 -32.43 32.13 42.67
N PRO A 699 -31.45 31.27 42.99
CA PRO A 699 -31.58 29.82 42.85
C PRO A 699 -32.78 29.26 43.62
N ILE A 700 -33.53 28.39 42.96
CA ILE A 700 -34.65 27.66 43.58
C ILE A 700 -34.09 26.46 44.33
N ASP A 701 -34.63 26.18 45.52
CA ASP A 701 -34.17 25.10 46.39
C ASP A 701 -34.33 23.73 45.68
N PRO A 702 -33.25 22.93 45.52
CA PRO A 702 -33.33 21.60 44.93
C PRO A 702 -34.38 20.68 45.58
N ASN A 703 -34.72 20.86 46.85
CA ASN A 703 -35.77 20.10 47.53
C ASN A 703 -37.19 20.46 47.04
N ILE A 704 -37.39 21.66 46.51
CA ILE A 704 -38.61 22.01 45.75
C ILE A 704 -38.57 21.24 44.43
N LEU A 705 -37.47 21.36 43.70
CA LEU A 705 -37.28 20.77 42.35
C LEU A 705 -37.38 19.23 42.36
N MET A 706 -36.92 18.53 43.39
CA MET A 706 -37.09 17.06 43.57
C MET A 706 -38.56 16.57 43.65
N ASN A 707 -39.52 17.49 43.79
CA ASN A 707 -40.95 17.17 43.74
C ASN A 707 -41.58 17.42 42.35
N TYR A 708 -40.78 17.86 41.39
CA TYR A 708 -41.06 17.94 39.97
C TYR A 708 -40.17 16.90 39.25
N LEU A 709 -40.48 16.58 38.00
CA LEU A 709 -39.73 15.58 37.22
C LEU A 709 -38.88 16.21 36.11
N ASP A 710 -38.92 17.54 35.97
CA ASP A 710 -38.16 18.29 34.97
C ASP A 710 -36.75 18.65 35.44
N SER A 711 -35.90 18.85 34.44
CA SER A 711 -34.56 19.41 34.52
C SER A 711 -34.60 20.89 34.11
N SER A 712 -33.50 21.62 34.28
CA SER A 712 -33.29 22.81 33.45
C SER A 712 -32.40 22.41 32.29
N ASP A 713 -32.90 22.59 31.08
CA ASP A 713 -32.27 22.21 29.82
C ASP A 713 -32.09 23.44 28.90
N TYR A 714 -31.46 23.22 27.75
CA TYR A 714 -31.53 24.06 26.55
C TYR A 714 -30.73 23.42 25.40
N LEU A 715 -30.83 24.03 24.22
CA LEU A 715 -30.06 23.67 23.02
C LEU A 715 -29.29 24.88 22.46
N VAL A 716 -28.10 24.68 21.91
CA VAL A 716 -27.36 25.73 21.19
C VAL A 716 -27.68 25.67 19.70
N ASN A 717 -28.57 26.54 19.23
CA ASN A 717 -29.05 26.57 17.83
C ASN A 717 -28.21 27.45 16.89
N GLY A 718 -27.08 27.97 17.38
CA GLY A 718 -26.06 28.56 16.52
C GLY A 718 -25.13 29.52 17.25
N LEU A 719 -23.98 29.78 16.63
CA LEU A 719 -22.92 30.65 17.13
C LEU A 719 -22.38 31.51 15.97
N SER A 720 -22.06 32.77 16.22
CA SER A 720 -21.49 33.70 15.25
C SER A 720 -20.38 34.55 15.88
N PHE A 721 -19.27 34.72 15.18
CA PHE A 721 -18.12 35.49 15.68
C PHE A 721 -17.24 35.99 14.53
N THR A 722 -16.40 36.99 14.82
CA THR A 722 -15.34 37.44 13.90
C THR A 722 -13.98 36.99 14.42
N ASP A 723 -13.20 36.33 13.57
CA ASP A 723 -11.85 35.84 13.92
C ASP A 723 -10.77 36.94 13.86
N SER A 724 -9.52 36.61 14.17
CA SER A 724 -8.40 37.55 14.15
C SER A 724 -7.95 37.98 12.74
N HIS A 725 -8.41 37.27 11.69
CA HIS A 725 -8.20 37.64 10.29
C HIS A 725 -9.28 38.62 9.79
N GLY A 726 -10.35 38.81 10.57
CA GLY A 726 -11.48 39.68 10.25
C GLY A 726 -12.62 38.97 9.51
N ASP A 727 -12.56 37.64 9.40
CA ASP A 727 -13.62 36.85 8.78
C ASP A 727 -14.76 36.60 9.78
N HIS A 728 -16.00 36.86 9.35
CA HIS A 728 -17.21 36.63 10.15
C HIS A 728 -17.75 35.23 9.90
N TRP A 729 -17.62 34.35 10.88
CA TRP A 729 -18.15 32.99 10.87
C TRP A 729 -19.54 32.93 11.50
N LYS A 730 -20.40 32.08 10.96
CA LYS A 730 -21.72 31.72 11.51
C LYS A 730 -21.93 30.21 11.35
N LEU A 731 -22.22 29.55 12.46
CA LEU A 731 -22.25 28.11 12.62
C LEU A 731 -23.64 27.70 13.12
N MET A 732 -24.23 26.68 12.52
CA MET A 732 -25.59 26.21 12.82
C MET A 732 -25.63 24.67 12.85
N PRO A 733 -26.54 24.05 13.62
CA PRO A 733 -26.77 22.61 13.61
C PRO A 733 -27.18 22.10 12.21
N ASP A 734 -26.70 20.92 11.82
CA ASP A 734 -27.12 20.23 10.59
C ASP A 734 -26.84 18.72 10.67
N THR A 735 -27.90 17.92 10.85
CA THR A 735 -27.85 16.44 10.88
C THR A 735 -27.47 15.80 9.54
N GLY A 736 -27.46 16.56 8.43
CA GLY A 736 -26.98 16.11 7.13
C GLY A 736 -25.45 16.17 6.96
N LYS A 737 -24.72 16.81 7.89
CA LYS A 737 -23.26 16.98 7.83
C LYS A 737 -22.57 16.06 8.84
N THR A 738 -21.44 15.46 8.46
CA THR A 738 -20.61 14.64 9.39
C THR A 738 -19.95 15.46 10.51
N SER A 739 -19.89 16.79 10.34
CA SER A 739 -19.48 17.77 11.36
C SER A 739 -20.60 18.16 12.34
N LEU A 740 -21.82 17.63 12.15
CA LEU A 740 -23.06 18.10 12.79
C LEU A 740 -23.33 19.61 12.61
N THR A 741 -22.62 20.26 11.68
CA THR A 741 -22.46 21.71 11.61
C THR A 741 -22.47 22.22 10.17
N ARG A 742 -23.39 23.14 9.89
CA ARG A 742 -23.45 23.96 8.68
C ARG A 742 -22.74 25.30 8.92
N VAL A 743 -21.93 25.74 7.95
CA VAL A 743 -20.99 26.86 8.10
C VAL A 743 -21.26 27.97 7.08
N GLU A 744 -21.43 29.20 7.54
CA GLU A 744 -21.42 30.40 6.71
C GLU A 744 -20.20 31.26 7.04
N LYS A 745 -19.40 31.61 6.04
CA LYS A 745 -18.26 32.52 6.14
C LYS A 745 -18.57 33.80 5.36
N ASN A 746 -18.54 34.94 6.04
CA ASN A 746 -18.93 36.26 5.50
C ASN A 746 -20.31 36.26 4.81
N GLY A 747 -21.25 35.43 5.29
CA GLY A 747 -22.59 35.28 4.73
C GLY A 747 -22.72 34.32 3.53
N VAL A 748 -21.65 33.59 3.17
CA VAL A 748 -21.64 32.57 2.11
C VAL A 748 -21.47 31.19 2.75
N GLU A 749 -22.28 30.20 2.39
CA GLU A 749 -22.08 28.82 2.89
C GLU A 749 -20.77 28.23 2.36
N VAL A 750 -19.99 27.62 3.25
CA VAL A 750 -18.71 26.96 2.95
C VAL A 750 -18.71 25.53 3.47
N GLY A 751 -17.87 24.67 2.87
CA GLY A 751 -17.72 23.27 3.30
C GLY A 751 -16.83 23.09 4.54
N ASP A 752 -15.90 24.03 4.75
CA ASP A 752 -14.85 23.94 5.76
C ASP A 752 -15.19 24.73 7.03
N LEU A 753 -14.89 24.15 8.19
CA LEU A 753 -15.00 24.80 9.49
C LEU A 753 -13.87 25.85 9.69
N PRO A 754 -14.00 26.78 10.64
CA PRO A 754 -12.86 27.57 11.11
C PRO A 754 -11.72 26.64 11.56
N VAL A 755 -10.47 27.00 11.25
CA VAL A 755 -9.31 26.14 11.57
C VAL A 755 -9.20 26.00 13.08
N GLY A 756 -9.31 24.77 13.59
CA GLY A 756 -9.29 24.48 15.03
C GLY A 756 -10.65 24.54 15.72
N PHE A 757 -11.75 24.83 15.00
CA PHE A 757 -13.10 24.71 15.56
C PHE A 757 -13.46 23.24 15.84
N ALA A 758 -14.10 22.99 16.99
CA ALA A 758 -14.64 21.69 17.35
C ALA A 758 -15.85 21.82 18.30
N LEU A 759 -16.75 20.84 18.24
CA LEU A 759 -17.77 20.59 19.27
C LEU A 759 -17.36 19.34 20.05
N ASP A 760 -17.55 19.35 21.37
CA ASP A 760 -17.29 18.22 22.26
C ASP A 760 -18.27 18.23 23.45
N ALA A 761 -18.31 17.20 24.30
CA ALA A 761 -19.27 17.14 25.41
C ALA A 761 -18.69 16.53 26.70
N TYR A 762 -19.27 16.91 27.83
CA TYR A 762 -18.99 16.35 29.15
C TYR A 762 -20.25 15.68 29.71
N LYS A 763 -20.08 14.46 30.22
CA LYS A 763 -21.13 13.53 30.72
C LYS A 763 -22.16 12.99 29.73
N GLY A 764 -22.10 13.40 28.47
CA GLY A 764 -22.72 12.68 27.36
C GLY A 764 -22.03 13.05 26.05
N VAL A 765 -22.74 13.03 24.92
CA VAL A 765 -22.16 13.25 23.59
C VAL A 765 -22.88 14.32 22.78
N VAL A 766 -22.11 15.14 22.06
CA VAL A 766 -22.67 16.12 21.10
C VAL A 766 -23.59 15.45 20.10
N MET A 767 -24.87 15.84 20.14
CA MET A 767 -25.83 15.56 19.07
C MET A 767 -26.40 16.86 18.51
N VAL A 768 -27.03 16.77 17.34
CA VAL A 768 -28.06 17.74 16.95
C VAL A 768 -29.40 17.14 17.33
N ALA A 769 -30.03 17.70 18.35
CA ALA A 769 -31.36 17.28 18.76
C ALA A 769 -32.39 17.73 17.73
N LYS A 770 -33.44 16.92 17.54
CA LYS A 770 -34.57 17.25 16.68
C LYS A 770 -35.79 17.57 17.55
N ASP A 771 -36.50 18.63 17.18
CA ASP A 771 -37.77 18.98 17.81
C ASP A 771 -38.79 17.83 17.60
N PRO A 772 -39.22 17.13 18.66
CA PRO A 772 -40.08 15.95 18.56
C PRO A 772 -41.50 16.28 18.09
N ARG A 773 -41.85 17.57 17.99
CA ARG A 773 -43.14 18.06 17.49
C ARG A 773 -43.20 18.15 15.97
N ASN A 774 -42.06 18.27 15.28
CA ASN A 774 -41.99 18.51 13.83
C ASN A 774 -40.82 17.81 13.08
N GLY A 775 -39.82 17.28 13.79
CA GLY A 775 -38.67 16.57 13.23
C GLY A 775 -37.53 17.45 12.68
N THR A 776 -37.59 18.78 12.83
CA THR A 776 -36.52 19.68 12.40
C THR A 776 -35.40 19.79 13.44
N ASP A 777 -34.19 20.09 12.97
CA ASP A 777 -33.00 20.26 13.80
C ASP A 777 -33.18 21.49 14.71
N ALA A 778 -33.15 21.28 16.03
CA ALA A 778 -33.51 22.27 17.04
C ALA A 778 -32.29 22.96 17.68
N GLY A 779 -31.13 22.30 17.67
CA GLY A 779 -29.86 22.81 18.19
C GLY A 779 -28.89 21.69 18.54
N TRP A 780 -27.66 22.07 18.89
CA TRP A 780 -26.70 21.18 19.54
C TRP A 780 -27.06 20.97 21.00
N GLY A 781 -26.96 19.73 21.46
CA GLY A 781 -27.13 19.33 22.85
C GLY A 781 -26.36 18.04 23.13
N VAL A 782 -26.72 17.33 24.21
CA VAL A 782 -25.92 16.22 24.75
C VAL A 782 -26.79 14.96 24.89
N ASP A 783 -26.25 13.80 24.51
CA ASP A 783 -26.92 12.48 24.53
C ASP A 783 -26.08 11.47 25.32
N ASP A 784 -26.48 11.19 26.57
CA ASP A 784 -26.18 9.99 27.40
C ASP A 784 -26.98 10.06 28.74
N TYR A 785 -27.37 11.27 29.18
CA TYR A 785 -27.92 11.51 30.52
C TYR A 785 -29.46 11.56 30.57
N ALA A 786 -30.09 10.42 30.83
CA ALA A 786 -31.55 10.32 30.80
C ALA A 786 -32.23 10.83 32.09
N ILE A 787 -32.82 12.04 32.08
CA ILE A 787 -33.62 12.56 33.20
C ILE A 787 -35.11 12.24 33.00
N GLY A 788 -35.70 11.60 34.01
CA GLY A 788 -37.05 11.00 33.97
C GLY A 788 -38.22 11.99 34.02
N GLY A 789 -38.30 12.89 33.04
CA GLY A 789 -39.42 13.81 32.82
C GLY A 789 -39.26 14.73 31.60
N ALA A 790 -38.02 15.12 31.27
CA ALA A 790 -37.70 16.05 30.19
C ALA A 790 -38.22 15.57 28.81
N MET A 791 -38.74 16.51 28.00
CA MET A 791 -39.41 16.19 26.73
C MET A 791 -38.48 15.67 25.63
N ASN A 792 -37.20 16.01 25.71
CA ASN A 792 -36.17 15.66 24.74
C ASN A 792 -34.88 15.37 25.52
N GLN A 793 -34.35 14.15 25.37
CA GLN A 793 -33.22 13.66 26.16
C GLN A 793 -31.86 14.00 25.51
N GLY A 794 -31.89 14.86 24.47
CA GLY A 794 -30.75 15.30 23.68
C GLY A 794 -30.33 16.75 23.93
N GLU A 795 -30.79 17.35 25.03
CA GLU A 795 -30.53 18.74 25.41
C GLU A 795 -29.28 18.84 26.29
N ILE A 796 -28.89 20.03 26.73
CA ILE A 796 -27.87 20.18 27.78
C ILE A 796 -28.61 20.19 29.11
N GLN A 797 -28.66 19.08 29.86
CA GLN A 797 -29.55 18.96 31.03
C GLN A 797 -28.87 19.21 32.39
N HIS A 798 -29.69 19.53 33.41
CA HIS A 798 -29.29 19.66 34.81
C HIS A 798 -30.21 18.88 35.76
N ASN A 799 -29.67 17.82 36.38
CA ASN A 799 -30.39 17.03 37.37
C ASN A 799 -30.34 17.68 38.77
N SER A 800 -31.47 18.28 39.16
CA SER A 800 -31.64 18.88 40.49
C SER A 800 -31.66 17.87 41.65
N GLN A 801 -31.66 16.55 41.38
CA GLN A 801 -31.66 15.51 42.43
C GLN A 801 -30.27 15.17 42.96
N ASP A 802 -29.26 15.12 42.08
CA ASP A 802 -27.86 14.85 42.44
C ASP A 802 -26.93 16.08 42.25
N GLY A 803 -27.44 17.15 41.65
CA GLY A 803 -26.71 18.40 41.40
C GLY A 803 -25.75 18.33 40.22
N THR A 804 -25.87 17.32 39.35
CA THR A 804 -25.01 17.18 38.17
C THR A 804 -25.61 17.82 36.92
N SER A 805 -24.72 18.33 36.06
CA SER A 805 -25.04 18.87 34.74
C SER A 805 -24.26 18.15 33.66
N GLU A 806 -24.83 18.10 32.46
CA GLU A 806 -24.10 17.94 31.20
C GLU A 806 -23.44 19.26 30.79
N GLN A 807 -22.46 19.19 29.88
CA GLN A 807 -21.90 20.38 29.24
C GLN A 807 -21.63 20.14 27.75
N LEU A 808 -21.94 21.11 26.90
CA LEU A 808 -21.49 21.18 25.51
C LEU A 808 -20.26 22.10 25.41
N LEU A 809 -19.12 21.55 25.02
CA LEU A 809 -17.87 22.28 24.81
C LEU A 809 -17.77 22.73 23.35
N VAL A 810 -17.23 23.93 23.14
CA VAL A 810 -17.02 24.51 21.81
C VAL A 810 -15.63 25.14 21.74
N ALA A 811 -14.73 24.56 20.97
CA ALA A 811 -13.50 25.22 20.54
C ALA A 811 -13.83 26.11 19.33
N LEU A 812 -13.42 27.38 19.36
CA LEU A 812 -13.72 28.37 18.32
C LEU A 812 -12.67 28.42 17.21
N GLY A 813 -11.49 27.84 17.44
CA GLY A 813 -10.34 27.85 16.53
C GLY A 813 -9.46 29.10 16.59
N ASP A 814 -10.02 30.24 17.03
CA ASP A 814 -9.29 31.51 17.21
C ASP A 814 -9.79 32.27 18.46
N LYS A 815 -8.94 33.15 19.00
CA LYS A 815 -9.16 33.91 20.23
C LYS A 815 -9.96 35.19 20.00
N VAL A 816 -11.27 35.06 20.14
CA VAL A 816 -12.24 36.15 20.06
C VAL A 816 -12.43 36.84 21.43
N THR A 817 -13.11 38.00 21.44
CA THR A 817 -13.56 38.66 22.69
C THR A 817 -15.08 38.61 22.87
N ARG A 818 -15.81 38.10 21.87
CA ARG A 818 -17.27 38.05 21.80
C ARG A 818 -17.71 36.93 20.86
N VAL A 819 -18.77 36.23 21.22
CA VAL A 819 -19.56 35.35 20.33
C VAL A 819 -21.03 35.74 20.49
N ASP A 820 -21.77 35.85 19.40
CA ASP A 820 -23.23 35.97 19.45
C ASP A 820 -23.85 34.59 19.22
N GLY A 821 -24.59 34.10 20.22
CA GLY A 821 -25.19 32.77 20.24
C GLY A 821 -26.71 32.79 20.24
N VAL A 822 -27.31 31.67 19.83
CA VAL A 822 -28.75 31.43 19.87
C VAL A 822 -29.00 30.20 20.73
N LEU A 823 -29.62 30.39 21.90
CA LEU A 823 -30.05 29.29 22.77
C LEU A 823 -31.52 28.98 22.46
N ALA A 824 -31.78 27.84 21.85
CA ALA A 824 -33.13 27.34 21.71
C ALA A 824 -33.62 26.74 23.03
N TRP A 825 -34.94 26.77 23.19
CA TRP A 825 -35.72 26.14 24.25
C TRP A 825 -35.49 26.62 25.69
N LEU A 826 -34.43 27.37 26.01
CA LEU A 826 -34.23 28.02 27.33
C LEU A 826 -35.46 28.87 27.76
N MET A 827 -36.29 28.35 28.66
CA MET A 827 -37.68 28.77 28.88
C MET A 827 -38.17 28.85 30.35
N ASN A 828 -39.50 28.83 30.54
CA ASN A 828 -40.19 29.13 31.79
C ASN A 828 -41.19 28.03 32.12
N ASP A 829 -40.72 26.98 32.80
CA ASP A 829 -41.42 25.69 32.93
C ASP A 829 -42.50 25.66 34.01
N GLN A 830 -42.88 26.83 34.51
CA GLN A 830 -44.06 27.01 35.34
C GLN A 830 -45.36 26.54 34.65
N ALA A 831 -45.35 26.32 33.33
CA ALA A 831 -46.44 25.68 32.58
C ALA A 831 -46.47 24.14 32.70
N TRP A 832 -45.31 23.49 32.92
CA TRP A 832 -45.18 22.02 32.97
C TRP A 832 -44.94 21.48 34.38
N ALA A 833 -44.57 22.35 35.34
CA ALA A 833 -44.40 22.04 36.76
C ALA A 833 -45.60 21.31 37.41
N GLN A 834 -45.59 19.98 37.41
CA GLN A 834 -46.60 19.14 38.08
C GLN A 834 -46.21 18.83 39.54
N PRO A 835 -46.91 19.41 40.54
CA PRO A 835 -46.54 19.27 41.94
C PRO A 835 -46.99 17.93 42.55
N LYS A 836 -46.04 17.19 43.12
CA LYS A 836 -46.26 15.93 43.86
C LYS A 836 -47.23 16.04 45.06
N ASP A 837 -47.43 17.24 45.61
CA ASP A 837 -48.33 17.54 46.73
C ASP A 837 -49.56 18.39 46.34
N GLY A 838 -49.69 18.77 45.07
CA GLY A 838 -50.75 19.67 44.59
C GLY A 838 -50.45 21.18 44.68
N LYS A 839 -49.24 21.61 45.07
CA LYS A 839 -48.85 23.04 45.15
C LYS A 839 -47.64 23.36 44.28
N ALA A 840 -47.91 23.84 43.06
CA ALA A 840 -46.87 24.36 42.17
C ALA A 840 -46.14 25.56 42.81
N PRO A 841 -44.87 25.85 42.45
CA PRO A 841 -44.09 26.91 43.07
C PRO A 841 -44.71 28.28 42.77
N SER A 842 -44.66 29.22 43.71
CA SER A 842 -45.33 30.52 43.57
C SER A 842 -44.46 31.56 42.86
N GLY A 843 -44.16 31.34 41.59
CA GLY A 843 -43.35 32.22 40.73
C GLY A 843 -43.14 31.58 39.35
N PRO A 844 -42.44 32.23 38.41
CA PRO A 844 -41.90 31.52 37.25
C PRO A 844 -40.74 30.61 37.67
N LEU A 845 -40.61 29.45 37.04
CA LEU A 845 -39.41 28.62 37.08
C LEU A 845 -38.59 29.01 35.85
N LEU A 846 -37.55 29.82 36.02
CA LEU A 846 -36.75 30.28 34.88
C LEU A 846 -35.51 29.41 34.75
N GLU A 847 -35.34 28.84 33.57
CA GLU A 847 -34.17 28.06 33.23
C GLU A 847 -32.91 28.92 33.16
N ARG A 848 -31.76 28.26 33.31
CA ARG A 848 -30.47 28.95 33.30
C ARG A 848 -29.37 28.13 32.66
N ALA A 849 -28.99 28.57 31.46
CA ALA A 849 -27.69 28.26 30.89
C ALA A 849 -26.58 28.97 31.67
N ARG A 850 -25.45 28.30 31.86
CA ARG A 850 -24.19 28.91 32.27
C ARG A 850 -23.17 28.68 31.16
N VAL A 851 -22.63 29.76 30.62
CA VAL A 851 -21.56 29.68 29.61
C VAL A 851 -20.24 30.05 30.27
N HIS A 852 -19.34 29.08 30.40
CA HIS A 852 -17.97 29.31 30.84
C HIS A 852 -17.09 29.71 29.66
N PHE A 853 -16.14 30.62 29.92
CA PHE A 853 -15.14 31.09 28.96
C PHE A 853 -13.77 30.56 29.37
N LEU A 854 -13.05 29.96 28.43
CA LEU A 854 -11.70 29.47 28.64
C LEU A 854 -10.78 29.89 27.49
N GLU A 855 -9.49 30.04 27.81
CA GLU A 855 -8.44 30.50 26.92
C GLU A 855 -7.34 29.44 26.84
N THR A 856 -6.96 28.97 25.65
CA THR A 856 -5.71 28.23 25.47
C THR A 856 -4.53 29.14 25.78
N GLN A 857 -3.51 28.64 26.47
CA GLN A 857 -2.26 29.36 26.67
C GLN A 857 -1.10 28.46 26.24
N ASP A 858 -0.15 29.05 25.50
CA ASP A 858 1.02 28.33 25.01
C ASP A 858 1.89 27.92 26.20
N ALA A 859 1.91 26.61 26.47
CA ALA A 859 2.64 25.97 27.53
C ALA A 859 3.86 25.19 26.98
N SER A 860 4.21 25.38 25.71
CA SER A 860 5.15 24.50 24.99
C SER A 860 6.52 24.39 25.67
N ALA A 861 6.96 25.44 26.36
CA ALA A 861 8.25 25.45 27.08
C ALA A 861 8.32 24.41 28.23
N ASP A 862 7.21 24.15 28.92
CA ASP A 862 7.14 23.25 30.09
C ASP A 862 6.42 21.92 29.77
N ALA A 863 5.52 21.92 28.77
CA ALA A 863 4.65 20.81 28.42
C ALA A 863 5.12 19.97 27.21
N VAL A 864 6.09 20.44 26.42
CA VAL A 864 6.72 19.64 25.35
C VAL A 864 7.99 18.94 25.87
N LYS A 865 8.10 17.62 25.68
CA LYS A 865 9.31 16.84 25.98
C LYS A 865 9.72 16.03 24.75
N LEU A 866 10.81 16.43 24.10
CA LEU A 866 11.38 15.74 22.95
C LEU A 866 12.69 15.05 23.36
N ASN A 867 12.62 13.74 23.58
CA ASN A 867 13.76 12.92 23.96
C ASN A 867 14.29 12.16 22.74
N ALA A 868 15.61 12.10 22.57
CA ALA A 868 16.26 11.35 21.49
C ALA A 868 17.52 10.66 22.00
N ASN A 869 17.64 9.37 21.72
CA ASN A 869 18.81 8.55 22.08
C ASN A 869 19.54 8.09 20.82
N GLN A 870 20.87 7.95 20.88
CA GLN A 870 21.66 7.38 19.79
C GLN A 870 21.76 5.86 19.94
N ALA A 871 21.21 5.10 19.00
CA ALA A 871 21.61 3.71 18.81
C ALA A 871 22.92 3.65 18.02
N LYS A 872 23.84 2.76 18.40
CA LYS A 872 25.22 2.76 17.88
C LYS A 872 25.63 1.40 17.32
N LEU A 873 25.89 1.37 16.01
CA LEU A 873 26.40 0.19 15.31
C LEU A 873 27.86 0.40 14.93
N ALA A 874 28.62 -0.69 14.90
CA ALA A 874 30.02 -0.68 14.48
C ALA A 874 30.32 -1.79 13.46
N VAL A 875 31.31 -1.56 12.62
CA VAL A 875 31.95 -2.58 11.78
C VAL A 875 33.44 -2.57 12.06
N GLN A 876 34.02 -3.77 12.19
CA GLN A 876 35.45 -3.97 12.34
C GLN A 876 36.03 -4.36 10.97
N ILE A 877 37.05 -3.61 10.52
CA ILE A 877 37.92 -4.03 9.41
C ILE A 877 38.90 -5.06 9.95
N ASP A 878 39.17 -6.12 9.20
CA ASP A 878 40.01 -7.23 9.67
C ASP A 878 41.51 -6.88 9.65
N ASP A 879 42.25 -7.35 10.65
CA ASP A 879 43.72 -7.28 10.66
C ASP A 879 44.32 -8.16 9.54
N ALA A 880 45.36 -7.67 8.87
CA ALA A 880 46.05 -8.36 7.78
C ALA A 880 47.56 -8.38 7.98
N SER A 881 48.28 -9.22 7.24
CA SER A 881 49.74 -9.24 7.27
C SER A 881 50.36 -9.63 5.93
N ARG A 882 51.63 -9.24 5.75
CA ARG A 882 52.50 -9.66 4.63
C ARG A 882 53.98 -9.47 4.99
N GLN A 883 54.91 -9.83 4.10
CA GLN A 883 56.30 -9.41 4.23
C GLN A 883 56.57 -8.08 3.52
N TYR A 884 57.71 -7.47 3.83
CA TYR A 884 58.27 -6.37 3.05
C TYR A 884 58.42 -6.78 1.58
N GLY A 885 58.12 -5.88 0.65
CA GLY A 885 58.18 -6.14 -0.77
C GLY A 885 57.10 -7.06 -1.36
N ASP A 886 56.20 -7.62 -0.55
CA ASP A 886 55.02 -8.32 -1.05
C ASP A 886 53.89 -7.30 -1.35
N ALA A 887 53.01 -7.65 -2.30
CA ALA A 887 51.81 -6.85 -2.56
C ALA A 887 50.85 -6.87 -1.35
N ASN A 888 50.05 -5.83 -1.18
CA ASN A 888 48.99 -5.83 -0.16
C ASN A 888 47.99 -6.97 -0.44
N PRO A 889 47.55 -7.71 0.59
CA PRO A 889 46.46 -8.67 0.45
C PRO A 889 45.13 -7.95 0.17
N THR A 890 44.13 -8.67 -0.31
CA THR A 890 42.74 -8.20 -0.29
C THR A 890 42.30 -8.04 1.16
N PHE A 891 41.78 -6.86 1.53
CA PHE A 891 41.27 -6.59 2.86
C PHE A 891 39.79 -6.98 2.97
N SER A 892 39.37 -7.40 4.17
CA SER A 892 38.00 -7.78 4.50
C SER A 892 37.50 -7.02 5.73
N HIS A 893 36.22 -7.19 6.05
CA HIS A 893 35.60 -6.63 7.24
C HIS A 893 34.51 -7.58 7.76
N GLY A 894 34.23 -7.50 9.06
CA GLY A 894 33.09 -8.17 9.67
C GLY A 894 31.74 -7.59 9.26
N PRO A 895 30.62 -8.19 9.70
CA PRO A 895 29.29 -7.60 9.55
C PRO A 895 29.12 -6.35 10.43
N LEU A 896 28.02 -5.63 10.21
CA LEU A 896 27.59 -4.55 11.08
C LEU A 896 27.01 -5.13 12.40
N VAL A 897 27.55 -4.72 13.54
CA VAL A 897 27.24 -5.26 14.88
C VAL A 897 26.96 -4.13 15.89
N LEU A 898 26.48 -4.47 17.09
CA LEU A 898 26.36 -3.53 18.22
C LEU A 898 27.72 -2.90 18.54
N ALA A 899 27.82 -1.56 18.56
CA ALA A 899 29.06 -0.87 18.92
C ALA A 899 29.44 -1.10 20.40
N ASN A 900 28.43 -1.21 21.26
CA ASN A 900 28.54 -1.62 22.65
C ASN A 900 27.47 -2.71 22.95
N PRO A 901 27.84 -3.99 23.11
CA PRO A 901 26.89 -5.05 23.45
C PRO A 901 26.16 -4.87 24.79
N ALA A 902 26.60 -3.97 25.67
CA ALA A 902 25.91 -3.67 26.94
C ALA A 902 24.80 -2.59 26.82
N ASP A 903 24.61 -1.98 25.64
CA ASP A 903 23.56 -0.98 25.39
C ASP A 903 22.23 -1.66 25.05
N SER A 904 21.31 -1.69 26.03
CA SER A 904 19.98 -2.27 25.88
C SER A 904 19.05 -1.48 24.93
N ASN A 905 19.26 -0.19 24.73
CA ASN A 905 18.48 0.59 23.76
C ASN A 905 18.90 0.22 22.33
N THR A 906 20.22 0.22 22.04
CA THR A 906 20.71 -0.23 20.73
C THR A 906 20.30 -1.67 20.45
N GLN A 907 20.36 -2.59 21.43
CA GLN A 907 19.85 -3.96 21.28
C GLN A 907 18.37 -4.00 20.87
N ALA A 908 17.50 -3.30 21.61
CA ALA A 908 16.05 -3.35 21.38
C ALA A 908 15.65 -2.74 20.03
N VAL A 909 16.30 -1.64 19.63
CA VAL A 909 16.10 -1.00 18.33
C VAL A 909 16.60 -1.90 17.19
N GLN A 910 17.78 -2.53 17.33
CA GLN A 910 18.29 -3.46 16.30
C GLN A 910 17.39 -4.69 16.13
N ALA A 911 16.93 -5.30 17.23
CA ALA A 911 16.07 -6.48 17.18
C ALA A 911 14.68 -6.18 16.58
N LEU A 912 14.12 -4.99 16.87
CA LEU A 912 12.90 -4.50 16.23
C LEU A 912 13.08 -4.28 14.73
N ASP A 913 14.13 -3.57 14.34
CA ASP A 913 14.38 -3.23 12.93
C ASP A 913 14.72 -4.46 12.09
N GLN A 914 15.39 -5.46 12.68
CA GLN A 914 15.59 -6.77 12.06
C GLN A 914 14.25 -7.47 11.85
N TYR A 915 13.37 -7.54 12.86
CA TYR A 915 12.03 -8.14 12.71
C TYR A 915 11.24 -7.46 11.57
N VAL A 916 11.20 -6.12 11.52
CA VAL A 916 10.49 -5.40 10.46
C VAL A 916 11.14 -5.64 9.09
N GLY A 917 12.48 -5.66 9.01
CA GLY A 917 13.22 -6.02 7.79
C GLY A 917 12.88 -7.43 7.29
N GLU A 918 12.79 -8.41 8.19
CA GLU A 918 12.38 -9.78 7.88
C GLU A 918 10.92 -9.85 7.40
N GLN A 919 9.99 -9.11 8.01
CA GLN A 919 8.58 -9.06 7.57
C GLN A 919 8.41 -8.38 6.20
N LEU A 920 9.18 -7.34 5.91
CA LEU A 920 9.09 -6.55 4.66
C LEU A 920 9.98 -7.09 3.52
N GLY A 921 10.79 -8.13 3.76
CA GLY A 921 11.79 -8.60 2.81
C GLY A 921 12.87 -7.54 2.50
N ASP A 922 13.17 -6.69 3.49
CA ASP A 922 13.93 -5.46 3.35
C ASP A 922 15.30 -5.57 4.05
N PRO A 923 16.43 -5.58 3.32
CA PRO A 923 17.76 -5.81 3.89
C PRO A 923 18.32 -4.53 4.54
N ARG A 924 17.65 -4.03 5.58
CA ARG A 924 17.91 -2.74 6.24
C ARG A 924 19.38 -2.52 6.62
N PHE A 925 20.08 -3.55 7.06
CA PHE A 925 21.48 -3.50 7.48
C PHE A 925 22.50 -3.77 6.35
N ALA A 926 22.13 -3.57 5.08
CA ALA A 926 23.06 -3.65 3.96
C ALA A 926 24.21 -2.63 4.10
N LEU A 927 25.44 -3.13 4.03
CA LEU A 927 26.68 -2.36 4.21
C LEU A 927 27.56 -2.44 2.97
N GLY A 928 27.88 -1.29 2.38
CA GLY A 928 28.98 -1.12 1.45
C GLY A 928 30.21 -0.55 2.16
N LEU A 929 31.26 -1.34 2.32
CA LEU A 929 32.54 -0.89 2.86
C LEU A 929 33.67 -1.45 2.00
N THR A 930 34.60 -0.60 1.58
CA THR A 930 35.82 -1.00 0.86
C THR A 930 37.03 -0.59 1.71
N PRO A 931 37.64 -1.52 2.47
CA PRO A 931 38.82 -1.20 3.27
C PRO A 931 40.04 -0.96 2.39
N GLN A 932 40.86 0.03 2.76
CA GLN A 932 42.06 0.46 2.03
C GLN A 932 43.18 0.83 3.01
N THR A 933 44.41 0.95 2.50
CA THR A 933 45.55 1.44 3.29
C THR A 933 46.46 2.30 2.43
N ASN A 934 47.13 3.27 3.07
CA ASN A 934 48.18 4.08 2.43
C ASN A 934 49.52 3.32 2.32
N ALA A 935 49.65 2.13 2.93
CA ALA A 935 50.83 1.30 2.76
C ALA A 935 50.95 0.79 1.33
N THR A 936 52.12 0.94 0.72
CA THR A 936 52.45 0.41 -0.62
C THR A 936 53.37 -0.80 -0.48
N GLN A 937 53.60 -1.53 -1.57
CA GLN A 937 54.56 -2.66 -1.61
C GLN A 937 55.93 -2.30 -0.99
N ARG A 938 56.38 -1.05 -1.19
CA ARG A 938 57.65 -0.48 -0.71
C ARG A 938 57.61 0.08 0.72
N SER A 939 56.45 0.13 1.37
CA SER A 939 56.33 0.58 2.77
C SER A 939 57.07 -0.36 3.72
N ASP A 940 57.78 0.24 4.67
CA ASP A 940 58.68 -0.40 5.63
C ASP A 940 57.99 -1.43 6.55
N VAL A 941 58.79 -2.15 7.33
CA VAL A 941 58.31 -3.02 8.41
C VAL A 941 57.65 -2.18 9.51
N GLY A 942 56.42 -2.55 9.86
CA GLY A 942 55.62 -1.77 10.80
C GLY A 942 54.15 -2.17 10.80
N ARG A 943 53.33 -1.34 11.47
CA ARG A 943 51.87 -1.48 11.55
C ARG A 943 51.22 -0.29 10.86
N TYR A 944 50.38 -0.55 9.87
CA TYR A 944 49.71 0.46 9.05
C TYR A 944 48.19 0.30 9.18
N ALA A 945 47.46 1.41 9.32
CA ALA A 945 46.01 1.36 9.39
C ALA A 945 45.40 0.84 8.08
N ILE A 946 44.40 -0.03 8.20
CA ILE A 946 43.46 -0.38 7.14
C ILE A 946 42.14 0.29 7.51
N SER A 947 41.82 1.38 6.82
CA SER A 947 40.64 2.20 7.11
C SER A 947 39.64 2.16 5.96
N GLY A 948 38.45 2.69 6.17
CA GLY A 948 37.45 2.79 5.12
C GLY A 948 36.21 3.56 5.56
N THR A 949 35.42 4.01 4.60
CA THR A 949 34.14 4.67 4.85
C THR A 949 33.01 3.67 4.66
N ALA A 950 32.19 3.48 5.68
CA ALA A 950 30.94 2.73 5.56
C ALA A 950 29.90 3.55 4.81
N SER A 951 29.25 2.93 3.83
CA SER A 951 28.03 3.41 3.20
C SER A 951 26.90 2.44 3.56
N THR A 952 25.86 2.96 4.21
CA THR A 952 24.65 2.22 4.58
C THR A 952 23.42 2.92 3.98
N GLY A 953 22.29 2.22 3.92
CA GLY A 953 21.04 2.80 3.43
C GLY A 953 20.50 3.93 4.32
N ASP A 954 19.67 4.81 3.75
CA ASP A 954 19.19 6.03 4.42
C ASP A 954 18.51 5.78 5.76
N PHE A 955 17.75 4.69 5.88
CA PHE A 955 17.17 4.22 7.15
C PHE A 955 18.21 4.08 8.26
N VAL A 956 19.35 3.42 7.97
CA VAL A 956 20.43 3.24 8.95
C VAL A 956 21.13 4.57 9.23
N ASN A 957 21.38 5.37 8.19
CA ASN A 957 22.03 6.69 8.31
C ASN A 957 21.22 7.67 9.19
N GLN A 958 19.88 7.55 9.19
CA GLN A 958 18.98 8.38 9.99
C GLN A 958 18.74 7.81 11.40
N ARG A 959 18.68 6.48 11.55
CA ARG A 959 18.30 5.82 12.81
C ARG A 959 19.48 5.41 13.71
N TYR A 960 20.68 5.19 13.16
CA TYR A 960 21.87 4.73 13.91
C TYR A 960 23.10 5.59 13.65
N GLN A 961 23.91 5.82 14.70
CA GLN A 961 25.28 6.26 14.53
C GLN A 961 26.17 5.05 14.16
N THR A 962 26.75 5.05 12.96
CA THR A 962 27.67 4.00 12.49
C THR A 962 29.13 4.35 12.80
N GLN A 963 29.89 3.40 13.35
CA GLN A 963 31.33 3.50 13.59
C GLN A 963 32.10 2.48 12.74
N VAL A 964 33.01 2.93 11.88
CA VAL A 964 34.07 2.05 11.34
C VAL A 964 35.19 1.96 12.38
N ARG A 965 35.71 0.75 12.60
CA ARG A 965 36.93 0.50 13.36
C ARG A 965 37.99 -0.02 12.40
N ASP A 966 39.07 0.73 12.28
CA ASP A 966 40.20 0.37 11.44
C ASP A 966 40.80 -0.97 11.86
N GLY A 967 41.25 -1.75 10.87
CA GLY A 967 42.11 -2.91 11.04
C GLY A 967 43.57 -2.49 10.89
N VAL A 968 44.50 -3.44 11.05
CA VAL A 968 45.93 -3.18 10.95
C VAL A 968 46.61 -4.14 9.99
N LEU A 969 47.27 -3.58 8.96
CA LEU A 969 48.24 -4.29 8.13
C LEU A 969 49.58 -4.33 8.85
N SER A 970 49.99 -5.53 9.26
CA SER A 970 51.30 -5.77 9.86
C SER A 970 52.29 -6.24 8.79
N ILE A 971 53.24 -5.37 8.43
CA ILE A 971 54.33 -5.69 7.49
C ILE A 971 55.50 -6.26 8.30
N THR A 972 55.91 -7.47 7.95
CA THR A 972 56.99 -8.23 8.61
C THR A 972 58.27 -8.25 7.76
N PRO A 973 59.48 -8.41 8.35
CA PRO A 973 60.72 -8.40 7.58
C PRO A 973 60.79 -9.50 6.52
N ALA A 974 61.27 -9.16 5.33
CA ALA A 974 61.58 -10.15 4.29
C ALA A 974 62.89 -10.89 4.62
N PRO A 975 63.06 -12.16 4.25
CA PRO A 975 64.31 -12.87 4.46
C PRO A 975 65.41 -12.37 3.49
N LEU A 976 66.54 -11.93 4.03
CA LEU A 976 67.74 -11.59 3.26
C LEU A 976 68.85 -12.58 3.60
N THR A 977 69.37 -13.30 2.62
CA THR A 977 70.48 -14.24 2.79
C THR A 977 71.76 -13.66 2.23
N VAL A 978 72.76 -13.46 3.11
CA VAL A 978 74.14 -13.17 2.72
C VAL A 978 74.95 -14.45 2.87
N THR A 979 75.72 -14.81 1.85
CA THR A 979 76.62 -15.98 1.84
C THR A 979 78.04 -15.51 1.60
N ALA A 980 78.96 -15.78 2.52
CA ALA A 980 80.38 -15.52 2.28
C ALA A 980 80.89 -16.39 1.12
N ARG A 981 81.74 -15.83 0.28
CA ARG A 981 82.40 -16.59 -0.80
C ARG A 981 83.56 -17.38 -0.21
N ASP A 982 83.65 -18.66 -0.58
CA ASP A 982 84.86 -19.45 -0.36
C ASP A 982 86.06 -18.76 -1.02
N GLN A 983 87.21 -18.82 -0.36
CA GLN A 983 88.46 -18.20 -0.79
C GLN A 983 89.64 -19.14 -0.55
N SER A 984 90.78 -18.85 -1.17
CA SER A 984 92.04 -19.51 -0.82
C SER A 984 93.22 -18.55 -0.85
N LYS A 985 94.27 -18.87 -0.10
CA LYS A 985 95.58 -18.21 -0.18
C LYS A 985 96.69 -19.23 0.06
N VAL A 986 97.90 -18.88 -0.33
CA VAL A 986 99.10 -19.63 0.06
C VAL A 986 99.57 -19.17 1.44
N TYR A 987 100.17 -20.08 2.22
CA TYR A 987 100.76 -19.77 3.52
C TYR A 987 101.77 -18.61 3.41
N GLY A 988 101.73 -17.70 4.37
CA GLY A 988 102.60 -16.53 4.39
C GLY A 988 102.18 -15.35 3.52
N ASP A 989 101.15 -15.49 2.68
CA ASP A 989 100.58 -14.38 1.92
C ASP A 989 99.51 -13.62 2.73
N SER A 990 99.25 -12.38 2.35
CA SER A 990 98.16 -11.58 2.93
C SER A 990 96.80 -12.23 2.70
N ASP A 991 95.87 -12.05 3.64
CA ASP A 991 94.50 -12.52 3.45
C ASP A 991 93.84 -11.89 2.20
N PRO A 992 93.09 -12.66 1.41
CA PRO A 992 92.33 -12.14 0.28
C PRO A 992 91.15 -11.31 0.77
N HIS A 993 90.63 -10.42 -0.09
CA HIS A 993 89.44 -9.64 0.23
C HIS A 993 88.21 -10.56 0.38
N LEU A 994 87.72 -10.73 1.61
CA LEU A 994 86.60 -11.60 1.94
C LEU A 994 85.26 -11.02 1.43
N GLY A 995 84.87 -11.42 0.22
CA GLY A 995 83.61 -11.02 -0.41
C GLY A 995 82.42 -11.93 -0.05
N TYR A 996 81.21 -11.49 -0.40
CA TYR A 996 79.96 -12.23 -0.23
C TYR A 996 79.03 -12.05 -1.43
N ASP A 997 78.02 -12.92 -1.51
CA ASP A 997 76.86 -12.79 -2.38
C ASP A 997 75.59 -12.54 -1.55
N MET A 998 74.64 -11.79 -2.11
CA MET A 998 73.41 -11.35 -1.43
C MET A 998 72.17 -11.73 -2.25
N SER A 999 71.18 -12.32 -1.58
CA SER A 999 69.93 -12.80 -2.20
C SER A 999 68.74 -12.61 -1.26
N GLY A 1000 67.56 -12.28 -1.82
CA GLY A 1000 66.32 -12.03 -1.06
C GLY A 1000 65.84 -10.57 -1.07
N GLN A 1001 66.66 -9.64 -1.56
CA GLN A 1001 66.27 -8.26 -1.89
C GLN A 1001 65.05 -8.22 -2.82
N LYS A 1002 64.15 -7.24 -2.61
CA LYS A 1002 62.79 -7.18 -3.18
C LYS A 1002 62.62 -6.11 -4.27
N PHE A 1003 63.54 -5.14 -4.35
CA PHE A 1003 63.41 -3.92 -5.16
C PHE A 1003 64.73 -3.47 -5.80
N ASP A 1004 65.54 -4.43 -6.22
CA ASP A 1004 66.87 -4.22 -6.84
C ASP A 1004 67.87 -3.48 -5.94
N GLU A 1005 67.72 -3.56 -4.62
CA GLU A 1005 68.61 -2.90 -3.66
C GLU A 1005 70.03 -3.49 -3.66
N THR A 1006 71.04 -2.62 -3.58
CA THR A 1006 72.45 -3.01 -3.53
C THR A 1006 72.91 -3.31 -2.09
N PRO A 1007 74.02 -4.05 -1.89
CA PRO A 1007 74.54 -4.35 -0.56
C PRO A 1007 74.76 -3.12 0.32
N ASP A 1008 75.28 -2.03 -0.24
CA ASP A 1008 75.54 -0.76 0.47
C ASP A 1008 74.25 -0.05 0.95
N GLN A 1009 73.08 -0.46 0.44
CA GLN A 1009 71.77 0.06 0.86
C GLN A 1009 71.11 -0.79 1.97
N LEU A 1010 71.43 -2.08 2.04
CA LEU A 1010 70.81 -3.02 2.99
C LEU A 1010 71.72 -3.41 4.16
N LEU A 1011 73.04 -3.21 4.05
CA LEU A 1011 74.05 -3.65 5.01
C LEU A 1011 74.94 -2.48 5.47
N ASN A 1012 75.60 -2.63 6.62
CA ASN A 1012 76.40 -1.58 7.25
C ASN A 1012 77.83 -1.39 6.69
N GLY A 1013 78.18 -2.05 5.58
CA GLY A 1013 79.55 -2.08 5.05
C GLY A 1013 80.60 -2.77 5.95
N GLY A 1014 80.17 -3.43 7.04
CA GLY A 1014 81.06 -4.09 7.99
C GLY A 1014 81.80 -5.28 7.38
N ALA A 1015 83.08 -5.46 7.72
CA ALA A 1015 83.90 -6.53 7.17
C ALA A 1015 83.48 -7.93 7.66
N LEU A 1016 83.59 -8.92 6.78
CA LEU A 1016 83.56 -10.34 7.18
C LEU A 1016 84.82 -10.68 7.97
N ALA A 1017 84.71 -11.62 8.91
CA ALA A 1017 85.83 -12.03 9.75
C ALA A 1017 86.04 -13.54 9.69
N ARG A 1018 87.24 -13.96 9.27
CA ARG A 1018 87.65 -15.37 9.37
C ARG A 1018 88.00 -15.75 10.80
N ALA A 1019 87.69 -16.98 11.19
CA ALA A 1019 88.03 -17.52 12.51
C ALA A 1019 89.55 -17.45 12.76
N GLY A 1020 89.97 -16.82 13.86
CA GLY A 1020 91.37 -16.67 14.25
C GLY A 1020 92.17 -15.58 13.53
N ALA A 1021 91.52 -14.70 12.75
CA ALA A 1021 92.16 -13.57 12.06
C ALA A 1021 93.11 -12.77 12.97
N GLY A 1022 94.28 -12.39 12.43
CA GLY A 1022 95.30 -11.63 13.17
C GLY A 1022 96.08 -12.43 14.23
N THR A 1023 95.81 -13.72 14.41
CA THR A 1023 96.55 -14.59 15.34
C THR A 1023 97.42 -15.60 14.58
N ARG A 1024 98.66 -15.86 15.03
CA ARG A 1024 99.53 -16.88 14.41
C ARG A 1024 98.90 -18.28 14.38
N ALA A 1025 98.03 -18.61 15.33
CA ALA A 1025 97.28 -19.88 15.35
C ALA A 1025 96.27 -19.99 14.20
N GLY A 1026 95.76 -18.86 13.70
CA GLY A 1026 94.84 -18.77 12.58
C GLY A 1026 95.51 -18.66 11.20
N GLU A 1027 96.84 -18.66 11.09
CA GLU A 1027 97.56 -18.46 9.81
C GLU A 1027 98.09 -19.75 9.17
N ASN A 1028 97.99 -20.89 9.85
CA ASN A 1028 98.52 -22.18 9.39
C ASN A 1028 97.74 -22.75 8.18
N VAL A 1029 98.27 -23.79 7.54
CA VAL A 1029 97.56 -24.54 6.51
C VAL A 1029 96.32 -25.23 7.11
N GLY A 1030 95.18 -25.06 6.45
CA GLY A 1030 93.89 -25.55 6.93
C GLY A 1030 92.69 -24.81 6.35
N GLN A 1031 91.50 -25.13 6.87
CA GLN A 1031 90.25 -24.48 6.51
C GLN A 1031 89.73 -23.63 7.67
N TYR A 1032 89.42 -22.36 7.39
CA TYR A 1032 88.98 -21.37 8.37
C TYR A 1032 87.63 -20.79 7.95
N GLN A 1033 86.62 -20.89 8.82
CA GLN A 1033 85.29 -20.34 8.58
C GLN A 1033 85.36 -18.81 8.43
N ILE A 1034 84.79 -18.29 7.34
CA ILE A 1034 84.55 -16.87 7.07
C ILE A 1034 83.17 -16.54 7.63
N GLY A 1035 83.15 -16.02 8.86
CA GLY A 1035 81.94 -15.65 9.57
C GLY A 1035 81.50 -14.21 9.31
N GLN A 1036 80.28 -13.89 9.77
CA GLN A 1036 79.60 -12.61 9.56
C GLN A 1036 80.41 -11.38 10.02
N GLY A 1037 81.34 -11.53 10.97
CA GLY A 1037 82.21 -10.44 11.43
C GLY A 1037 81.43 -9.23 11.94
N GLU A 1038 81.68 -8.07 11.35
CA GLU A 1038 81.03 -6.79 11.67
C GLU A 1038 79.79 -6.49 10.81
N LEU A 1039 79.48 -7.34 9.81
CA LEU A 1039 78.37 -7.13 8.87
C LEU A 1039 77.00 -7.22 9.55
N ARG A 1040 76.16 -6.21 9.44
CA ARG A 1040 74.79 -6.14 9.99
C ARG A 1040 73.83 -5.55 8.97
N SER A 1041 72.54 -5.88 9.05
CA SER A 1041 71.50 -5.16 8.29
C SER A 1041 71.40 -3.72 8.80
N THR A 1042 71.36 -2.75 7.89
CA THR A 1042 71.04 -1.34 8.19
C THR A 1042 69.55 -1.07 8.11
N SER A 1043 68.79 -1.90 7.39
CA SER A 1043 67.35 -1.77 7.24
C SER A 1043 66.61 -2.67 8.23
N GLY A 1044 65.55 -2.14 8.85
CA GLY A 1044 64.59 -2.93 9.63
C GLY A 1044 63.66 -3.80 8.76
N ASN A 1045 63.75 -3.63 7.43
CA ASN A 1045 62.88 -4.26 6.44
C ASN A 1045 63.24 -5.72 6.13
N TYR A 1046 64.44 -6.14 6.51
CA TYR A 1046 64.97 -7.47 6.21
C TYR A 1046 65.47 -8.21 7.46
N SER A 1047 65.13 -9.50 7.55
CA SER A 1047 65.71 -10.43 8.51
C SER A 1047 66.96 -11.07 7.88
N LEU A 1048 68.14 -10.65 8.36
CA LEU A 1048 69.42 -11.12 7.85
C LEU A 1048 69.73 -12.55 8.34
N THR A 1049 69.82 -13.48 7.40
CA THR A 1049 70.42 -14.80 7.58
C THR A 1049 71.82 -14.79 6.96
N PHE A 1050 72.84 -15.10 7.75
CA PHE A 1050 74.20 -15.27 7.25
C PHE A 1050 74.52 -16.75 7.01
N LYS A 1051 75.32 -17.03 5.99
CA LYS A 1051 75.90 -18.34 5.72
C LYS A 1051 77.42 -18.19 5.62
N ASP A 1052 78.11 -18.92 6.49
CA ASP A 1052 79.57 -18.95 6.51
C ASP A 1052 80.15 -19.59 5.24
N GLY A 1053 81.32 -19.10 4.84
CA GLY A 1053 82.15 -19.66 3.76
C GLY A 1053 83.50 -20.12 4.32
N VAL A 1054 84.43 -20.56 3.48
CA VAL A 1054 85.71 -21.13 3.93
C VAL A 1054 86.90 -20.46 3.24
N LEU A 1055 87.83 -19.91 4.04
CA LEU A 1055 89.18 -19.62 3.57
C LEU A 1055 90.04 -20.89 3.71
N THR A 1056 90.52 -21.42 2.59
CA THR A 1056 91.50 -22.52 2.58
C THR A 1056 92.91 -21.95 2.43
N ILE A 1057 93.74 -22.10 3.47
CA ILE A 1057 95.17 -21.76 3.43
C ILE A 1057 95.94 -23.00 2.95
N THR A 1058 96.65 -22.88 1.83
CA THR A 1058 97.44 -23.97 1.20
C THR A 1058 98.95 -23.81 1.48
N PRO A 1059 99.75 -24.89 1.44
CA PRO A 1059 101.18 -24.81 1.80
C PRO A 1059 102.00 -23.91 0.87
N ALA A 1060 102.96 -23.19 1.44
CA ALA A 1060 103.91 -22.38 0.67
C ALA A 1060 105.01 -23.25 0.03
N PRO A 1061 105.39 -23.01 -1.24
CA PRO A 1061 106.52 -23.72 -1.85
C PRO A 1061 107.83 -23.32 -1.13
N LEU A 1062 108.54 -24.30 -0.59
CA LEU A 1062 109.82 -24.12 0.08
C LEU A 1062 110.92 -24.86 -0.68
N VAL A 1063 111.89 -24.13 -1.21
CA VAL A 1063 113.05 -24.70 -1.91
C VAL A 1063 114.24 -24.75 -0.96
N ILE A 1064 114.86 -25.91 -0.84
CA ILE A 1064 116.08 -26.10 -0.06
C ILE A 1064 117.13 -26.72 -0.99
N ARG A 1065 118.35 -26.19 -0.97
CA ARG A 1065 119.47 -26.68 -1.77
C ARG A 1065 120.65 -26.95 -0.87
N ALA A 1066 121.18 -28.16 -0.85
CA ALA A 1066 122.46 -28.40 -0.20
C ALA A 1066 123.60 -27.80 -1.04
N ASP A 1067 124.53 -27.12 -0.37
CA ASP A 1067 125.68 -26.52 -1.02
C ASP A 1067 126.74 -27.57 -1.33
N ASP A 1068 127.32 -27.51 -2.52
CA ASP A 1068 128.51 -28.29 -2.86
C ASP A 1068 129.69 -27.94 -1.93
N LYS A 1069 130.55 -28.95 -1.71
CA LYS A 1069 131.74 -28.90 -0.85
C LYS A 1069 132.90 -29.68 -1.46
N THR A 1070 134.11 -29.41 -1.01
CA THR A 1070 135.32 -30.13 -1.41
C THR A 1070 136.24 -30.41 -0.22
N LYS A 1071 136.98 -31.52 -0.27
CA LYS A 1071 138.12 -31.78 0.62
C LYS A 1071 139.22 -32.58 -0.07
N VAL A 1072 140.43 -32.52 0.47
CA VAL A 1072 141.53 -33.41 0.08
C VAL A 1072 141.44 -34.71 0.89
N GLN A 1073 141.76 -35.85 0.28
CA GLN A 1073 141.70 -37.17 0.90
C GLN A 1073 142.52 -37.21 2.21
N GLY A 1074 141.92 -37.72 3.28
CA GLY A 1074 142.51 -37.75 4.63
C GLY A 1074 142.25 -36.51 5.50
N GLN A 1075 141.64 -35.45 4.96
CA GLN A 1075 141.07 -34.36 5.77
C GLN A 1075 139.71 -34.76 6.36
N ALA A 1076 139.33 -34.11 7.46
CA ALA A 1076 137.98 -34.18 8.00
C ALA A 1076 136.96 -33.62 7.00
N ASP A 1077 135.68 -34.01 7.14
CA ASP A 1077 134.62 -33.47 6.30
C ASP A 1077 134.36 -31.98 6.61
N PRO A 1078 134.22 -31.11 5.59
CA PRO A 1078 133.75 -29.75 5.81
C PRO A 1078 132.30 -29.77 6.29
N ALA A 1079 131.91 -28.76 7.06
CA ALA A 1079 130.52 -28.58 7.47
C ALA A 1079 129.61 -28.48 6.24
N LEU A 1080 128.59 -29.34 6.22
CA LEU A 1080 127.56 -29.35 5.17
C LEU A 1080 126.62 -28.16 5.43
N THR A 1081 126.43 -27.32 4.42
CA THR A 1081 125.56 -26.13 4.49
C THR A 1081 124.51 -26.17 3.37
N HIS A 1082 123.48 -25.36 3.48
CA HIS A 1082 122.39 -25.27 2.52
C HIS A 1082 121.89 -23.83 2.40
N SER A 1083 121.27 -23.50 1.28
CA SER A 1083 120.37 -22.36 1.16
C SER A 1083 118.90 -22.80 1.35
N VAL A 1084 118.07 -21.86 1.78
CA VAL A 1084 116.62 -22.00 1.87
C VAL A 1084 115.97 -20.78 1.21
N GLU A 1085 115.04 -21.03 0.29
CA GLU A 1085 114.30 -20.01 -0.45
C GLU A 1085 112.80 -20.29 -0.31
N GLY A 1086 111.99 -19.26 -0.01
CA GLY A 1086 110.53 -19.39 0.16
C GLY A 1086 110.01 -19.40 1.60
N LEU A 1087 110.88 -19.29 2.62
CA LEU A 1087 110.44 -19.08 4.01
C LEU A 1087 109.59 -17.80 4.15
N LYS A 1088 108.56 -17.87 4.97
CA LYS A 1088 107.61 -16.79 5.29
C LYS A 1088 107.72 -16.43 6.78
N TYR A 1089 107.21 -15.26 7.17
CA TYR A 1089 107.05 -14.78 8.57
C TYR A 1089 108.26 -14.94 9.54
N ASN A 1090 109.48 -15.03 9.01
CA ASN A 1090 110.73 -15.38 9.71
C ASN A 1090 110.70 -16.76 10.40
N ASP A 1091 109.95 -17.71 9.83
CA ASP A 1091 110.03 -19.12 10.23
C ASP A 1091 111.44 -19.68 9.95
N SER A 1092 111.80 -20.74 10.68
CA SER A 1092 113.06 -21.47 10.49
C SER A 1092 112.78 -22.94 10.24
N VAL A 1093 113.34 -23.48 9.15
CA VAL A 1093 113.26 -24.90 8.80
C VAL A 1093 114.48 -25.64 9.37
N ALA A 1094 114.26 -26.82 9.96
CA ALA A 1094 115.34 -27.68 10.41
C ALA A 1094 115.76 -28.61 9.26
N VAL A 1095 116.89 -28.31 8.61
CA VAL A 1095 117.46 -29.13 7.52
C VAL A 1095 118.63 -29.96 8.04
N GLY A 1096 118.39 -31.25 8.27
CA GLY A 1096 119.46 -32.22 8.43
C GLY A 1096 120.11 -32.51 7.08
N LEU A 1097 121.42 -32.28 6.95
CA LEU A 1097 122.19 -32.71 5.79
C LEU A 1097 123.08 -33.89 6.14
N LYS A 1098 123.19 -34.84 5.22
CA LYS A 1098 124.13 -35.96 5.32
C LYS A 1098 124.70 -36.27 3.95
N ARG A 1099 126.03 -36.38 3.88
CA ARG A 1099 126.70 -36.92 2.70
C ARG A 1099 126.60 -38.43 2.61
N ASP A 1100 126.72 -38.96 1.41
CA ASP A 1100 127.01 -40.39 1.21
C ASP A 1100 128.38 -40.75 1.86
N PRO A 1101 128.49 -41.91 2.53
CA PRO A 1101 129.69 -42.30 3.26
C PRO A 1101 130.80 -42.84 2.34
N GLY A 1102 132.04 -42.44 2.61
CA GLY A 1102 133.24 -42.94 1.92
C GLY A 1102 134.41 -41.98 1.97
N GLU A 1103 135.62 -42.46 1.69
CA GLU A 1103 136.88 -41.70 1.69
C GLU A 1103 137.73 -41.95 0.43
N ALA A 1104 137.15 -42.60 -0.59
CA ALA A 1104 137.77 -42.67 -1.92
C ALA A 1104 137.63 -41.33 -2.64
N VAL A 1105 138.54 -41.05 -3.58
CA VAL A 1105 138.49 -39.86 -4.45
C VAL A 1105 137.25 -39.92 -5.34
N GLY A 1106 136.45 -38.85 -5.34
CA GLY A 1106 135.20 -38.75 -6.09
C GLY A 1106 134.11 -37.91 -5.41
N PRO A 1107 132.97 -37.68 -6.09
CA PRO A 1107 131.79 -37.00 -5.55
C PRO A 1107 130.92 -37.93 -4.68
N TYR A 1108 130.37 -37.37 -3.60
CA TYR A 1108 129.41 -38.00 -2.69
C TYR A 1108 128.23 -37.06 -2.52
N ALA A 1109 127.00 -37.51 -2.78
CA ALA A 1109 125.83 -36.64 -2.71
C ALA A 1109 125.58 -36.19 -1.27
N ILE A 1110 125.31 -34.89 -1.08
CA ILE A 1110 124.84 -34.27 0.16
C ILE A 1110 123.32 -34.25 0.08
N ARG A 1111 122.69 -35.24 0.71
CA ARG A 1111 121.24 -35.41 0.72
C ARG A 1111 120.61 -34.83 1.98
N GLN A 1112 119.31 -34.60 1.89
CA GLN A 1112 118.48 -34.41 3.08
C GLN A 1112 118.51 -35.67 3.96
N ASN A 1113 118.59 -35.45 5.27
CA ASN A 1113 118.58 -36.45 6.32
C ASN A 1113 117.62 -35.98 7.42
N GLY A 1114 116.35 -35.81 7.01
CA GLY A 1114 115.32 -35.12 7.76
C GLY A 1114 115.22 -33.64 7.38
N ILE A 1115 114.03 -33.23 6.94
CA ILE A 1115 113.62 -31.83 6.87
C ILE A 1115 112.33 -31.74 7.67
N ASP A 1116 112.29 -30.85 8.66
CA ASP A 1116 111.03 -30.46 9.30
C ASP A 1116 110.76 -28.98 9.02
N ALA A 1117 109.77 -28.74 8.15
CA ALA A 1117 109.20 -27.44 7.85
C ALA A 1117 107.74 -27.31 8.36
N GLY A 1118 107.21 -28.33 9.06
CA GLY A 1118 105.80 -28.42 9.41
C GLY A 1118 104.85 -28.54 8.20
N ALA A 1119 103.55 -28.62 8.47
CA ALA A 1119 102.50 -28.74 7.45
C ALA A 1119 102.26 -27.46 6.61
N ASN A 1120 102.93 -26.36 6.96
CA ASN A 1120 102.74 -25.05 6.33
C ASN A 1120 103.49 -24.89 5.00
N TYR A 1121 104.43 -25.79 4.68
CA TYR A 1121 105.29 -25.67 3.51
C TYR A 1121 105.31 -26.96 2.67
N GLN A 1122 105.20 -26.81 1.35
CA GLN A 1122 105.44 -27.88 0.39
C GLN A 1122 106.92 -27.85 -0.01
N VAL A 1123 107.69 -28.76 0.59
CA VAL A 1123 109.16 -28.79 0.44
C VAL A 1123 109.59 -29.41 -0.88
N THR A 1124 110.49 -28.73 -1.57
CA THR A 1124 111.29 -29.25 -2.69
C THR A 1124 112.76 -29.18 -2.32
N PHE A 1125 113.43 -30.32 -2.18
CA PHE A 1125 114.85 -30.41 -1.83
C PHE A 1125 115.69 -30.76 -3.07
N TYR A 1126 116.85 -30.12 -3.20
CA TYR A 1126 117.87 -30.44 -4.20
C TYR A 1126 119.17 -30.89 -3.50
N ASP A 1127 119.63 -32.10 -3.83
CA ASP A 1127 120.92 -32.66 -3.39
C ASP A 1127 122.09 -31.77 -3.85
N GLY A 1128 123.12 -31.67 -3.01
CA GLY A 1128 124.44 -31.11 -3.34
C GLY A 1128 125.50 -32.21 -3.38
N THR A 1129 126.79 -31.85 -3.37
CA THR A 1129 127.91 -32.80 -3.55
C THR A 1129 129.14 -32.45 -2.70
N LEU A 1130 129.64 -33.39 -1.89
CA LEU A 1130 131.00 -33.33 -1.34
C LEU A 1130 131.95 -34.08 -2.27
N THR A 1131 132.94 -33.39 -2.84
CA THR A 1131 133.98 -34.02 -3.68
C THR A 1131 135.29 -34.18 -2.91
N ILE A 1132 135.79 -35.42 -2.83
CA ILE A 1132 137.07 -35.78 -2.21
C ILE A 1132 138.15 -35.91 -3.29
N THR A 1133 139.33 -35.29 -3.11
CA THR A 1133 140.40 -35.23 -4.12
C THR A 1133 141.73 -35.86 -3.70
N GLY A 1134 142.44 -36.47 -4.66
CA GLY A 1134 143.77 -37.09 -4.48
C GLY A 1134 144.87 -36.40 -5.30
N PRO A 1135 146.13 -36.84 -5.19
CA PRO A 1135 147.27 -36.11 -5.76
C PRO A 1135 147.38 -36.20 -7.30
N MET A 1136 147.02 -35.08 -7.95
CA MET A 1136 147.52 -34.58 -9.24
C MET A 1136 146.87 -35.05 -10.58
N VAL A 1137 145.76 -34.38 -10.98
CA VAL A 1137 145.43 -33.81 -12.33
C VAL A 1137 145.51 -34.71 -13.61
N PRO A 1138 144.57 -34.72 -14.61
CA PRO A 1138 143.14 -34.31 -14.76
C PRO A 1138 142.25 -35.52 -15.28
N PRO A 1139 141.45 -35.56 -16.40
CA PRO A 1139 140.52 -34.62 -17.11
C PRO A 1139 139.12 -35.19 -17.62
N ASP A 1140 138.23 -34.30 -18.12
CA ASP A 1140 137.40 -34.31 -19.37
C ASP A 1140 136.33 -35.39 -19.83
N VAL A 1141 135.06 -34.91 -20.00
CA VAL A 1141 133.93 -35.23 -20.99
C VAL A 1141 133.35 -36.68 -21.18
N PRO A 1142 132.28 -36.98 -22.01
CA PRO A 1142 131.22 -36.21 -22.75
C PRO A 1142 129.74 -36.79 -22.75
N VAL A 1143 128.83 -36.26 -23.64
CA VAL A 1143 127.51 -36.79 -24.17
C VAL A 1143 126.22 -36.45 -23.33
N ASP A 1144 124.98 -36.06 -23.76
CA ASP A 1144 124.08 -36.02 -24.97
C ASP A 1144 123.00 -37.18 -25.05
N VAL A 1145 121.79 -37.21 -25.67
CA VAL A 1145 121.00 -36.49 -26.74
C VAL A 1145 119.44 -36.56 -26.47
N PRO A 1146 118.51 -35.87 -27.23
CA PRO A 1146 117.09 -35.60 -26.85
C PRO A 1146 115.92 -36.16 -27.75
N GLY A 1147 114.64 -35.77 -27.48
CA GLY A 1147 113.40 -35.91 -28.31
C GLY A 1147 112.09 -36.06 -27.47
N ASP A 1148 110.83 -35.77 -27.89
CA ASP A 1148 110.22 -35.13 -29.10
C ASP A 1148 108.74 -34.63 -28.83
N VAL A 1149 108.03 -34.00 -29.80
CA VAL A 1149 106.74 -33.19 -29.70
C VAL A 1149 105.51 -33.82 -30.47
N PRO A 1150 104.31 -33.22 -30.83
CA PRO A 1150 103.70 -31.84 -30.70
C PRO A 1150 102.13 -31.67 -30.47
N GLY A 1151 101.63 -30.40 -30.45
CA GLY A 1151 100.24 -29.96 -30.85
C GLY A 1151 99.15 -29.75 -29.76
N ASP A 1152 97.95 -29.14 -29.97
CA ASP A 1152 97.45 -28.09 -30.93
C ASP A 1152 95.98 -27.61 -30.57
N VAL A 1153 95.60 -26.31 -30.70
CA VAL A 1153 94.24 -25.70 -30.42
C VAL A 1153 94.02 -24.30 -31.12
N PRO A 1154 92.80 -23.90 -31.62
CA PRO A 1154 92.55 -22.66 -32.41
C PRO A 1154 91.94 -21.38 -31.69
N ALA A 1155 91.51 -20.34 -32.45
CA ALA A 1155 91.46 -18.89 -32.06
C ALA A 1155 90.15 -18.06 -32.49
N PRO A 1156 90.01 -16.69 -32.31
CA PRO A 1156 88.72 -15.98 -32.01
C PRO A 1156 88.33 -14.67 -32.82
N ALA A 1157 87.22 -13.92 -32.46
CA ALA A 1157 87.12 -12.40 -32.29
C ALA A 1157 85.75 -11.63 -32.51
N ASN A 1158 85.34 -10.77 -31.52
CA ASN A 1158 84.74 -9.39 -31.43
C ASN A 1158 83.62 -8.67 -32.33
N LEU A 1159 82.55 -8.14 -31.65
CA LEU A 1159 81.94 -6.73 -31.61
C LEU A 1159 81.34 -5.98 -32.87
N PRO A 1160 80.61 -4.80 -32.82
CA PRO A 1160 79.58 -4.19 -31.89
C PRO A 1160 78.38 -3.33 -32.53
N ASP A 1161 77.37 -2.88 -31.72
CA ASP A 1161 76.44 -1.64 -31.74
C ASP A 1161 75.71 -1.08 -33.03
N PRO A 1162 74.77 -0.05 -33.05
CA PRO A 1162 74.09 0.82 -32.05
C PRO A 1162 72.53 1.09 -32.26
N SER A 1163 71.99 2.33 -32.02
CA SER A 1163 70.65 2.68 -31.44
C SER A 1163 69.67 3.70 -32.16
N ASP A 1164 68.39 3.74 -31.69
CA ASP A 1164 67.52 4.94 -31.32
C ASP A 1164 66.30 5.55 -32.16
N SER A 1165 65.23 5.90 -31.41
CA SER A 1165 64.18 6.99 -31.41
C SER A 1165 63.13 7.46 -32.50
N ALA A 1166 61.91 7.79 -31.98
CA ALA A 1166 60.95 8.91 -32.29
C ALA A 1166 59.71 8.81 -33.27
N ALA A 1167 58.73 9.74 -33.12
CA ALA A 1167 57.34 9.84 -33.71
C ALA A 1167 57.01 11.30 -34.22
N PRO A 1168 55.77 11.83 -34.55
CA PRO A 1168 54.34 11.37 -34.59
C PRO A 1168 53.68 11.57 -36.03
N PRO A 1169 52.50 12.19 -36.41
CA PRO A 1169 51.31 12.88 -35.80
C PRO A 1169 49.89 12.50 -36.39
N THR A 1170 48.93 13.46 -36.56
CA THR A 1170 47.47 13.33 -36.95
C THR A 1170 46.94 14.60 -37.70
N PRO A 1171 45.65 14.81 -38.17
CA PRO A 1171 44.44 13.98 -38.48
C PRO A 1171 43.94 14.17 -39.97
N PRO A 1172 42.74 14.69 -40.42
CA PRO A 1172 41.27 14.52 -40.12
C PRO A 1172 40.24 14.38 -41.33
N GLN A 1173 39.06 13.76 -41.11
CA GLN A 1173 37.69 13.99 -41.75
C GLN A 1173 37.46 13.81 -43.29
N PRO A 1174 36.20 13.83 -43.88
CA PRO A 1174 34.81 13.99 -43.33
C PRO A 1174 33.66 13.04 -43.87
N ARG A 1175 32.44 13.16 -43.28
CA ARG A 1175 31.05 12.91 -43.84
C ARG A 1175 30.59 11.46 -44.20
N ALA A 1176 29.29 11.11 -44.36
CA ALA A 1176 27.98 11.82 -44.43
C ALA A 1176 26.83 10.97 -43.77
N GLU A 1177 25.53 11.29 -43.69
CA GLU A 1177 24.66 12.34 -44.29
C GLU A 1177 24.02 13.31 -43.24
N GLY A 1178 22.72 13.54 -42.98
CA GLY A 1178 21.38 13.17 -43.54
C GLY A 1178 20.29 13.04 -42.44
N VAL A 1179 18.97 13.21 -42.59
CA VAL A 1179 18.02 13.77 -43.61
C VAL A 1179 16.75 14.28 -42.83
N ALA A 1180 15.84 15.11 -43.38
CA ALA A 1180 14.73 15.74 -42.62
C ALA A 1180 13.40 15.97 -43.40
N ILE A 1181 12.28 16.25 -42.69
CA ILE A 1181 10.98 16.76 -43.21
C ILE A 1181 10.41 17.84 -42.25
N SER A 1182 9.59 18.78 -42.76
CA SER A 1182 9.16 20.03 -42.11
C SER A 1182 7.68 20.08 -41.64
N ALA A 1183 7.33 21.13 -40.89
CA ALA A 1183 5.95 21.50 -40.52
C ALA A 1183 5.65 22.99 -40.83
N GLN A 1184 4.36 23.38 -40.89
CA GLN A 1184 3.88 24.67 -41.43
C GLN A 1184 3.24 25.64 -40.41
N ALA A 1185 2.87 26.82 -40.93
CA ALA A 1185 2.53 28.09 -40.26
C ALA A 1185 1.36 28.09 -39.23
N PRO A 1186 1.28 29.12 -38.35
CA PRO A 1186 0.32 29.16 -37.23
C PRO A 1186 -1.03 29.82 -37.56
N GLY A 1187 -2.13 29.18 -37.17
CA GLY A 1187 -3.43 29.82 -36.93
C GLY A 1187 -3.56 30.35 -35.48
N SER A 1188 -4.44 31.31 -35.25
CA SER A 1188 -4.56 32.06 -34.00
C SER A 1188 -5.86 31.82 -33.23
N GLU A 1189 -5.83 30.95 -32.21
CA GLU A 1189 -6.74 30.93 -31.06
C GLU A 1189 -6.12 30.10 -29.92
N ARG A 1190 -6.63 30.21 -28.68
CA ARG A 1190 -5.99 29.66 -27.45
C ARG A 1190 -6.74 28.50 -26.77
N CYS A 1191 -8.07 28.48 -26.83
CA CYS A 1191 -8.92 27.41 -26.29
C CYS A 1191 -10.12 27.21 -27.23
N THR A 1192 -10.81 26.06 -27.12
CA THR A 1192 -12.01 25.75 -27.90
C THR A 1192 -13.04 25.05 -27.01
N ALA A 1193 -14.32 25.37 -27.16
CA ALA A 1193 -15.43 24.76 -26.42
C ALA A 1193 -16.14 23.69 -27.27
N LEU A 1194 -16.47 22.56 -26.64
CA LEU A 1194 -17.25 21.45 -27.21
C LEU A 1194 -18.49 21.20 -26.36
N GLU A 1195 -19.68 21.24 -26.96
CA GLU A 1195 -20.92 20.74 -26.35
C GLU A 1195 -20.89 19.20 -26.36
N SER A 1196 -21.05 18.58 -25.19
CA SER A 1196 -21.32 17.15 -25.07
C SER A 1196 -22.83 16.92 -24.93
N PRO A 1197 -23.44 15.95 -25.63
CA PRO A 1197 -24.83 15.58 -25.39
C PRO A 1197 -24.94 14.77 -24.08
N SER A 1198 -25.08 15.47 -22.95
CA SER A 1198 -25.31 14.86 -21.62
C SER A 1198 -26.59 14.00 -21.61
N ALA A 1199 -26.61 12.98 -20.75
CA ALA A 1199 -27.68 11.98 -20.69
C ALA A 1199 -29.06 12.58 -20.36
N VAL A 1200 -30.10 12.14 -21.07
CA VAL A 1200 -31.49 12.51 -20.77
C VAL A 1200 -32.06 11.56 -19.71
N VAL A 1201 -31.91 11.92 -18.44
CA VAL A 1201 -32.63 11.26 -17.35
C VAL A 1201 -34.08 11.72 -17.36
N ALA A 1202 -34.99 10.83 -17.74
CA ALA A 1202 -36.43 11.04 -17.62
C ALA A 1202 -36.89 10.64 -16.21
N ASN A 1203 -36.97 11.61 -15.30
CA ASN A 1203 -37.59 11.42 -13.99
C ASN A 1203 -39.09 11.14 -14.16
N TYR A 1204 -39.57 10.01 -13.64
CA TYR A 1204 -40.99 9.84 -13.29
C TYR A 1204 -41.18 10.37 -11.85
N SER A 1205 -42.23 11.16 -11.66
CA SER A 1205 -42.27 12.24 -10.64
C SER A 1205 -42.95 11.82 -9.32
N VAL A 1206 -42.98 12.63 -8.25
CA VAL A 1206 -43.70 13.92 -8.14
C VAL A 1206 -42.86 14.95 -7.35
N THR A 1207 -42.34 16.02 -7.93
CA THR A 1207 -43.01 17.35 -8.04
C THR A 1207 -42.12 18.32 -8.87
N PRO A 1208 -42.61 19.50 -9.35
CA PRO A 1208 -42.02 20.17 -10.51
C PRO A 1208 -41.00 21.29 -10.20
N ALA A 1209 -39.71 21.00 -10.38
CA ALA A 1209 -38.67 22.01 -10.64
C ALA A 1209 -37.58 21.43 -11.56
N VAL A 1210 -37.64 21.71 -12.88
CA VAL A 1210 -36.69 21.16 -13.85
C VAL A 1210 -35.50 22.10 -14.05
N ALA A 1211 -34.48 21.97 -13.21
CA ALA A 1211 -33.14 22.43 -13.55
C ALA A 1211 -32.56 21.53 -14.67
N ARG A 1212 -31.83 22.11 -15.62
CA ARG A 1212 -31.06 21.37 -16.63
C ARG A 1212 -29.59 21.75 -16.53
N THR A 1213 -28.76 20.79 -16.14
CA THR A 1213 -27.30 20.89 -16.17
C THR A 1213 -26.79 20.51 -17.55
N TYR A 1214 -25.72 21.17 -18.02
CA TYR A 1214 -25.05 20.85 -19.29
C TYR A 1214 -23.53 20.83 -19.06
N ASP A 1215 -22.85 19.82 -19.59
CA ASP A 1215 -21.40 19.69 -19.51
C ASP A 1215 -20.73 20.28 -20.76
N VAL A 1216 -19.88 21.28 -20.57
CA VAL A 1216 -19.09 21.91 -21.65
C VAL A 1216 -17.63 21.55 -21.48
N GLN A 1217 -17.03 20.88 -22.47
CA GLN A 1217 -15.62 20.55 -22.43
C GLN A 1217 -14.78 21.67 -23.07
N LEU A 1218 -13.90 22.29 -22.29
CA LEU A 1218 -12.91 23.26 -22.77
C LEU A 1218 -11.58 22.57 -23.07
N VAL A 1219 -11.05 22.77 -24.28
CA VAL A 1219 -9.76 22.24 -24.72
C VAL A 1219 -8.81 23.38 -25.03
N CYS A 1220 -7.79 23.56 -24.19
CA CYS A 1220 -6.72 24.54 -24.35
C CYS A 1220 -5.38 23.84 -24.68
N LYS A 1221 -4.45 24.53 -25.36
CA LYS A 1221 -3.13 23.97 -25.73
C LYS A 1221 -1.98 24.96 -25.45
N PRO A 1222 -0.78 24.48 -25.04
CA PRO A 1222 0.39 25.33 -24.84
C PRO A 1222 0.90 25.99 -26.13
N ARG A 1223 1.66 27.09 -25.99
CA ARG A 1223 2.52 27.65 -27.03
C ARG A 1223 3.74 28.34 -26.42
N ALA A 1224 4.94 28.04 -26.91
CA ALA A 1224 6.13 28.85 -26.73
C ALA A 1224 6.11 30.10 -27.64
N TYR A 1225 6.90 31.13 -27.29
CA TYR A 1225 7.10 32.32 -28.13
C TYR A 1225 8.49 32.93 -27.89
N GLY A 1226 9.46 32.57 -28.73
CA GLY A 1226 10.87 32.94 -28.55
C GLY A 1226 11.52 32.29 -27.33
N ASP A 1227 12.55 32.93 -26.79
CA ASP A 1227 13.53 32.34 -25.87
C ASP A 1227 13.05 32.26 -24.40
N LYS A 1228 11.78 31.93 -24.17
CA LYS A 1228 11.20 31.73 -22.83
C LYS A 1228 10.51 30.38 -22.71
N GLN A 1229 10.76 29.75 -21.56
CA GLN A 1229 10.37 28.38 -21.23
C GLN A 1229 8.84 28.20 -21.20
N ASP A 1230 8.37 27.01 -21.59
CA ASP A 1230 6.95 26.68 -21.63
C ASP A 1230 6.26 26.88 -20.27
N ARG A 1231 5.04 27.44 -20.32
CA ARG A 1231 4.11 27.44 -19.20
C ARG A 1231 2.80 26.82 -19.68
N LEU A 1232 2.32 25.81 -18.97
CA LEU A 1232 0.95 25.33 -19.12
C LEU A 1232 -0.01 26.49 -18.76
N PRO A 1233 -1.14 26.66 -19.47
CA PRO A 1233 -2.15 27.62 -19.05
C PRO A 1233 -2.67 27.23 -17.68
N ASP A 1234 -2.73 28.19 -16.75
CA ASP A 1234 -3.19 27.92 -15.39
C ASP A 1234 -4.71 28.07 -15.27
N VAL A 1235 -5.26 27.77 -14.08
CA VAL A 1235 -6.71 27.83 -13.84
C VAL A 1235 -7.26 29.24 -14.07
N SER A 1236 -6.45 30.29 -13.89
CA SER A 1236 -6.85 31.67 -14.18
C SER A 1236 -6.96 31.92 -15.70
N ASP A 1237 -6.04 31.41 -16.52
CA ASP A 1237 -6.17 31.48 -17.99
C ASP A 1237 -7.48 30.81 -18.47
N VAL A 1238 -7.79 29.62 -17.93
CA VAL A 1238 -8.98 28.84 -18.30
C VAL A 1238 -10.27 29.52 -17.84
N LEU A 1239 -10.35 29.97 -16.59
CA LEU A 1239 -11.50 30.71 -16.07
C LEU A 1239 -11.70 32.05 -16.79
N THR A 1240 -10.61 32.74 -17.15
CA THR A 1240 -10.69 33.99 -17.94
C THR A 1240 -11.33 33.74 -19.30
N TYR A 1241 -10.96 32.66 -19.99
CA TYR A 1241 -11.59 32.27 -21.26
C TYR A 1241 -13.06 31.86 -21.08
N ALA A 1242 -13.37 31.05 -20.07
CA ALA A 1242 -14.73 30.59 -19.78
C ALA A 1242 -15.69 31.75 -19.46
N ASN A 1243 -15.26 32.70 -18.63
CA ASN A 1243 -16.01 33.91 -18.30
C ASN A 1243 -16.18 34.83 -19.52
N GLY A 1244 -15.25 34.82 -20.47
CA GLY A 1244 -15.39 35.53 -21.75
C GLY A 1244 -16.50 34.99 -22.67
N LEU A 1245 -16.99 33.77 -22.43
CA LEU A 1245 -18.12 33.16 -23.13
C LEU A 1245 -19.47 33.37 -22.40
N LEU A 1246 -19.46 33.94 -21.19
CA LEU A 1246 -20.65 34.28 -20.41
C LEU A 1246 -21.13 35.69 -20.75
N LYS A 1247 -22.35 35.80 -21.29
CA LYS A 1247 -22.96 37.08 -21.65
C LYS A 1247 -24.45 37.07 -21.36
N ASP A 1248 -24.93 38.10 -20.67
CA ASP A 1248 -26.34 38.28 -20.28
C ASP A 1248 -26.91 37.05 -19.52
N GLY A 1249 -26.08 36.45 -18.65
CA GLY A 1249 -26.41 35.25 -17.88
C GLY A 1249 -26.45 33.94 -18.68
N LYS A 1250 -25.92 33.93 -19.91
CA LYS A 1250 -25.95 32.76 -20.83
C LYS A 1250 -24.57 32.48 -21.39
N PHE A 1251 -24.25 31.20 -21.54
CA PHE A 1251 -23.02 30.75 -22.21
C PHE A 1251 -23.23 30.81 -23.73
N GLN A 1252 -22.38 31.53 -24.47
CA GLN A 1252 -22.49 31.72 -25.92
C GLN A 1252 -21.31 31.07 -26.65
N ILE A 1253 -21.58 30.01 -27.41
CA ILE A 1253 -20.58 29.29 -28.21
C ILE A 1253 -20.66 29.79 -29.68
N PRO A 1254 -19.54 30.18 -30.33
CA PRO A 1254 -19.55 30.55 -31.74
C PRO A 1254 -19.98 29.39 -32.64
N ASP A 1255 -20.95 29.62 -33.55
CA ASP A 1255 -21.59 28.58 -34.37
C ASP A 1255 -20.61 27.71 -35.18
N TRP A 1256 -19.45 28.24 -35.54
CA TRP A 1256 -18.44 27.54 -36.34
C TRP A 1256 -17.69 26.42 -35.59
N ASN A 1257 -17.87 26.26 -34.28
CA ASN A 1257 -17.31 25.16 -33.49
C ASN A 1257 -18.26 23.97 -33.27
N ARG A 1258 -19.49 23.99 -33.82
CA ARG A 1258 -20.43 22.86 -33.76
C ARG A 1258 -20.09 21.80 -34.83
N SER A 1259 -19.33 20.77 -34.45
CA SER A 1259 -18.85 19.71 -35.34
C SER A 1259 -19.93 18.68 -35.72
N VAL A 1260 -20.80 19.02 -36.68
CA VAL A 1260 -21.70 18.06 -37.32
C VAL A 1260 -21.02 17.45 -38.55
N ILE A 1261 -20.62 16.18 -38.47
CA ILE A 1261 -20.02 15.42 -39.60
C ILE A 1261 -21.16 14.81 -40.45
N PRO A 1262 -21.09 14.86 -41.80
CA PRO A 1262 -22.31 15.10 -42.58
C PRO A 1262 -23.03 13.85 -43.11
N ARG A 1263 -24.33 14.04 -43.41
CA ARG A 1263 -24.99 13.39 -44.55
C ARG A 1263 -25.24 14.43 -45.64
N HIS A 1264 -25.21 14.00 -46.90
CA HIS A 1264 -25.18 14.88 -48.07
C HIS A 1264 -26.50 15.64 -48.33
N LEU A 1265 -26.36 16.83 -48.95
CA LEU A 1265 -27.16 17.45 -50.03
C LEU A 1265 -28.71 17.31 -49.96
N GLU A 1266 -29.53 18.35 -50.13
CA GLU A 1266 -29.30 19.71 -50.64
C GLU A 1266 -30.43 20.65 -50.12
N GLN A 1267 -30.21 21.97 -50.06
CA GLN A 1267 -31.30 22.94 -49.81
C GLN A 1267 -32.00 23.32 -51.13
N PRO A 1268 -33.30 23.67 -51.08
CA PRO A 1268 -33.61 25.09 -51.31
C PRO A 1268 -34.76 25.70 -50.49
N GLN A 1269 -34.60 27.00 -50.18
CA GLN A 1269 -35.63 28.02 -49.89
C GLN A 1269 -36.45 27.96 -48.57
N LYS A 1270 -36.07 28.86 -47.65
CA LYS A 1270 -36.95 29.73 -46.81
C LYS A 1270 -38.23 29.11 -46.20
N GLY A 1271 -38.21 28.80 -44.89
CA GLY A 1271 -39.39 28.23 -44.21
C GLY A 1271 -39.68 28.57 -42.73
N GLY A 1272 -38.72 29.07 -41.94
CA GLY A 1272 -38.97 29.60 -40.58
C GLY A 1272 -39.12 28.57 -39.44
N LYS A 1273 -38.47 28.90 -38.30
CA LYS A 1273 -38.37 28.16 -37.02
C LYS A 1273 -37.50 26.90 -37.09
#